data_AF-A0A7C4DPC4-F1
#
_entry.id   AF-A0A7C4DPC4-F1
#
_cell.length_a   1.000
_cell.length_b   1.000
_cell.length_c   1.000
_cell.angle_alpha   90.00
_cell.angle_beta   90.00
_cell.angle_gamma   90.00
#
_symmetry.space_group_name_H-M   'P 1'
#
loop_
_entity.id
_entity.type
_entity.pdbx_description
1 polymer ?
#
loop_
_entity_poly.entity_id
_entity_poly.type
_entity_poly.pdbx_seq_one_letter_code
_entity_poly.pdbx_strand_id
1 'polypeptide(L)'
;MTGWWQRRTVRVRLAAWFAATGVGVWVLCLMAALVFAVWRPADRAEVVLVLTVGLPGAGLLFALAGYWMAGTFLAPLRQMVERARRLSAESLNERLPVANPHDELGQLATVFNETLQRLEHSFAELKRFTADASHELRTPLTALRAVGEVGLREGNPAILYDVVGSMLEEVGRMNQLLDRLLLLTRAEGDATPLRLEARPVRGALLEISDALSLVAGEKEQRIKVECPRDLAAVVDGGLLRLALMNLVQNAIRYSPAGKAFRLRAFARGGQACVEVVDEGPGIALEHHQKIFERFYRVDKARARADGGAGLGLAIVKWAVERMGGLVEVESEPGRGSVFRMRLPLASAEPEPEEIFRPSSVTAPAAAANADDMKTTSSFSVPPTVLPDIREVAKAAPADVLARLRTATAGLSWEEADRRIAEFGPNQVAAHRPPAWPVVLWHAAKNPFNGVLLVLGIVSFLTDDLKATIVMATMITVATGLRFWQELKSLVQAESLRKMVRNKVTVLRTNNAARPGREPNSLDRLASDILMEELVPGDIVKLSAGDMVPGDLRLLESRDLFVTQSALTGEAMPVEKVEGERRPHSVEAGTPDTTAAKSSSASPAEILEQPNLLFMGSSIVSGTAKAVVLATGNRTFFGAMAAKLVGRRPLTAFDLGVNKVSWLLIRFMLVMVPIVFFLNGLLKGEWMEAFFFAIAVAVGLTPEMLPMIVNANLARGAMAMSREKTIVKQLNAIQNFGAMDVLCTDKTGTLTLDKVVLIKHLDAHGHDSKRVLELAYLNSLFQTGLKNLLDRAVIDRANEVGGLREIAKSFWKIDEIPFDFTRRRMSVVLEQSSKVKILVCKGAVEEMLDICTQMEDGARVVPLTPDLTRQLKSLRDQLNEDGLRVIAVAYKAIHKPAGQVSVADEAGLVFCGFIAFLDPPKETSAEALQLLREHGVLVKILTGDNAVVARKICRDVGLEVARVVTGAELQGLPDEALGDLAERTTVFAKVSPDQKARVVKALRARGHTVGFLGDGINDASALRAADVGISVDTAVDVAKEAADIILLEKSLLVLERGVIEGRRTFGNIIKYIKMTASSNFGNVFSVLVASAFLPFLPMLAIQLLVQNLLYDLSQISIPWDRMDKEFLKKPRQWEARSIFTFMICIGPISSIFDITTFFVMWNIFGANTVAEQSLFQSGWFVVGLLTQTLIVHMIRTEKIPFIESTAAPVVLLCTGIIMAVGIWIPFSPLAPALKLQPLPPAYFIFLPTLLLSYCLLTQFLKKFYIRRFKGWL
;
A
#
# COMPACT_ATOMS: atom_id res chain seq x y z
N MET A 1 -37.28 -45.41 -6.37
CA MET A 1 -37.65 -44.23 -7.19
C MET A 1 -37.70 -43.01 -6.26
N THR A 2 -37.21 -41.82 -6.57
CA THR A 2 -36.39 -41.35 -7.72
C THR A 2 -35.65 -40.08 -7.28
N GLY A 3 -34.38 -39.90 -7.67
CA GLY A 3 -33.53 -38.83 -7.14
C GLY A 3 -33.92 -37.42 -7.61
N TRP A 4 -34.04 -36.48 -6.67
CA TRP A 4 -34.19 -35.03 -6.94
C TRP A 4 -33.22 -34.12 -6.17
N TRP A 5 -32.43 -34.67 -5.24
CA TRP A 5 -31.57 -33.93 -4.29
C TRP A 5 -30.20 -33.44 -4.83
N GLN A 6 -29.98 -33.40 -6.15
CA GLN A 6 -28.66 -33.05 -6.74
C GLN A 6 -28.67 -31.90 -7.78
N ARG A 7 -29.79 -31.20 -8.00
CA ARG A 7 -29.93 -30.27 -9.14
C ARG A 7 -29.25 -28.87 -9.00
N ARG A 8 -28.59 -28.53 -7.88
CA ARG A 8 -27.89 -27.22 -7.70
C ARG A 8 -26.37 -27.27 -7.84
N THR A 9 -25.69 -28.22 -7.19
CA THR A 9 -24.22 -28.42 -7.36
C THR A 9 -23.85 -28.74 -8.81
N VAL A 10 -24.71 -29.54 -9.48
CA VAL A 10 -24.61 -29.80 -10.93
C VAL A 10 -24.66 -28.53 -11.76
N ARG A 11 -25.50 -27.52 -11.40
CA ARG A 11 -25.54 -26.25 -12.13
C ARG A 11 -24.27 -25.42 -11.95
N VAL A 12 -23.74 -25.30 -10.73
CA VAL A 12 -22.48 -24.55 -10.51
C VAL A 12 -21.31 -25.24 -11.20
N ARG A 13 -21.22 -26.58 -11.12
CA ARG A 13 -20.17 -27.33 -11.83
C ARG A 13 -20.32 -27.31 -13.35
N LEU A 14 -21.52 -27.50 -13.92
CA LEU A 14 -21.72 -27.35 -15.37
C LEU A 14 -21.47 -25.91 -15.82
N ALA A 15 -21.85 -24.89 -15.05
CA ALA A 15 -21.65 -23.51 -15.44
C ALA A 15 -20.18 -23.07 -15.29
N ALA A 16 -19.44 -23.58 -14.30
CA ALA A 16 -18.01 -23.34 -14.16
C ALA A 16 -17.21 -24.11 -15.23
N TRP A 17 -17.66 -25.33 -15.56
CA TRP A 17 -17.22 -26.05 -16.75
C TRP A 17 -17.50 -25.20 -17.99
N PHE A 18 -18.74 -24.75 -18.25
CA PHE A 18 -19.10 -23.77 -19.31
C PHE A 18 -18.42 -22.38 -19.20
N ALA A 19 -17.74 -22.04 -18.12
CA ALA A 19 -16.94 -20.80 -18.03
C ALA A 19 -15.49 -21.03 -18.48
N ALA A 20 -14.96 -22.24 -18.31
CA ALA A 20 -13.65 -22.68 -18.80
C ALA A 20 -13.71 -23.30 -20.21
N THR A 21 -14.75 -24.08 -20.48
CA THR A 21 -15.05 -24.75 -21.75
C THR A 21 -16.04 -23.97 -22.61
N GLY A 22 -16.65 -22.89 -22.13
CA GLY A 22 -17.67 -22.14 -22.89
C GLY A 22 -17.19 -21.61 -24.24
N VAL A 23 -15.91 -21.23 -24.34
CA VAL A 23 -15.28 -20.92 -25.63
C VAL A 23 -15.18 -22.16 -26.52
N GLY A 24 -14.83 -23.32 -25.95
CA GLY A 24 -14.81 -24.60 -26.66
C GLY A 24 -16.20 -25.10 -27.05
N VAL A 25 -17.23 -24.90 -26.22
CA VAL A 25 -18.63 -25.23 -26.54
C VAL A 25 -19.22 -24.23 -27.53
N TRP A 26 -18.85 -22.95 -27.46
CA TRP A 26 -19.22 -21.96 -28.48
C TRP A 26 -18.55 -22.29 -29.81
N VAL A 27 -17.26 -22.57 -29.83
CA VAL A 27 -16.55 -23.07 -31.02
C VAL A 27 -17.18 -24.37 -31.51
N LEU A 28 -17.52 -25.34 -30.65
CA LEU A 28 -18.21 -26.58 -31.07
C LEU A 28 -19.62 -26.34 -31.63
N CYS A 29 -20.44 -25.50 -30.99
CA CYS A 29 -21.80 -25.18 -31.47
C CYS A 29 -21.77 -24.32 -32.74
N LEU A 30 -20.76 -23.45 -32.90
CA LEU A 30 -20.60 -22.57 -34.05
C LEU A 30 -19.90 -23.30 -35.21
N MET A 31 -19.01 -24.25 -34.93
CA MET A 31 -18.53 -25.26 -35.88
C MET A 31 -19.65 -26.24 -36.27
N ALA A 32 -20.55 -26.61 -35.37
CA ALA A 32 -21.74 -27.40 -35.70
C ALA A 32 -22.76 -26.59 -36.53
N ALA A 33 -22.88 -25.28 -36.28
CA ALA A 33 -23.65 -24.36 -37.13
C ALA A 33 -22.98 -24.16 -38.51
N LEU A 34 -21.64 -24.09 -38.57
CA LEU A 34 -20.88 -24.09 -39.82
C LEU A 34 -21.13 -25.39 -40.59
N VAL A 35 -21.09 -26.56 -39.93
CA VAL A 35 -21.46 -27.85 -40.53
C VAL A 35 -22.90 -27.80 -41.06
N PHE A 36 -23.87 -27.34 -40.27
CA PHE A 36 -25.28 -27.25 -40.69
C PHE A 36 -25.46 -26.32 -41.90
N ALA A 37 -24.83 -25.15 -41.91
CA ALA A 37 -24.91 -24.17 -42.99
C ALA A 37 -24.16 -24.62 -44.26
N VAL A 38 -23.06 -25.37 -44.12
CA VAL A 38 -22.29 -25.94 -45.24
C VAL A 38 -22.96 -27.20 -45.82
N TRP A 39 -23.73 -27.95 -45.02
CA TRP A 39 -24.52 -29.10 -45.49
C TRP A 39 -25.88 -28.71 -46.10
N ARG A 40 -26.41 -27.51 -45.82
CA ARG A 40 -27.66 -27.01 -46.40
C ARG A 40 -27.63 -25.50 -46.75
N PRO A 41 -27.04 -25.16 -47.91
CA PRO A 41 -27.45 -23.98 -48.67
C PRO A 41 -27.95 -24.44 -50.05
N ALA A 42 -29.27 -24.52 -50.24
CA ALA A 42 -29.84 -24.77 -51.56
C ALA A 42 -30.07 -23.47 -52.34
N ASP A 43 -30.37 -22.38 -51.62
CA ASP A 43 -30.82 -21.11 -52.20
C ASP A 43 -30.11 -19.89 -51.59
N ARG A 44 -29.88 -18.86 -52.42
CA ARG A 44 -29.27 -17.58 -51.96
C ARG A 44 -30.08 -16.90 -50.85
N ALA A 45 -31.41 -17.10 -50.83
CA ALA A 45 -32.29 -16.52 -49.82
C ALA A 45 -32.03 -17.07 -48.40
N GLU A 46 -31.73 -18.36 -48.25
CA GLU A 46 -31.39 -18.97 -46.96
C GLU A 46 -30.08 -18.39 -46.41
N VAL A 47 -29.08 -18.20 -47.28
CA VAL A 47 -27.79 -17.62 -46.93
C VAL A 47 -27.94 -16.17 -46.47
N VAL A 48 -28.75 -15.36 -47.16
CA VAL A 48 -29.07 -13.98 -46.71
C VAL A 48 -29.78 -13.99 -45.36
N LEU A 49 -30.72 -14.91 -45.11
CA LEU A 49 -31.42 -15.03 -43.82
C LEU A 49 -30.45 -15.40 -42.67
N VAL A 50 -29.53 -16.34 -42.91
CA VAL A 50 -28.49 -16.72 -41.92
C VAL A 50 -27.55 -15.56 -41.62
N LEU A 51 -27.13 -14.79 -42.64
CA LEU A 51 -26.25 -13.63 -42.47
C LEU A 51 -26.93 -12.43 -41.78
N THR A 52 -28.20 -12.15 -42.09
CA THR A 52 -28.93 -10.96 -41.62
C THR A 52 -29.72 -11.16 -40.32
N VAL A 53 -30.19 -12.39 -40.05
CA VAL A 53 -31.00 -12.71 -38.86
C VAL A 53 -30.31 -13.75 -37.98
N GLY A 54 -29.77 -14.82 -38.57
CA GLY A 54 -29.15 -15.92 -37.82
C GLY A 54 -27.93 -15.51 -37.00
N LEU A 55 -26.91 -14.94 -37.64
CA LEU A 55 -25.67 -14.51 -36.99
C LEU A 55 -25.89 -13.36 -35.98
N PRO A 56 -26.62 -12.27 -36.30
CA PRO A 56 -26.95 -11.22 -35.33
C PRO A 56 -27.83 -11.73 -34.18
N GLY A 57 -28.81 -12.59 -34.45
CA GLY A 57 -29.67 -13.20 -33.43
C GLY A 57 -28.91 -14.11 -32.47
N ALA A 58 -27.98 -14.92 -32.98
CA ALA A 58 -27.07 -15.71 -32.17
C ALA A 58 -26.14 -14.81 -31.33
N GLY A 59 -25.57 -13.76 -31.91
CA GLY A 59 -24.76 -12.76 -31.18
C GLY A 59 -25.53 -12.08 -30.04
N LEU A 60 -26.78 -11.68 -30.29
CA LEU A 60 -27.67 -11.10 -29.28
C LEU A 60 -28.01 -12.11 -28.18
N LEU A 61 -28.34 -13.35 -28.52
CA LEU A 61 -28.58 -14.43 -27.55
C LEU A 61 -27.34 -14.72 -26.70
N PHE A 62 -26.13 -14.71 -27.27
CA PHE A 62 -24.90 -14.88 -26.51
C PHE A 62 -24.55 -13.66 -25.64
N ALA A 63 -24.86 -12.43 -26.08
CA ALA A 63 -24.73 -11.24 -25.24
C ALA A 63 -25.71 -11.29 -24.04
N LEU A 64 -26.97 -11.67 -24.28
CA LEU A 64 -27.98 -11.84 -23.24
C LEU A 64 -27.66 -13.01 -22.29
N ALA A 65 -27.22 -14.15 -22.82
CA ALA A 65 -26.79 -15.30 -22.01
C ALA A 65 -25.52 -14.96 -21.20
N GLY A 66 -24.55 -14.26 -21.79
CA GLY A 66 -23.35 -13.78 -21.10
C GLY A 66 -23.68 -12.80 -19.98
N TYR A 67 -24.60 -11.84 -20.23
CA TYR A 67 -25.10 -10.91 -19.22
C TYR A 67 -25.85 -11.63 -18.09
N TRP A 68 -26.77 -12.55 -18.42
CA TRP A 68 -27.53 -13.34 -17.45
C TRP A 68 -26.65 -14.27 -16.63
N MET A 69 -25.67 -14.93 -17.27
CA MET A 69 -24.74 -15.85 -16.61
C MET A 69 -23.73 -15.09 -15.74
N ALA A 70 -23.21 -13.94 -16.18
CA ALA A 70 -22.40 -13.05 -15.35
C ALA A 70 -23.19 -12.50 -14.16
N GLY A 71 -24.45 -12.08 -14.38
CA GLY A 71 -25.36 -11.68 -13.31
C GLY A 71 -25.61 -12.79 -12.30
N THR A 72 -25.79 -14.02 -12.76
CA THR A 72 -26.05 -15.20 -11.91
C THR A 72 -24.80 -15.65 -11.14
N PHE A 73 -23.62 -15.64 -11.77
CA PHE A 73 -22.35 -15.97 -11.12
C PHE A 73 -21.88 -14.92 -10.12
N LEU A 74 -22.07 -13.64 -10.45
CA LEU A 74 -21.67 -12.53 -9.58
C LEU A 74 -22.75 -12.19 -8.56
N ALA A 75 -23.96 -12.79 -8.60
CA ALA A 75 -24.99 -12.56 -7.61
C ALA A 75 -24.58 -13.02 -6.19
N PRO A 76 -24.04 -14.24 -5.97
CA PRO A 76 -23.48 -14.63 -4.66
C PRO A 76 -22.39 -13.67 -4.18
N LEU A 77 -21.44 -13.30 -5.06
CA LEU A 77 -20.36 -12.37 -4.73
C LEU A 77 -20.89 -10.96 -4.39
N ARG A 78 -21.87 -10.45 -5.15
CA ARG A 78 -22.56 -9.18 -4.87
C ARG A 78 -23.30 -9.25 -3.52
N GLN A 79 -24.01 -10.33 -3.23
CA GLN A 79 -24.70 -10.52 -1.95
C GLN A 79 -23.72 -10.61 -0.78
N MET A 80 -22.57 -11.27 -0.94
CA MET A 80 -21.49 -11.28 0.06
C MET A 80 -20.88 -9.89 0.25
N VAL A 81 -20.55 -9.17 -0.82
CA VAL A 81 -20.00 -7.80 -0.76
C VAL A 81 -21.02 -6.81 -0.17
N GLU A 82 -22.30 -6.96 -0.50
CA GLU A 82 -23.35 -6.07 -0.01
C GLU A 82 -23.70 -6.33 1.46
N ARG A 83 -23.67 -7.60 1.91
CA ARG A 83 -23.71 -7.91 3.35
C ARG A 83 -22.46 -7.42 4.06
N ALA A 84 -21.26 -7.66 3.51
CA ALA A 84 -20.01 -7.19 4.10
C ALA A 84 -19.93 -5.65 4.22
N ARG A 85 -20.61 -4.91 3.34
CA ARG A 85 -20.79 -3.45 3.44
C ARG A 85 -21.84 -3.00 4.47
N ARG A 86 -22.66 -3.91 4.98
CA ARG A 86 -23.67 -3.66 6.03
C ARG A 86 -23.20 -4.11 7.42
N LEU A 87 -22.10 -4.87 7.50
CA LEU A 87 -21.48 -5.25 8.77
C LEU A 87 -20.84 -4.03 9.43
N SER A 88 -21.27 -3.75 10.66
CA SER A 88 -20.78 -2.69 11.54
C SER A 88 -20.43 -3.30 12.90
N ALA A 89 -19.86 -2.52 13.81
CA ALA A 89 -19.59 -2.94 15.19
C ALA A 89 -20.86 -3.39 15.97
N GLU A 90 -22.06 -3.08 15.47
CA GLU A 90 -23.34 -3.48 16.07
C GLU A 90 -23.99 -4.69 15.39
N SER A 91 -23.58 -5.05 14.16
CA SER A 91 -24.07 -6.20 13.39
C SER A 91 -23.01 -7.30 13.21
N LEU A 92 -21.96 -7.31 14.05
CA LEU A 92 -20.93 -8.35 14.10
C LEU A 92 -21.46 -9.78 14.36
N ASN A 93 -22.72 -9.91 14.80
CA ASN A 93 -23.45 -11.16 14.97
C ASN A 93 -24.04 -11.73 13.66
N GLU A 94 -24.19 -10.92 12.60
CA GLU A 94 -24.54 -11.44 11.28
C GLU A 94 -23.42 -12.31 10.71
N ARG A 95 -23.79 -13.23 9.82
CA ARG A 95 -22.86 -14.16 9.15
C ARG A 95 -23.10 -14.15 7.65
N LEU A 96 -22.02 -14.25 6.88
CA LEU A 96 -22.08 -14.44 5.44
C LEU A 96 -22.66 -15.84 5.13
N PRO A 97 -23.61 -15.96 4.19
CA PRO A 97 -24.28 -17.23 3.92
C PRO A 97 -23.36 -18.20 3.19
N VAL A 98 -22.93 -19.27 3.88
CA VAL A 98 -22.08 -20.33 3.31
C VAL A 98 -22.94 -21.27 2.46
N ALA A 99 -23.04 -20.99 1.15
CA ALA A 99 -23.85 -21.79 0.23
C ALA A 99 -23.30 -23.20 -0.06
N ASN A 100 -21.98 -23.37 0.05
CA ASN A 100 -21.26 -24.64 -0.09
C ASN A 100 -19.86 -24.50 0.54
N PRO A 101 -19.54 -25.13 1.70
CA PRO A 101 -18.26 -24.95 2.37
C PRO A 101 -17.01 -25.38 1.57
N HIS A 102 -17.19 -26.14 0.48
CA HIS A 102 -16.11 -26.78 -0.27
C HIS A 102 -15.76 -26.08 -1.60
N ASP A 103 -16.29 -24.89 -1.87
CA ASP A 103 -15.82 -24.01 -2.95
C ASP A 103 -15.12 -22.75 -2.41
N GLU A 104 -14.46 -22.02 -3.29
CA GLU A 104 -13.61 -20.88 -2.95
C GLU A 104 -14.39 -19.71 -2.31
N LEU A 105 -15.68 -19.55 -2.63
CA LEU A 105 -16.55 -18.57 -2.00
C LEU A 105 -17.04 -19.05 -0.64
N GLY A 106 -17.32 -20.34 -0.48
CA GLY A 106 -17.65 -20.94 0.81
C GLY A 106 -16.48 -20.94 1.80
N GLN A 107 -15.27 -21.26 1.36
CA GLN A 107 -14.06 -21.14 2.18
C GLN A 107 -13.81 -19.70 2.59
N LEU A 108 -13.92 -18.75 1.66
CA LEU A 108 -13.83 -17.32 1.97
C LEU A 108 -14.90 -16.87 2.96
N ALA A 109 -16.15 -17.33 2.80
CA ALA A 109 -17.24 -17.02 3.72
C ALA A 109 -17.02 -17.62 5.13
N THR A 110 -16.50 -18.85 5.23
CA THR A 110 -16.16 -19.49 6.51
C THR A 110 -15.03 -18.75 7.22
N VAL A 111 -13.91 -18.48 6.56
CA VAL A 111 -12.79 -17.72 7.14
C VAL A 111 -13.23 -16.30 7.54
N PHE A 112 -14.05 -15.65 6.71
CA PHE A 112 -14.58 -14.32 7.05
C PHE A 112 -15.51 -14.40 8.28
N ASN A 113 -16.38 -15.41 8.37
CA ASN A 113 -17.23 -15.65 9.55
C ASN A 113 -16.41 -15.95 10.82
N GLU A 114 -15.29 -16.66 10.73
CA GLU A 114 -14.35 -16.83 11.84
C GLU A 114 -13.71 -15.50 12.26
N THR A 115 -13.30 -14.64 11.31
CA THR A 115 -12.77 -13.31 11.65
C THR A 115 -13.83 -12.40 12.25
N LEU A 116 -15.10 -12.48 11.81
CA LEU A 116 -16.22 -11.77 12.44
C LEU A 116 -16.45 -12.26 13.87
N GLN A 117 -16.39 -13.57 14.12
CA GLN A 117 -16.53 -14.13 15.47
C GLN A 117 -15.40 -13.71 16.41
N ARG A 118 -14.16 -13.59 15.92
CA ARG A 118 -13.05 -13.01 16.72
C ARG A 118 -13.27 -11.52 17.00
N LEU A 119 -13.67 -10.75 15.99
CA LEU A 119 -13.99 -9.32 16.15
C LEU A 119 -15.16 -9.10 17.12
N GLU A 120 -16.21 -9.94 17.03
CA GLU A 120 -17.37 -9.91 17.93
C GLU A 120 -16.96 -10.15 19.39
N HIS A 121 -16.04 -11.09 19.64
CA HIS A 121 -15.48 -11.33 20.96
C HIS A 121 -14.72 -10.10 21.49
N SER A 122 -13.76 -9.57 20.73
CA SER A 122 -12.96 -8.43 21.14
C SER A 122 -13.77 -7.13 21.28
N PHE A 123 -14.78 -6.90 20.44
CA PHE A 123 -15.71 -5.78 20.61
C PHE A 123 -16.63 -5.96 21.82
N ALA A 124 -17.08 -7.18 22.13
CA ALA A 124 -17.86 -7.44 23.33
C ALA A 124 -17.03 -7.20 24.61
N GLU A 125 -15.75 -7.57 24.62
CA GLU A 125 -14.82 -7.30 25.72
C GLU A 125 -14.53 -5.80 25.87
N LEU A 126 -14.22 -5.11 24.77
CA LEU A 126 -14.03 -3.65 24.76
C LEU A 126 -15.28 -2.90 25.23
N LYS A 127 -16.48 -3.36 24.85
CA LYS A 127 -17.76 -2.76 25.24
C LYS A 127 -18.08 -2.97 26.72
N ARG A 128 -17.74 -4.13 27.31
CA ARG A 128 -17.79 -4.37 28.76
C ARG A 128 -16.80 -3.46 29.50
N PHE A 129 -15.52 -3.49 29.10
CA PHE A 129 -14.47 -2.65 29.69
C PHE A 129 -14.85 -1.16 29.70
N THR A 130 -15.40 -0.66 28.58
CA THR A 130 -15.83 0.74 28.46
C THR A 130 -17.02 1.06 29.37
N ALA A 131 -17.96 0.12 29.54
CA ALA A 131 -19.09 0.28 30.46
C ALA A 131 -18.65 0.27 31.93
N ASP A 132 -17.79 -0.67 32.32
CA ASP A 132 -17.27 -0.82 33.68
C ASP A 132 -16.42 0.40 34.08
N ALA A 133 -15.50 0.83 33.21
CA ALA A 133 -14.72 2.06 33.41
C ALA A 133 -15.62 3.30 33.48
N SER A 134 -16.67 3.39 32.67
CA SER A 134 -17.65 4.49 32.72
C SER A 134 -18.46 4.50 34.04
N HIS A 135 -18.70 3.35 34.65
CA HIS A 135 -19.39 3.23 35.93
C HIS A 135 -18.48 3.65 37.11
N GLU A 136 -17.27 3.10 37.17
CA GLU A 136 -16.31 3.40 38.23
C GLU A 136 -15.75 4.84 38.15
N LEU A 137 -15.74 5.48 36.98
CA LEU A 137 -15.43 6.91 36.84
C LEU A 137 -16.61 7.84 37.16
N ARG A 138 -17.86 7.41 36.91
CA ARG A 138 -19.06 8.22 37.21
C ARG A 138 -19.27 8.41 38.71
N THR A 139 -18.94 7.40 39.51
CA THR A 139 -19.10 7.42 40.98
C THR A 139 -18.32 8.58 41.65
N PRO A 140 -16.98 8.69 41.50
CA PRO A 140 -16.19 9.80 42.04
C PRO A 140 -16.58 11.15 41.41
N LEU A 141 -16.88 11.20 40.10
CA LEU A 141 -17.39 12.43 39.46
C LEU A 141 -18.70 12.93 40.08
N THR A 142 -19.57 12.01 40.56
CA THR A 142 -20.83 12.38 41.24
C THR A 142 -20.56 12.89 42.66
N ALA A 143 -19.61 12.27 43.39
CA ALA A 143 -19.17 12.75 44.70
C ALA A 143 -18.52 14.15 44.61
N LEU A 144 -17.61 14.35 43.65
CA LEU A 144 -17.00 15.64 43.32
C LEU A 144 -18.05 16.73 43.08
N ARG A 145 -19.08 16.43 42.29
CA ARG A 145 -20.15 17.38 41.99
C ARG A 145 -20.98 17.71 43.23
N ALA A 146 -21.32 16.71 44.05
CA ALA A 146 -22.09 16.91 45.27
C ALA A 146 -21.35 17.75 46.32
N VAL A 147 -20.05 17.49 46.51
CA VAL A 147 -19.19 18.27 47.42
C VAL A 147 -19.05 19.72 46.94
N GLY A 148 -18.83 19.92 45.63
CA GLY A 148 -18.82 21.27 45.03
C GLY A 148 -20.17 22.00 45.13
N GLU A 149 -21.29 21.32 44.95
CA GLU A 149 -22.64 21.89 45.11
C GLU A 149 -22.94 22.33 46.56
N VAL A 150 -22.37 21.66 47.57
CA VAL A 150 -22.46 22.09 48.97
C VAL A 150 -21.59 23.33 49.22
N GLY A 151 -20.33 23.33 48.76
CA GLY A 151 -19.44 24.49 48.89
C GLY A 151 -19.93 25.76 48.16
N LEU A 152 -20.75 25.60 47.12
CA LEU A 152 -21.42 26.71 46.42
C LEU A 152 -22.67 27.24 47.14
N ARG A 153 -23.16 26.56 48.19
CA ARG A 153 -24.32 26.99 48.99
C ARG A 153 -23.93 27.68 50.30
N GLU A 154 -22.83 27.27 50.92
CA GLU A 154 -22.35 27.87 52.17
C GLU A 154 -21.19 28.84 51.90
N GLY A 155 -21.49 30.14 51.90
CA GLY A 155 -20.53 31.22 51.65
C GLY A 155 -19.49 31.47 52.76
N ASN A 156 -19.03 30.42 53.45
CA ASN A 156 -18.06 30.51 54.54
C ASN A 156 -16.64 30.14 54.04
N PRO A 157 -15.68 31.08 54.04
CA PRO A 157 -14.33 30.83 53.51
C PRO A 157 -13.57 29.66 54.17
N ALA A 158 -13.87 29.31 55.43
CA ALA A 158 -13.20 28.20 56.11
C ALA A 158 -13.60 26.84 55.51
N ILE A 159 -14.90 26.63 55.32
CA ILE A 159 -15.48 25.37 54.80
C ILE A 159 -15.04 25.13 53.35
N LEU A 160 -14.78 26.20 52.60
CA LEU A 160 -14.34 26.13 51.21
C LEU A 160 -13.00 25.38 51.03
N TYR A 161 -12.09 25.44 52.02
CA TYR A 161 -10.83 24.71 51.96
C TYR A 161 -11.02 23.20 52.16
N ASP A 162 -11.87 22.77 53.10
CA ASP A 162 -12.17 21.36 53.33
C ASP A 162 -12.95 20.73 52.15
N VAL A 163 -13.83 21.52 51.52
CA VAL A 163 -14.51 21.17 50.26
C VAL A 163 -13.48 20.94 49.15
N VAL A 164 -12.54 21.87 48.95
CA VAL A 164 -11.49 21.74 47.91
C VAL A 164 -10.54 20.57 48.21
N GLY A 165 -10.16 20.36 49.47
CA GLY A 165 -9.35 19.20 49.90
C GLY A 165 -10.05 17.87 49.59
N SER A 166 -11.32 17.75 49.96
CA SER A 166 -12.16 16.58 49.67
C SER A 166 -12.29 16.32 48.16
N MET A 167 -12.36 17.37 47.35
CA MET A 167 -12.35 17.23 45.88
C MET A 167 -10.99 16.79 45.33
N LEU A 168 -9.88 17.29 45.88
CA LEU A 168 -8.54 16.89 45.44
C LEU A 168 -8.22 15.43 45.79
N GLU A 169 -8.69 14.91 46.92
CA GLU A 169 -8.59 13.47 47.23
C GLU A 169 -9.31 12.60 46.21
N GLU A 170 -10.54 12.95 45.84
CA GLU A 170 -11.36 12.13 44.94
C GLU A 170 -10.83 12.18 43.50
N VAL A 171 -10.24 13.31 43.07
CA VAL A 171 -9.43 13.40 41.84
C VAL A 171 -8.17 12.52 41.93
N GLY A 172 -7.50 12.48 43.08
CA GLY A 172 -6.36 11.59 43.32
C GLY A 172 -6.74 10.10 43.15
N ARG A 173 -7.89 9.69 43.69
CA ARG A 173 -8.45 8.34 43.54
C ARG A 173 -8.81 8.02 42.09
N MET A 174 -9.40 8.97 41.35
CA MET A 174 -9.67 8.82 39.91
C MET A 174 -8.40 8.58 39.08
N ASN A 175 -7.31 9.30 39.36
CA ASN A 175 -6.04 9.10 38.65
C ASN A 175 -5.46 7.70 38.92
N GLN A 176 -5.50 7.21 40.16
CA GLN A 176 -5.06 5.84 40.48
C GLN A 176 -5.93 4.75 39.84
N LEU A 177 -7.22 5.02 39.61
CA LEU A 177 -8.10 4.13 38.85
C LEU A 177 -7.68 4.09 37.37
N LEU A 178 -7.46 5.26 36.77
CA LEU A 178 -7.02 5.44 35.38
C LEU A 178 -5.69 4.76 35.11
N ASP A 179 -4.66 4.97 35.93
CA ASP A 179 -3.35 4.34 35.75
C ASP A 179 -3.43 2.80 35.83
N ARG A 180 -4.26 2.25 36.73
CA ARG A 180 -4.50 0.80 36.83
C ARG A 180 -5.24 0.24 35.61
N LEU A 181 -6.18 1.00 35.03
CA LEU A 181 -6.90 0.61 33.80
C LEU A 181 -6.03 0.71 32.54
N LEU A 182 -5.16 1.72 32.47
CA LEU A 182 -4.16 1.88 31.41
C LEU A 182 -3.10 0.78 31.47
N LEU A 183 -2.72 0.31 32.66
CA LEU A 183 -1.86 -0.85 32.83
C LEU A 183 -2.56 -2.13 32.32
N LEU A 184 -3.82 -2.38 32.72
CA LEU A 184 -4.58 -3.57 32.32
C LEU A 184 -4.97 -3.61 30.83
N THR A 185 -5.04 -2.48 30.14
CA THR A 185 -5.31 -2.43 28.68
C THR A 185 -4.03 -2.56 27.85
N ARG A 186 -2.92 -1.96 28.28
CA ARG A 186 -1.59 -2.23 27.69
C ARG A 186 -1.16 -3.68 27.86
N ALA A 187 -1.66 -4.33 28.92
CA ALA A 187 -1.43 -5.73 29.27
C ALA A 187 -2.15 -6.76 28.37
N GLU A 188 -3.22 -6.35 27.66
CA GLU A 188 -4.03 -7.22 26.78
C GLU A 188 -3.65 -7.10 25.29
N GLY A 189 -2.70 -6.22 24.95
CA GLY A 189 -2.00 -6.25 23.66
C GLY A 189 -0.65 -6.95 23.77
N ASP A 190 -0.27 -7.70 22.73
CA ASP A 190 1.04 -8.37 22.60
C ASP A 190 2.22 -7.40 22.34
N ALA A 191 2.11 -6.14 22.76
CA ALA A 191 3.01 -5.06 22.38
C ALA A 191 4.25 -4.89 23.29
N THR A 192 4.40 -5.70 24.33
CA THR A 192 5.53 -5.64 25.29
C THR A 192 6.22 -7.00 25.43
N PRO A 193 7.46 -7.16 24.91
CA PRO A 193 8.23 -8.38 25.07
C PRO A 193 8.66 -8.55 26.54
N LEU A 194 8.48 -9.77 27.08
CA LEU A 194 8.90 -10.09 28.45
C LEU A 194 10.42 -10.26 28.55
N ARG A 195 11.00 -9.81 29.67
CA ARG A 195 12.38 -10.14 30.03
C ARG A 195 12.40 -11.19 31.12
N LEU A 196 12.12 -12.44 30.73
CA LEU A 196 12.22 -13.60 31.60
C LEU A 196 13.70 -13.87 31.91
N GLU A 197 14.08 -13.69 33.17
CA GLU A 197 15.44 -13.90 33.68
C GLU A 197 15.39 -14.79 34.93
N ALA A 198 16.42 -15.61 35.15
CA ALA A 198 16.54 -16.40 36.39
C ALA A 198 16.90 -15.47 37.56
N ARG A 199 15.91 -15.11 38.39
CA ARG A 199 16.05 -14.12 39.48
C ARG A 199 15.87 -14.76 40.86
N PRO A 200 16.75 -14.46 41.85
CA PRO A 200 16.60 -14.96 43.22
C PRO A 200 15.34 -14.41 43.91
N VAL A 201 14.40 -15.30 44.24
CA VAL A 201 13.11 -14.96 44.86
C VAL A 201 13.30 -14.23 46.20
N ARG A 202 14.33 -14.62 46.95
CA ARG A 202 14.69 -14.01 48.24
C ARG A 202 14.99 -12.51 48.15
N GLY A 203 15.51 -12.02 47.02
CA GLY A 203 15.81 -10.60 46.84
C GLY A 203 14.53 -9.75 46.74
N ALA A 204 13.60 -10.15 45.88
CA ALA A 204 12.33 -9.45 45.68
C ALA A 204 11.46 -9.41 46.94
N LEU A 205 11.49 -10.47 47.77
CA LEU A 205 10.76 -10.51 49.05
C LEU A 205 11.32 -9.53 50.08
N LEU A 206 12.64 -9.33 50.12
CA LEU A 206 13.26 -8.34 51.00
C LEU A 206 12.99 -6.91 50.50
N GLU A 207 13.16 -6.67 49.20
CA GLU A 207 12.87 -5.36 48.56
C GLU A 207 11.43 -4.88 48.83
N ILE A 208 10.44 -5.77 48.75
CA ILE A 208 9.03 -5.46 49.06
C ILE A 208 8.80 -5.29 50.57
N SER A 209 9.45 -6.10 51.41
CA SER A 209 9.38 -5.98 52.87
C SER A 209 9.90 -4.63 53.34
N ASP A 210 11.06 -4.21 52.84
CA ASP A 210 11.69 -2.93 53.21
C ASP A 210 10.86 -1.75 52.68
N ALA A 211 10.39 -1.81 51.43
CA ALA A 211 9.59 -0.74 50.81
C ALA A 211 8.20 -0.52 51.46
N LEU A 212 7.66 -1.52 52.16
CA LEU A 212 6.36 -1.42 52.87
C LEU A 212 6.49 -1.43 54.40
N SER A 213 7.72 -1.48 54.93
CA SER A 213 8.01 -1.50 56.37
C SER A 213 7.39 -0.32 57.13
N LEU A 214 7.44 0.88 56.55
CA LEU A 214 6.87 2.10 57.14
C LEU A 214 5.34 2.00 57.29
N VAL A 215 4.66 1.55 56.23
CA VAL A 215 3.18 1.45 56.16
C VAL A 215 2.66 0.31 57.05
N ALA A 216 3.44 -0.76 57.22
CA ALA A 216 3.16 -1.79 58.23
C ALA A 216 3.36 -1.23 59.65
N GLY A 217 4.40 -0.41 59.87
CA GLY A 217 4.72 0.24 61.13
C GLY A 217 3.61 1.16 61.65
N GLU A 218 2.94 1.91 60.76
CA GLU A 218 1.77 2.75 61.10
C GLU A 218 0.59 1.95 61.69
N LYS A 219 0.55 0.62 61.51
CA LYS A 219 -0.42 -0.30 62.11
C LYS A 219 0.17 -1.21 63.19
N GLU A 220 1.40 -0.94 63.64
CA GLU A 220 2.20 -1.82 64.54
C GLU A 220 2.42 -3.24 63.99
N GLN A 221 2.26 -3.45 62.68
CA GLN A 221 2.38 -4.76 62.03
C GLN A 221 3.84 -5.12 61.74
N ARG A 222 4.15 -6.42 61.74
CA ARG A 222 5.52 -6.92 61.48
C ARG A 222 5.53 -7.87 60.27
N ILE A 223 6.45 -7.62 59.35
CA ILE A 223 6.68 -8.47 58.17
C ILE A 223 7.75 -9.52 58.52
N LYS A 224 7.50 -10.80 58.25
CA LYS A 224 8.50 -11.87 58.44
C LYS A 224 8.73 -12.63 57.12
N VAL A 225 9.97 -12.64 56.66
CA VAL A 225 10.39 -13.30 55.40
C VAL A 225 11.05 -14.66 55.67
N GLU A 226 10.52 -15.73 55.09
CA GLU A 226 10.96 -17.12 55.24
C GLU A 226 11.27 -17.73 53.85
N CYS A 227 12.50 -17.58 53.37
CA CYS A 227 12.92 -18.03 52.04
C CYS A 227 14.35 -18.63 52.06
N PRO A 228 14.57 -19.82 51.43
CA PRO A 228 15.90 -20.36 51.14
C PRO A 228 16.77 -19.38 50.35
N ARG A 229 18.10 -19.53 50.44
CA ARG A 229 19.04 -18.64 49.72
C ARG A 229 19.05 -18.88 48.21
N ASP A 230 18.90 -20.14 47.81
CA ASP A 230 19.26 -20.62 46.47
C ASP A 230 18.04 -20.81 45.54
N LEU A 231 16.90 -20.22 45.91
CA LEU A 231 15.64 -20.32 45.15
C LEU A 231 15.56 -19.23 44.07
N ALA A 232 15.78 -19.62 42.81
CA ALA A 232 15.63 -18.74 41.64
C ALA A 232 14.45 -19.17 40.75
N ALA A 233 13.66 -18.20 40.29
CA ALA A 233 12.55 -18.39 39.36
C ALA A 233 12.85 -17.69 38.02
N VAL A 234 12.31 -18.19 36.93
CA VAL A 234 12.41 -17.56 35.60
C VAL A 234 11.24 -16.58 35.46
N VAL A 235 11.53 -15.28 35.61
CA VAL A 235 10.51 -14.23 35.81
C VAL A 235 10.93 -12.90 35.21
N ASP A 236 9.95 -12.06 34.89
CA ASP A 236 10.19 -10.64 34.66
C ASP A 236 10.21 -9.91 36.02
N GLY A 237 11.32 -9.21 36.31
CA GLY A 237 11.51 -8.56 37.60
C GLY A 237 10.49 -7.45 37.91
N GLY A 238 9.98 -6.76 36.88
CA GLY A 238 8.95 -5.74 37.04
C GLY A 238 7.59 -6.34 37.35
N LEU A 239 7.22 -7.40 36.63
CA LEU A 239 5.96 -8.12 36.87
C LEU A 239 5.93 -8.83 38.23
N LEU A 240 7.03 -9.47 38.65
CA LEU A 240 7.14 -10.07 39.98
C LEU A 240 7.01 -9.02 41.09
N ARG A 241 7.71 -7.89 40.97
CA ARG A 241 7.61 -6.78 41.95
C ARG A 241 6.19 -6.22 42.02
N LEU A 242 5.51 -6.06 40.87
CA LEU A 242 4.12 -5.61 40.81
C LEU A 242 3.14 -6.59 41.47
N ALA A 243 3.30 -7.89 41.24
CA ALA A 243 2.46 -8.93 41.84
C ALA A 243 2.64 -8.98 43.38
N LEU A 244 3.89 -9.02 43.85
CA LEU A 244 4.20 -9.03 45.29
C LEU A 244 3.70 -7.75 45.98
N MET A 245 3.90 -6.58 45.39
CA MET A 245 3.41 -5.29 45.93
C MET A 245 1.90 -5.31 46.17
N ASN A 246 1.11 -5.80 45.21
CA ASN A 246 -0.36 -5.86 45.36
C ASN A 246 -0.81 -6.86 46.43
N LEU A 247 -0.16 -8.02 46.55
CA LEU A 247 -0.49 -9.00 47.60
C LEU A 247 -0.11 -8.49 49.00
N VAL A 248 1.08 -7.91 49.17
CA VAL A 248 1.53 -7.43 50.49
C VAL A 248 0.76 -6.19 50.93
N GLN A 249 0.40 -5.27 50.02
CA GLN A 249 -0.51 -4.16 50.33
C GLN A 249 -1.90 -4.66 50.77
N ASN A 250 -2.43 -5.73 50.18
CA ASN A 250 -3.67 -6.35 50.66
C ASN A 250 -3.49 -6.96 52.06
N ALA A 251 -2.40 -7.66 52.34
CA ALA A 251 -2.12 -8.24 53.65
C ALA A 251 -2.05 -7.17 54.77
N ILE A 252 -1.35 -6.05 54.53
CA ILE A 252 -1.29 -4.89 55.46
C ILE A 252 -2.68 -4.25 55.64
N ARG A 253 -3.45 -4.15 54.55
CA ARG A 253 -4.75 -3.49 54.55
C ARG A 253 -5.82 -4.29 55.30
N TYR A 254 -5.85 -5.61 55.16
CA TYR A 254 -6.88 -6.49 55.71
C TYR A 254 -6.49 -7.24 57.00
N SER A 255 -5.21 -7.30 57.38
CA SER A 255 -4.81 -7.78 58.71
C SER A 255 -5.15 -6.76 59.81
N PRO A 256 -5.48 -7.20 61.04
CA PRO A 256 -5.65 -6.32 62.20
C PRO A 256 -4.32 -5.67 62.63
N ALA A 257 -4.39 -4.60 63.41
CA ALA A 257 -3.22 -3.92 63.97
C ALA A 257 -2.46 -4.79 64.98
N GLY A 258 -1.17 -4.52 65.19
CA GLY A 258 -0.30 -5.20 66.16
C GLY A 258 0.08 -6.65 65.80
N LYS A 259 -0.45 -7.23 64.72
CA LYS A 259 -0.17 -8.60 64.28
C LYS A 259 0.93 -8.68 63.22
N ALA A 260 1.55 -9.87 63.11
CA ALA A 260 2.56 -10.16 62.10
C ALA A 260 1.97 -10.99 60.94
N PHE A 261 2.37 -10.69 59.71
CA PHE A 261 2.04 -11.48 58.52
C PHE A 261 3.32 -12.03 57.86
N ARG A 262 3.20 -13.17 57.17
CA ARG A 262 4.37 -13.95 56.71
C ARG A 262 4.48 -13.98 55.19
N LEU A 263 5.70 -13.78 54.71
CA LEU A 263 6.09 -13.94 53.30
C LEU A 263 7.02 -15.15 53.20
N ARG A 264 6.56 -16.23 52.57
CA ARG A 264 7.27 -17.52 52.54
C ARG A 264 7.55 -17.93 51.09
N ALA A 265 8.68 -18.56 50.81
CA ALA A 265 8.93 -19.15 49.51
C ALA A 265 9.70 -20.49 49.59
N PHE A 266 9.40 -21.41 48.68
CA PHE A 266 9.97 -22.76 48.61
C PHE A 266 9.79 -23.37 47.22
N ALA A 267 10.62 -24.35 46.87
CA ALA A 267 10.41 -25.15 45.66
C ALA A 267 9.41 -26.28 45.91
N ARG A 268 8.51 -26.56 44.95
CA ARG A 268 7.61 -27.73 44.97
C ARG A 268 7.30 -28.16 43.55
N GLY A 269 7.58 -29.42 43.20
CA GLY A 269 7.19 -30.01 41.91
C GLY A 269 7.73 -29.29 40.67
N GLY A 270 8.98 -28.81 40.70
CA GLY A 270 9.58 -28.06 39.58
C GLY A 270 9.14 -26.60 39.46
N GLN A 271 8.39 -26.08 40.45
CA GLN A 271 7.98 -24.67 40.51
C GLN A 271 8.53 -23.99 41.78
N ALA A 272 8.79 -22.69 41.69
CA ALA A 272 9.02 -21.83 42.84
C ALA A 272 7.67 -21.30 43.35
N CYS A 273 7.27 -21.73 44.55
CA CYS A 273 6.07 -21.23 45.22
C CYS A 273 6.42 -20.06 46.13
N VAL A 274 5.58 -19.02 46.11
CA VAL A 274 5.63 -17.88 47.05
C VAL A 274 4.25 -17.70 47.68
N GLU A 275 4.21 -17.65 49.01
CA GLU A 275 3.01 -17.52 49.84
C GLU A 275 3.02 -16.19 50.59
N VAL A 276 1.92 -15.45 50.51
CA VAL A 276 1.62 -14.30 51.38
C VAL A 276 0.51 -14.75 52.33
N VAL A 277 0.81 -14.78 53.63
CA VAL A 277 -0.06 -15.30 54.70
C VAL A 277 -0.50 -14.16 55.60
N ASP A 278 -1.77 -13.77 55.51
CA ASP A 278 -2.42 -12.76 56.36
C ASP A 278 -3.28 -13.39 57.48
N GLU A 279 -3.52 -12.61 58.55
CA GLU A 279 -4.47 -12.96 59.62
C GLU A 279 -5.73 -12.07 59.53
N GLY A 280 -6.21 -11.82 58.31
CA GLY A 280 -7.41 -11.04 58.03
C GLY A 280 -8.73 -11.78 58.35
N PRO A 281 -9.88 -11.20 57.94
CA PRO A 281 -11.20 -11.77 58.22
C PRO A 281 -11.50 -13.09 57.48
N GLY A 282 -10.63 -13.51 56.55
CA GLY A 282 -10.82 -14.68 55.70
C GLY A 282 -11.86 -14.47 54.59
N ILE A 283 -11.90 -15.40 53.64
CA ILE A 283 -12.69 -15.32 52.41
C ILE A 283 -13.52 -16.60 52.26
N ALA A 284 -14.84 -16.47 52.09
CA ALA A 284 -15.72 -17.62 51.85
C ALA A 284 -15.46 -18.26 50.46
N LEU A 285 -15.61 -19.59 50.41
CA LEU A 285 -15.26 -20.43 49.25
C LEU A 285 -15.89 -19.97 47.93
N GLU A 286 -17.12 -19.46 47.97
CA GLU A 286 -17.87 -18.96 46.80
C GLU A 286 -17.25 -17.73 46.11
N HIS A 287 -16.31 -17.05 46.78
CA HIS A 287 -15.56 -15.92 46.25
C HIS A 287 -14.17 -16.29 45.73
N HIS A 288 -13.61 -17.46 46.09
CA HIS A 288 -12.19 -17.80 45.84
C HIS A 288 -11.77 -17.69 44.36
N GLN A 289 -12.67 -18.03 43.43
CA GLN A 289 -12.43 -17.85 41.98
C GLN A 289 -12.66 -16.40 41.53
N LYS A 290 -13.64 -15.72 42.11
CA LYS A 290 -14.12 -14.39 41.68
C LYS A 290 -13.27 -13.23 42.19
N ILE A 291 -12.53 -13.38 43.30
CA ILE A 291 -11.65 -12.31 43.80
C ILE A 291 -10.52 -11.91 42.84
N PHE A 292 -10.25 -12.72 41.81
CA PHE A 292 -9.30 -12.39 40.74
C PHE A 292 -9.96 -11.78 39.49
N GLU A 293 -11.29 -11.60 39.48
CA GLU A 293 -12.02 -10.89 38.43
C GLU A 293 -11.87 -9.36 38.58
N ARG A 294 -11.94 -8.63 37.47
CA ARG A 294 -11.81 -7.16 37.46
C ARG A 294 -12.94 -6.52 38.26
N PHE A 295 -12.59 -5.59 39.14
CA PHE A 295 -13.50 -4.83 40.02
C PHE A 295 -14.27 -5.65 41.07
N TYR A 296 -14.04 -6.96 41.19
CA TYR A 296 -14.75 -7.78 42.18
C TYR A 296 -14.34 -7.41 43.61
N ARG A 297 -15.32 -7.31 44.52
CA ARG A 297 -15.14 -7.02 45.94
C ARG A 297 -16.18 -7.78 46.75
N VAL A 298 -15.75 -8.40 47.85
CA VAL A 298 -16.62 -9.19 48.74
C VAL A 298 -17.58 -8.28 49.52
N ASP A 299 -17.05 -7.37 50.35
CA ASP A 299 -17.84 -6.43 51.14
C ASP A 299 -18.05 -5.09 50.40
N LYS A 300 -19.22 -4.88 49.79
CA LYS A 300 -19.58 -3.59 49.16
C LYS A 300 -19.91 -2.48 50.16
N ALA A 301 -20.35 -2.82 51.38
CA ALA A 301 -20.79 -1.84 52.38
C ALA A 301 -19.63 -1.12 53.08
N ARG A 302 -18.58 -1.86 53.48
CA ARG A 302 -17.37 -1.29 54.13
C ARG A 302 -16.48 -0.49 53.17
N ALA A 303 -16.66 -0.66 51.86
CA ALA A 303 -15.75 -0.15 50.84
C ALA A 303 -15.66 1.40 50.72
N ARG A 304 -16.59 2.17 51.32
CA ARG A 304 -16.57 3.64 51.26
C ARG A 304 -15.49 4.29 52.14
N ALA A 305 -14.94 3.60 53.13
CA ALA A 305 -13.87 4.13 53.98
C ALA A 305 -12.47 3.93 53.35
N ASP A 306 -12.16 2.72 52.90
CA ASP A 306 -10.77 2.30 52.59
C ASP A 306 -10.38 2.31 51.09
N GLY A 307 -11.14 2.95 50.19
CA GLY A 307 -10.73 3.36 48.83
C GLY A 307 -10.29 2.30 47.78
N GLY A 308 -10.22 1.01 48.12
CA GLY A 308 -9.61 -0.02 47.25
C GLY A 308 -10.46 -0.43 46.04
N ALA A 309 -9.94 -0.18 44.82
CA ALA A 309 -10.66 -0.33 43.54
C ALA A 309 -11.10 -1.75 43.11
N GLY A 310 -10.62 -2.82 43.75
CA GLY A 310 -10.92 -4.21 43.32
C GLY A 310 -10.18 -4.65 42.04
N LEU A 311 -9.13 -3.93 41.62
CA LEU A 311 -8.28 -4.31 40.47
C LEU A 311 -6.99 -5.04 40.86
N GLY A 312 -6.57 -4.97 42.13
CA GLY A 312 -5.24 -5.44 42.56
C GLY A 312 -5.01 -6.94 42.34
N LEU A 313 -5.95 -7.80 42.74
CA LEU A 313 -5.82 -9.26 42.55
C LEU A 313 -5.93 -9.68 41.07
N ALA A 314 -6.71 -8.97 40.26
CA ALA A 314 -6.73 -9.18 38.80
C ALA A 314 -5.37 -8.85 38.16
N ILE A 315 -4.69 -7.79 38.62
CA ILE A 315 -3.32 -7.44 38.20
C ILE A 315 -2.31 -8.52 38.66
N VAL A 316 -2.45 -9.05 39.88
CA VAL A 316 -1.61 -10.17 40.36
C VAL A 316 -1.78 -11.40 39.47
N LYS A 317 -3.03 -11.80 39.19
CA LYS A 317 -3.33 -12.94 38.33
C LYS A 317 -2.72 -12.77 36.95
N TRP A 318 -2.99 -11.66 36.28
CA TRP A 318 -2.39 -11.34 34.97
C TRP A 318 -0.86 -11.38 34.98
N ALA A 319 -0.21 -10.74 35.97
CA ALA A 319 1.24 -10.68 36.03
C ALA A 319 1.88 -12.06 36.24
N VAL A 320 1.25 -12.93 37.05
CA VAL A 320 1.71 -14.30 37.30
C VAL A 320 1.46 -15.20 36.08
N GLU A 321 0.28 -15.15 35.47
CA GLU A 321 -0.05 -15.91 34.25
C GLU A 321 0.85 -15.52 33.07
N ARG A 322 1.14 -14.21 32.89
CA ARG A 322 2.05 -13.73 31.83
C ARG A 322 3.50 -14.17 32.03
N MET A 323 3.90 -14.56 33.25
CA MET A 323 5.20 -15.19 33.55
C MET A 323 5.14 -16.74 33.49
N GLY A 324 4.08 -17.34 32.95
CA GLY A 324 3.91 -18.80 32.90
C GLY A 324 3.60 -19.45 34.26
N GLY A 325 3.13 -18.66 35.23
CA GLY A 325 2.76 -19.11 36.57
C GLY A 325 1.27 -19.27 36.80
N LEU A 326 0.91 -19.64 38.02
CA LEU A 326 -0.49 -19.74 38.51
C LEU A 326 -0.62 -19.01 39.86
N VAL A 327 -1.77 -18.36 40.12
CA VAL A 327 -2.10 -17.82 41.45
C VAL A 327 -3.35 -18.50 42.03
N GLU A 328 -3.30 -18.78 43.33
CA GLU A 328 -4.31 -19.49 44.11
C GLU A 328 -4.56 -18.77 45.44
N VAL A 329 -5.70 -19.09 46.09
CA VAL A 329 -6.00 -18.67 47.46
C VAL A 329 -6.46 -19.87 48.28
N GLU A 330 -5.98 -19.96 49.52
CA GLU A 330 -6.49 -20.86 50.57
C GLU A 330 -6.94 -19.98 51.74
N SER A 331 -8.22 -20.01 52.11
CA SER A 331 -8.77 -19.14 53.16
C SER A 331 -10.06 -19.70 53.74
N GLU A 332 -10.24 -19.51 55.06
CA GLU A 332 -11.48 -19.81 55.79
C GLU A 332 -11.93 -18.55 56.55
N PRO A 333 -13.23 -18.21 56.58
CA PRO A 333 -13.74 -17.08 57.36
C PRO A 333 -13.31 -17.14 58.83
N GLY A 334 -12.76 -16.04 59.34
CA GLY A 334 -12.24 -15.91 60.70
C GLY A 334 -10.83 -16.47 60.94
N ARG A 335 -10.14 -16.98 59.91
CA ARG A 335 -8.81 -17.62 60.04
C ARG A 335 -7.70 -17.05 59.14
N GLY A 336 -7.94 -15.92 58.48
CA GLY A 336 -6.98 -15.30 57.56
C GLY A 336 -6.94 -15.94 56.17
N SER A 337 -5.92 -15.59 55.40
CA SER A 337 -5.82 -15.94 53.98
C SER A 337 -4.38 -16.25 53.58
N VAL A 338 -4.20 -17.25 52.72
CA VAL A 338 -2.93 -17.61 52.09
C VAL A 338 -3.07 -17.41 50.59
N PHE A 339 -2.41 -16.38 50.05
CA PHE A 339 -2.29 -16.18 48.61
C PHE A 339 -1.00 -16.84 48.12
N ARG A 340 -1.12 -17.85 47.25
CA ARG A 340 0.02 -18.61 46.72
C ARG A 340 0.19 -18.32 45.23
N MET A 341 1.35 -17.80 44.83
CA MET A 341 1.79 -17.82 43.43
C MET A 341 2.76 -18.98 43.20
N ARG A 342 2.65 -19.63 42.04
CA ARG A 342 3.57 -20.67 41.56
C ARG A 342 4.23 -20.15 40.30
N LEU A 343 5.55 -20.19 40.23
CA LEU A 343 6.37 -19.61 39.16
C LEU A 343 7.31 -20.68 38.57
N PRO A 344 7.72 -20.59 37.29
CA PRO A 344 8.70 -21.50 36.71
C PRO A 344 10.04 -21.47 37.48
N LEU A 345 10.54 -22.62 37.89
CA LEU A 345 11.85 -22.76 38.52
C LEU A 345 12.96 -22.72 37.45
N ALA A 346 14.11 -22.12 37.76
CA ALA A 346 15.26 -22.16 36.85
C ALA A 346 15.96 -23.53 36.90
N SER A 347 15.66 -24.41 35.95
CA SER A 347 16.39 -25.66 35.69
C SER A 347 17.52 -25.46 34.67
N ALA A 348 18.56 -26.30 34.72
CA ALA A 348 19.65 -26.28 33.74
C ALA A 348 19.23 -26.98 32.44
N GLU A 349 19.60 -26.36 31.31
CA GLU A 349 19.55 -26.84 29.91
C GLU A 349 18.17 -27.18 29.30
N PRO A 350 17.89 -26.66 28.09
CA PRO A 350 16.99 -27.31 27.13
C PRO A 350 17.51 -27.33 25.67
N GLU A 351 17.17 -28.39 24.92
CA GLU A 351 17.27 -28.47 23.45
C GLU A 351 15.96 -28.03 22.75
N PRO A 352 15.92 -27.86 21.40
CA PRO A 352 14.88 -27.05 20.72
C PRO A 352 13.85 -27.82 19.86
N GLU A 353 12.58 -27.45 19.98
CA GLU A 353 11.44 -27.64 19.03
C GLU A 353 10.22 -26.83 19.59
N GLU A 354 9.23 -26.31 18.85
CA GLU A 354 9.02 -26.04 17.42
C GLU A 354 7.90 -24.94 17.25
N ILE A 355 7.53 -24.61 15.99
CA ILE A 355 6.20 -24.09 15.55
C ILE A 355 5.78 -22.60 15.76
N PHE A 356 5.44 -21.97 14.62
CA PHE A 356 4.54 -20.83 14.33
C PHE A 356 4.75 -19.41 14.93
N ARG A 357 5.11 -18.48 14.03
CA ARG A 357 4.45 -17.15 13.90
C ARG A 357 3.15 -17.31 13.07
N PRO A 358 2.22 -16.33 12.98
CA PRO A 358 2.25 -15.46 11.79
C PRO A 358 1.59 -14.05 11.90
N SER A 359 1.86 -13.20 10.89
CA SER A 359 1.08 -11.98 10.48
C SER A 359 1.26 -10.70 11.33
N SER A 360 0.95 -9.47 10.86
CA SER A 360 0.36 -9.01 9.57
C SER A 360 0.89 -7.59 9.18
N VAL A 361 1.32 -7.28 7.93
CA VAL A 361 0.57 -6.96 6.66
C VAL A 361 0.18 -5.43 6.58
N THR A 362 0.30 -4.62 5.48
CA THR A 362 -0.21 -4.73 4.07
C THR A 362 0.44 -3.74 3.01
N ALA A 363 -0.34 -3.27 1.99
CA ALA A 363 -0.10 -2.43 0.78
C ALA A 363 -1.00 -1.13 0.76
N PRO A 364 -0.93 -0.10 -0.16
CA PRO A 364 -1.35 -0.26 -1.60
C PRO A 364 -1.08 0.85 -2.71
N ALA A 365 -0.35 0.58 -3.85
CA ALA A 365 -0.62 1.07 -5.25
C ALA A 365 0.03 2.31 -5.98
N ALA A 366 0.46 2.18 -7.27
CA ALA A 366 0.25 3.18 -8.39
C ALA A 366 0.56 2.75 -9.89
N ALA A 367 1.19 3.53 -10.81
CA ALA A 367 0.65 4.04 -12.11
C ALA A 367 1.23 3.64 -13.54
N ALA A 368 0.85 4.34 -14.65
CA ALA A 368 0.92 3.89 -16.09
C ALA A 368 1.56 4.88 -17.14
N ASN A 369 0.84 5.33 -18.22
CA ASN A 369 1.14 6.40 -19.27
C ASN A 369 1.57 5.93 -20.71
N ALA A 370 1.20 6.41 -21.94
CA ALA A 370 0.43 7.53 -22.59
C ALA A 370 1.28 8.44 -23.56
N ASP A 371 0.77 9.34 -24.45
CA ASP A 371 1.47 10.48 -25.19
C ASP A 371 0.61 11.07 -26.36
N ASP A 372 0.60 12.35 -26.80
CA ASP A 372 1.06 13.68 -26.30
C ASP A 372 -0.18 14.68 -26.32
N MET A 373 -0.37 15.85 -26.97
CA MET A 373 0.36 16.70 -27.96
C MET A 373 -0.13 18.19 -27.94
N LYS A 374 0.63 19.12 -28.56
CA LYS A 374 0.55 20.61 -28.41
C LYS A 374 -0.36 21.38 -29.40
N THR A 375 -0.99 22.48 -28.93
CA THR A 375 -1.20 23.76 -29.69
C THR A 375 -1.56 24.92 -28.74
N THR A 376 -1.30 26.17 -29.13
CA THR A 376 -1.58 27.41 -28.36
C THR A 376 -2.72 28.24 -28.94
N SER A 377 -3.65 28.72 -28.11
CA SER A 377 -4.62 29.76 -28.45
C SER A 377 -5.11 30.54 -27.20
N SER A 378 -5.66 31.74 -27.41
CA SER A 378 -6.01 32.71 -26.36
C SER A 378 -7.12 32.25 -25.41
N PHE A 379 -6.99 32.56 -24.12
CA PHE A 379 -7.89 32.09 -23.08
C PHE A 379 -9.18 32.91 -22.96
N SER A 380 -10.33 32.21 -23.05
CA SER A 380 -11.59 32.61 -22.44
C SER A 380 -12.16 31.46 -21.60
N VAL A 381 -13.02 31.81 -20.63
CA VAL A 381 -13.68 30.88 -19.71
C VAL A 381 -15.20 30.93 -19.95
N PRO A 382 -15.87 29.81 -20.26
CA PRO A 382 -17.32 29.78 -20.42
C PRO A 382 -18.04 29.96 -19.07
N PRO A 383 -19.13 30.76 -18.99
CA PRO A 383 -19.83 30.99 -17.74
C PRO A 383 -20.95 29.96 -17.47
N THR A 384 -20.82 29.12 -16.43
CA THR A 384 -22.01 28.57 -15.73
C THR A 384 -21.69 28.04 -14.33
N VAL A 385 -22.48 28.48 -13.35
CA VAL A 385 -22.56 27.95 -11.96
C VAL A 385 -21.23 27.91 -11.18
N LEU A 386 -20.56 29.06 -11.11
CA LEU A 386 -19.85 29.52 -9.92
C LEU A 386 -20.19 31.02 -9.73
N PRO A 387 -20.42 31.53 -8.50
CA PRO A 387 -20.21 32.96 -8.24
C PRO A 387 -18.73 33.28 -8.53
N ASP A 388 -18.42 34.45 -9.09
CA ASP A 388 -17.03 34.79 -9.43
C ASP A 388 -16.13 34.59 -8.20
N ILE A 389 -15.05 33.81 -8.37
CA ILE A 389 -14.07 33.54 -7.31
C ILE A 389 -13.51 34.86 -6.74
N ARG A 390 -13.46 35.92 -7.56
CA ARG A 390 -13.10 37.29 -7.16
C ARG A 390 -14.13 37.98 -6.25
N GLU A 391 -15.42 37.64 -6.37
CA GLU A 391 -16.43 38.05 -5.38
C GLU A 391 -16.31 37.20 -4.11
N VAL A 392 -16.13 35.88 -4.23
CA VAL A 392 -16.05 34.97 -3.07
C VAL A 392 -14.83 35.24 -2.19
N ALA A 393 -13.71 35.67 -2.79
CA ALA A 393 -12.54 36.15 -2.06
C ALA A 393 -12.83 37.40 -1.22
N LYS A 394 -13.71 38.29 -1.68
CA LYS A 394 -14.05 39.58 -1.04
C LYS A 394 -15.28 39.51 -0.12
N ALA A 395 -16.15 38.52 -0.32
CA ALA A 395 -17.34 38.31 0.49
C ALA A 395 -16.98 37.86 1.91
N ALA A 396 -17.81 38.24 2.89
CA ALA A 396 -17.66 37.76 4.25
C ALA A 396 -18.00 36.25 4.32
N PRO A 397 -17.41 35.47 5.24
CA PRO A 397 -17.69 34.03 5.35
C PRO A 397 -19.19 33.69 5.45
N ALA A 398 -19.96 34.51 6.17
CA ALA A 398 -21.41 34.34 6.28
C ALA A 398 -22.15 34.46 4.91
N ASP A 399 -21.76 35.42 4.07
CA ASP A 399 -22.35 35.61 2.74
C ASP A 399 -22.01 34.44 1.81
N VAL A 400 -20.81 33.87 1.93
CA VAL A 400 -20.38 32.70 1.14
C VAL A 400 -21.18 31.46 1.55
N LEU A 401 -21.37 31.23 2.86
CA LEU A 401 -22.21 30.14 3.37
C LEU A 401 -23.68 30.31 2.92
N ALA A 402 -24.22 31.54 2.96
CA ALA A 402 -25.57 31.85 2.47
C ALA A 402 -25.73 31.62 0.97
N ARG A 403 -24.79 32.12 0.14
CA ARG A 403 -24.74 31.90 -1.32
C ARG A 403 -24.69 30.40 -1.67
N LEU A 404 -23.94 29.60 -0.91
CA LEU A 404 -23.82 28.15 -1.10
C LEU A 404 -24.92 27.33 -0.39
N ARG A 405 -25.89 27.99 0.26
CA ARG A 405 -26.98 27.37 1.04
C ARG A 405 -26.45 26.27 1.97
N THR A 406 -25.54 26.65 2.86
CA THR A 406 -24.90 25.76 3.84
C THR A 406 -24.74 26.48 5.19
N ALA A 407 -24.54 25.73 6.27
CA ALA A 407 -24.41 26.24 7.63
C ALA A 407 -23.00 26.00 8.19
N THR A 408 -22.61 26.69 9.26
CA THR A 408 -21.30 26.50 9.93
C THR A 408 -21.10 25.09 10.50
N ALA A 409 -22.17 24.31 10.69
CA ALA A 409 -22.13 22.89 11.05
C ALA A 409 -22.03 21.92 9.85
N GLY A 410 -22.05 22.43 8.61
CA GLY A 410 -22.01 21.66 7.37
C GLY A 410 -23.38 21.23 6.82
N LEU A 411 -23.38 20.62 5.63
CA LEU A 411 -24.58 20.11 4.95
C LEU A 411 -25.19 18.90 5.69
N SER A 412 -26.47 18.62 5.44
CA SER A 412 -27.05 17.32 5.82
C SER A 412 -26.66 16.23 4.82
N TRP A 413 -26.71 14.96 5.24
CA TRP A 413 -26.43 13.82 4.35
C TRP A 413 -27.36 13.77 3.12
N GLU A 414 -28.64 14.11 3.28
CA GLU A 414 -29.63 14.13 2.18
C GLU A 414 -29.36 15.25 1.17
N GLU A 415 -28.99 16.45 1.66
CA GLU A 415 -28.60 17.58 0.82
C GLU A 415 -27.30 17.28 0.06
N ALA A 416 -26.34 16.62 0.72
CA ALA A 416 -25.10 16.18 0.09
C ALA A 416 -25.35 15.13 -1.00
N ASP A 417 -26.15 14.09 -0.73
CA ASP A 417 -26.53 13.08 -1.74
C ASP A 417 -27.23 13.73 -2.96
N ARG A 418 -28.13 14.71 -2.73
CA ARG A 418 -28.78 15.45 -3.83
C ARG A 418 -27.75 16.23 -4.65
N ARG A 419 -26.78 16.88 -4.01
CA ARG A 419 -25.69 17.59 -4.70
C ARG A 419 -24.73 16.64 -5.43
N ILE A 420 -24.50 15.42 -4.95
CA ILE A 420 -23.73 14.40 -5.71
C ILE A 420 -24.45 14.05 -7.02
N ALA A 421 -25.78 13.96 -7.01
CA ALA A 421 -26.57 13.71 -8.22
C ALA A 421 -26.59 14.91 -9.20
N GLU A 422 -26.57 16.15 -8.69
CA GLU A 422 -26.62 17.38 -9.49
C GLU A 422 -25.24 17.81 -10.05
N PHE A 423 -24.21 17.80 -9.22
CA PHE A 423 -22.86 18.27 -9.58
C PHE A 423 -21.96 17.16 -10.12
N GLY A 424 -22.29 15.89 -9.81
CA GLY A 424 -21.46 14.72 -10.08
C GLY A 424 -20.41 14.46 -8.98
N PRO A 425 -19.72 13.31 -9.03
CA PRO A 425 -18.65 12.99 -8.09
C PRO A 425 -17.45 13.93 -8.29
N ASN A 426 -16.75 14.24 -7.20
CA ASN A 426 -15.54 15.06 -7.21
C ASN A 426 -14.36 14.30 -7.82
N GLN A 427 -14.28 14.30 -9.15
CA GLN A 427 -13.18 13.72 -9.93
C GLN A 427 -12.78 14.67 -11.06
N VAL A 428 -11.48 14.93 -11.20
CA VAL A 428 -10.91 15.60 -12.38
C VAL A 428 -10.67 14.56 -13.47
N ALA A 429 -11.22 14.79 -14.66
CA ALA A 429 -11.23 13.87 -15.80
C ALA A 429 -11.77 12.46 -15.46
N ALA A 430 -13.10 12.33 -15.37
CA ALA A 430 -13.79 11.06 -15.12
C ALA A 430 -13.47 9.99 -16.18
N HIS A 431 -12.48 9.14 -15.89
CA HIS A 431 -12.01 8.06 -16.75
C HIS A 431 -13.00 6.88 -16.73
N ARG A 432 -14.15 7.07 -17.37
CA ARG A 432 -15.13 6.00 -17.60
C ARG A 432 -14.54 4.97 -18.58
N PRO A 433 -14.71 3.65 -18.34
CA PRO A 433 -14.34 2.65 -19.33
C PRO A 433 -15.14 2.90 -20.63
N PRO A 434 -14.57 2.60 -21.81
CA PRO A 434 -15.29 2.72 -23.07
C PRO A 434 -16.57 1.87 -23.03
N ALA A 435 -17.69 2.46 -23.43
CA ALA A 435 -18.97 1.75 -23.47
C ALA A 435 -18.89 0.53 -24.40
N TRP A 436 -19.60 -0.55 -24.09
CA TRP A 436 -19.48 -1.81 -24.84
C TRP A 436 -19.65 -1.68 -26.37
N PRO A 437 -20.50 -0.78 -26.95
CA PRO A 437 -20.57 -0.62 -28.41
C PRO A 437 -19.29 -0.01 -28.98
N VAL A 438 -18.61 0.84 -28.22
CA VAL A 438 -17.31 1.44 -28.60
C VAL A 438 -16.21 0.39 -28.55
N VAL A 439 -16.22 -0.52 -27.57
CA VAL A 439 -15.29 -1.66 -27.53
C VAL A 439 -15.56 -2.63 -28.69
N LEU A 440 -16.83 -2.95 -28.97
CA LEU A 440 -17.21 -3.78 -30.11
C LEU A 440 -16.78 -3.16 -31.44
N TRP A 441 -16.93 -1.85 -31.60
CA TRP A 441 -16.47 -1.13 -32.80
C TRP A 441 -14.95 -1.18 -32.98
N HIS A 442 -14.15 -1.03 -31.92
CA HIS A 442 -12.69 -1.17 -32.00
C HIS A 442 -12.24 -2.63 -32.22
N ALA A 443 -12.97 -3.60 -31.65
CA ALA A 443 -12.77 -5.02 -31.91
C ALA A 443 -13.07 -5.38 -33.38
N ALA A 444 -14.15 -4.82 -33.96
CA ALA A 444 -14.55 -5.01 -35.35
C ALA A 444 -13.63 -4.28 -36.35
N LYS A 445 -13.20 -3.04 -36.04
CA LYS A 445 -12.34 -2.18 -36.87
C LYS A 445 -10.87 -2.62 -36.84
N ASN A 446 -10.64 -3.88 -37.20
CA ASN A 446 -9.35 -4.46 -37.49
C ASN A 446 -9.08 -4.38 -39.01
N PRO A 447 -7.90 -3.92 -39.49
CA PRO A 447 -7.57 -3.99 -40.92
C PRO A 447 -7.76 -5.39 -41.52
N PHE A 448 -7.49 -6.47 -40.77
CA PHE A 448 -7.65 -7.84 -41.25
C PHE A 448 -9.12 -8.27 -41.40
N ASN A 449 -10.01 -7.82 -40.50
CA ASN A 449 -11.45 -7.93 -40.72
C ASN A 449 -11.89 -7.15 -41.97
N GLY A 450 -11.32 -5.95 -42.20
CA GLY A 450 -11.59 -5.15 -43.38
C GLY A 450 -11.21 -5.87 -44.68
N VAL A 451 -10.04 -6.53 -44.71
CA VAL A 451 -9.64 -7.34 -45.85
C VAL A 451 -10.55 -8.56 -45.99
N LEU A 452 -10.75 -9.38 -44.96
CA LEU A 452 -11.65 -10.55 -45.01
C LEU A 452 -13.08 -10.19 -45.44
N LEU A 453 -13.57 -8.99 -45.06
CA LEU A 453 -14.87 -8.48 -45.50
C LEU A 453 -14.88 -8.17 -47.01
N VAL A 454 -13.83 -7.52 -47.54
CA VAL A 454 -13.68 -7.29 -48.99
C VAL A 454 -13.59 -8.62 -49.74
N LEU A 455 -12.82 -9.59 -49.23
CA LEU A 455 -12.71 -10.93 -49.84
C LEU A 455 -14.06 -11.67 -49.80
N GLY A 456 -14.81 -11.58 -48.70
CA GLY A 456 -16.16 -12.13 -48.58
C GLY A 456 -17.17 -11.49 -49.54
N ILE A 457 -17.08 -10.18 -49.76
CA ILE A 457 -17.88 -9.47 -50.77
C ILE A 457 -17.51 -9.93 -52.19
N VAL A 458 -16.21 -10.11 -52.48
CA VAL A 458 -15.76 -10.63 -53.79
C VAL A 458 -16.24 -12.06 -54.01
N SER A 459 -16.10 -12.97 -53.03
CA SER A 459 -16.61 -14.34 -53.14
C SER A 459 -18.13 -14.41 -53.31
N PHE A 460 -18.88 -13.49 -52.68
CA PHE A 460 -20.34 -13.39 -52.88
C PHE A 460 -20.69 -12.93 -54.30
N LEU A 461 -19.90 -12.02 -54.88
CA LEU A 461 -20.06 -11.54 -56.26
C LEU A 461 -19.64 -12.59 -57.31
N THR A 462 -18.71 -13.51 -56.97
CA THR A 462 -18.35 -14.67 -57.80
C THR A 462 -19.12 -15.94 -57.44
N ASP A 463 -20.23 -15.82 -56.71
CA ASP A 463 -21.17 -16.90 -56.33
C ASP A 463 -20.57 -18.06 -55.48
N ASP A 464 -19.38 -17.89 -54.90
CA ASP A 464 -18.84 -18.83 -53.91
C ASP A 464 -19.47 -18.55 -52.54
N LEU A 465 -20.71 -19.01 -52.41
CA LEU A 465 -21.50 -18.99 -51.18
C LEU A 465 -20.79 -19.72 -50.03
N LYS A 466 -19.96 -20.74 -50.32
CA LYS A 466 -19.25 -21.52 -49.29
C LYS A 466 -18.11 -20.71 -48.68
N ALA A 467 -17.24 -20.12 -49.51
CA ALA A 467 -16.19 -19.20 -49.04
C ALA A 467 -16.79 -17.96 -48.36
N THR A 468 -17.92 -17.44 -48.85
CA THR A 468 -18.64 -16.32 -48.25
C THR A 468 -19.12 -16.64 -46.83
N ILE A 469 -19.82 -17.77 -46.63
CA ILE A 469 -20.29 -18.23 -45.31
C ILE A 469 -19.10 -18.45 -44.38
N VAL A 470 -18.04 -19.10 -44.86
CA VAL A 470 -16.80 -19.35 -44.11
C VAL A 470 -16.18 -18.04 -43.62
N MET A 471 -15.95 -17.07 -44.51
CA MET A 471 -15.32 -15.79 -44.14
C MET A 471 -16.20 -14.95 -43.20
N ALA A 472 -17.51 -14.84 -43.47
CA ALA A 472 -18.43 -14.15 -42.57
C ALA A 472 -18.47 -14.79 -41.16
N THR A 473 -18.40 -16.12 -41.09
CA THR A 473 -18.32 -16.83 -39.81
C THR A 473 -16.98 -16.56 -39.11
N MET A 474 -15.86 -16.60 -39.83
CA MET A 474 -14.52 -16.33 -39.28
C MET A 474 -14.37 -14.89 -38.76
N ILE A 475 -14.85 -13.88 -39.49
CA ILE A 475 -14.88 -12.47 -39.04
C ILE A 475 -15.72 -12.34 -37.76
N THR A 476 -16.87 -13.00 -37.70
CA THR A 476 -17.74 -12.99 -36.51
C THR A 476 -17.04 -13.66 -35.31
N VAL A 477 -16.37 -14.79 -35.53
CA VAL A 477 -15.63 -15.52 -34.49
C VAL A 477 -14.47 -14.68 -33.95
N ALA A 478 -13.61 -14.15 -34.82
CA ALA A 478 -12.48 -13.33 -34.44
C ALA A 478 -12.93 -12.05 -33.71
N THR A 479 -13.91 -11.33 -34.26
CA THR A 479 -14.44 -10.11 -33.65
C THR A 479 -15.10 -10.37 -32.30
N GLY A 480 -15.92 -11.42 -32.18
CA GLY A 480 -16.59 -11.79 -30.94
C GLY A 480 -15.62 -12.24 -29.84
N LEU A 481 -14.61 -13.02 -30.21
CA LEU A 481 -13.55 -13.45 -29.29
C LEU A 481 -12.72 -12.25 -28.81
N ARG A 482 -12.25 -11.39 -29.74
CA ARG A 482 -11.48 -10.17 -29.46
C ARG A 482 -12.26 -9.20 -28.56
N PHE A 483 -13.54 -8.98 -28.85
CA PHE A 483 -14.45 -8.17 -28.03
C PHE A 483 -14.61 -8.72 -26.61
N TRP A 484 -14.82 -10.04 -26.45
CA TRP A 484 -14.96 -10.67 -25.14
C TRP A 484 -13.66 -10.62 -24.32
N GLN A 485 -12.52 -10.87 -24.98
CA GLN A 485 -11.18 -10.75 -24.41
C GLN A 485 -10.90 -9.31 -23.90
N GLU A 486 -11.19 -8.30 -24.73
CA GLU A 486 -10.93 -6.90 -24.41
C GLU A 486 -11.86 -6.39 -23.30
N LEU A 487 -13.16 -6.71 -23.33
CA LEU A 487 -14.09 -6.45 -22.22
C LEU A 487 -13.63 -7.10 -20.90
N LYS A 488 -13.22 -8.38 -20.94
CA LYS A 488 -12.73 -9.11 -19.76
C LYS A 488 -11.49 -8.43 -19.18
N SER A 489 -10.56 -8.00 -20.03
CA SER A 489 -9.37 -7.24 -19.63
C SER A 489 -9.73 -5.90 -18.99
N LEU A 490 -10.68 -5.15 -19.57
CA LEU A 490 -11.13 -3.86 -19.02
C LEU A 490 -11.76 -4.02 -17.63
N VAL A 491 -12.63 -5.01 -17.43
CA VAL A 491 -13.26 -5.30 -16.13
C VAL A 491 -12.23 -5.72 -15.07
N GLN A 492 -11.19 -6.46 -15.46
CA GLN A 492 -10.09 -6.84 -14.56
C GLN A 492 -9.19 -5.65 -14.17
N ALA A 493 -8.98 -4.68 -15.06
CA ALA A 493 -8.26 -3.45 -14.73
C ALA A 493 -9.08 -2.49 -13.85
N GLU A 494 -10.39 -2.37 -14.09
CA GLU A 494 -11.26 -1.42 -13.38
C GLU A 494 -11.53 -1.83 -11.92
N SER A 495 -11.52 -3.14 -11.61
CA SER A 495 -11.68 -3.62 -10.23
C SER A 495 -10.46 -3.28 -9.37
N LEU A 496 -9.24 -3.42 -9.92
CA LEU A 496 -7.99 -3.08 -9.24
C LEU A 496 -7.90 -1.58 -8.91
N ARG A 497 -8.30 -0.72 -9.87
CA ARG A 497 -8.31 0.74 -9.69
C ARG A 497 -9.21 1.21 -8.53
N LYS A 498 -10.21 0.43 -8.12
CA LYS A 498 -11.15 0.78 -7.05
C LYS A 498 -10.61 0.49 -5.63
N MET A 499 -9.45 -0.15 -5.51
CA MET A 499 -8.84 -0.54 -4.23
C MET A 499 -8.10 0.61 -3.52
N VAL A 500 -7.94 1.76 -4.16
CA VAL A 500 -7.27 2.96 -3.62
C VAL A 500 -8.26 4.11 -3.65
N ARG A 501 -8.57 4.69 -2.49
CA ARG A 501 -9.55 5.78 -2.36
C ARG A 501 -9.14 6.71 -1.23
N ASN A 502 -8.73 7.94 -1.58
CA ASN A 502 -8.37 8.96 -0.60
C ASN A 502 -9.62 9.42 0.17
N LYS A 503 -9.45 9.76 1.44
CA LYS A 503 -10.52 10.26 2.32
C LYS A 503 -10.43 11.78 2.47
N VAL A 504 -11.52 12.39 2.92
CA VAL A 504 -11.59 13.80 3.33
C VAL A 504 -12.47 13.90 4.56
N THR A 505 -11.99 14.56 5.62
CA THR A 505 -12.80 14.82 6.82
C THR A 505 -13.73 16.01 6.56
N VAL A 506 -15.04 15.76 6.58
CA VAL A 506 -16.10 16.77 6.44
C VAL A 506 -16.89 16.93 7.72
N LEU A 507 -17.38 18.15 7.95
CA LEU A 507 -18.48 18.41 8.88
C LEU A 507 -19.79 18.20 8.12
N ARG A 508 -20.62 17.27 8.58
CA ARG A 508 -21.98 17.03 8.07
C ARG A 508 -22.95 16.80 9.24
N THR A 509 -24.19 17.23 9.04
CA THR A 509 -25.26 17.18 10.05
C THR A 509 -26.18 15.97 9.85
N ASN A 510 -26.91 15.62 10.92
CA ASN A 510 -27.86 14.49 10.98
C ASN A 510 -27.22 13.09 10.81
N ASN A 511 -26.14 12.81 11.55
CA ASN A 511 -25.46 11.50 11.57
C ASN A 511 -26.33 10.32 12.06
N ALA A 512 -27.53 10.56 12.61
CA ALA A 512 -28.43 9.52 13.09
C ALA A 512 -29.05 8.63 11.98
N ALA A 513 -28.93 9.03 10.71
CA ALA A 513 -29.65 8.41 9.59
C ALA A 513 -28.88 7.32 8.81
N ARG A 514 -27.60 7.04 9.12
CA ARG A 514 -26.78 6.04 8.39
C ARG A 514 -25.92 5.17 9.31
N PRO A 515 -26.23 3.87 9.50
CA PRO A 515 -25.33 2.96 10.19
C PRO A 515 -24.03 2.76 9.39
N GLY A 516 -22.89 2.64 10.08
CA GLY A 516 -21.59 2.34 9.45
C GLY A 516 -20.69 3.54 9.14
N ARG A 517 -21.01 4.76 9.62
CA ARG A 517 -20.09 5.92 9.61
C ARG A 517 -20.04 6.55 11.00
N GLU A 518 -19.10 6.11 11.84
CA GLU A 518 -18.90 6.71 13.17
C GLU A 518 -18.26 8.11 13.08
N PRO A 519 -18.61 9.05 13.98
CA PRO A 519 -17.90 10.33 14.08
C PRO A 519 -16.46 10.14 14.55
N ASN A 520 -15.54 10.95 14.02
CA ASN A 520 -14.15 10.90 14.45
C ASN A 520 -14.02 11.37 15.92
N SER A 521 -13.23 10.67 16.74
CA SER A 521 -13.49 10.43 18.18
C SER A 521 -13.35 11.63 19.15
N LEU A 522 -13.25 12.86 18.64
CA LEU A 522 -13.21 14.11 19.40
C LEU A 522 -14.30 15.12 19.01
N ASP A 523 -15.01 14.92 17.89
CA ASP A 523 -15.79 15.97 17.24
C ASP A 523 -17.04 15.35 16.56
N ARG A 524 -18.20 15.36 17.24
CA ARG A 524 -19.40 14.55 16.87
C ARG A 524 -20.00 14.83 15.47
N LEU A 525 -19.59 15.93 14.82
CA LEU A 525 -20.02 16.34 13.48
C LEU A 525 -18.98 15.99 12.39
N ALA A 526 -17.74 15.64 12.77
CA ALA A 526 -16.68 15.30 11.84
C ALA A 526 -16.76 13.83 11.41
N SER A 527 -16.78 13.59 10.09
CA SER A 527 -16.82 12.25 9.51
C SER A 527 -15.92 12.18 8.28
N ASP A 528 -15.25 11.05 8.09
CA ASP A 528 -14.38 10.85 6.92
C ASP A 528 -15.21 10.27 5.77
N ILE A 529 -15.36 11.06 4.71
CA ILE A 529 -15.94 10.60 3.44
C ILE A 529 -14.85 10.23 2.44
N LEU A 530 -15.22 9.59 1.35
CA LEU A 530 -14.33 9.44 0.20
C LEU A 530 -14.21 10.78 -0.53
N MET A 531 -13.03 11.11 -1.06
CA MET A 531 -12.82 12.35 -1.82
C MET A 531 -13.82 12.50 -3.00
N GLU A 532 -14.28 11.38 -3.57
CA GLU A 532 -15.30 11.30 -4.63
C GLU A 532 -16.69 11.81 -4.20
N GLU A 533 -17.03 11.73 -2.91
CA GLU A 533 -18.35 12.06 -2.31
C GLU A 533 -18.45 13.53 -1.85
N LEU A 534 -17.41 14.34 -2.09
CA LEU A 534 -17.36 15.75 -1.72
C LEU A 534 -18.19 16.61 -2.69
N VAL A 535 -18.93 17.59 -2.17
CA VAL A 535 -19.79 18.49 -2.97
C VAL A 535 -19.61 19.98 -2.61
N PRO A 536 -19.95 20.91 -3.53
CA PRO A 536 -20.01 22.33 -3.22
C PRO A 536 -20.94 22.63 -2.04
N GLY A 537 -20.43 23.40 -1.07
CA GLY A 537 -21.10 23.71 0.19
C GLY A 537 -20.79 22.78 1.37
N ASP A 538 -20.09 21.65 1.17
CA ASP A 538 -19.48 20.92 2.30
C ASP A 538 -18.49 21.82 3.05
N ILE A 539 -18.32 21.59 4.35
CA ILE A 539 -17.22 22.17 5.13
C ILE A 539 -16.19 21.07 5.39
N VAL A 540 -14.97 21.28 4.90
CA VAL A 540 -13.82 20.39 5.13
C VAL A 540 -12.99 20.88 6.31
N LYS A 541 -12.40 19.95 7.05
CA LYS A 541 -11.38 20.18 8.08
C LYS A 541 -10.05 19.74 7.51
N LEU A 542 -9.04 20.60 7.55
CA LEU A 542 -7.71 20.36 6.98
C LEU A 542 -6.60 20.57 8.01
N SER A 543 -5.50 19.86 7.82
CA SER A 543 -4.34 19.79 8.70
C SER A 543 -3.06 19.53 7.90
N ALA A 544 -1.89 19.73 8.53
CA ALA A 544 -0.59 19.49 7.90
C ALA A 544 -0.46 18.07 7.32
N GLY A 545 -0.17 17.98 6.02
CA GLY A 545 -0.12 16.73 5.25
C GLY A 545 -1.33 16.50 4.33
N ASP A 546 -2.46 17.19 4.55
CA ASP A 546 -3.67 16.99 3.75
C ASP A 546 -3.55 17.61 2.35
N MET A 547 -4.10 16.90 1.36
CA MET A 547 -4.33 17.44 0.02
C MET A 547 -5.59 18.30 0.01
N VAL A 548 -5.53 19.47 -0.63
CA VAL A 548 -6.70 20.34 -0.83
C VAL A 548 -7.64 19.66 -1.86
N PRO A 549 -8.85 19.22 -1.45
CA PRO A 549 -9.65 18.23 -2.20
C PRO A 549 -10.61 18.83 -3.24
N GLY A 550 -10.69 20.15 -3.32
CA GLY A 550 -11.53 20.95 -4.21
C GLY A 550 -11.08 22.42 -4.10
N ASP A 551 -11.73 23.36 -4.76
CA ASP A 551 -11.46 24.78 -4.48
C ASP A 551 -12.30 25.24 -3.30
N LEU A 552 -11.69 25.94 -2.34
CA LEU A 552 -12.27 26.24 -1.03
C LEU A 552 -12.08 27.70 -0.64
N ARG A 553 -13.01 28.22 0.17
CA ARG A 553 -12.87 29.50 0.90
C ARG A 553 -12.62 29.19 2.38
N LEU A 554 -11.55 29.77 2.94
CA LEU A 554 -11.24 29.63 4.37
C LEU A 554 -12.33 30.26 5.24
N LEU A 555 -12.67 29.58 6.32
CA LEU A 555 -13.59 30.01 7.38
C LEU A 555 -12.86 30.24 8.69
N GLU A 556 -11.93 29.34 9.04
CA GLU A 556 -11.05 29.40 10.21
C GLU A 556 -9.65 28.89 9.81
N SER A 557 -8.60 29.48 10.37
CA SER A 557 -7.20 29.19 10.05
C SER A 557 -6.30 29.35 11.30
N ARG A 558 -5.30 28.48 11.45
CA ARG A 558 -4.24 28.61 12.47
C ARG A 558 -2.90 28.19 11.88
N ASP A 559 -1.94 29.12 11.83
CA ASP A 559 -0.56 28.94 11.36
C ASP A 559 -0.47 28.18 10.03
N LEU A 560 -1.38 28.52 9.11
CA LEU A 560 -1.69 27.74 7.92
C LEU A 560 -0.75 28.11 6.76
N PHE A 561 0.15 27.21 6.41
CA PHE A 561 1.04 27.35 5.27
C PHE A 561 0.74 26.27 4.23
N VAL A 562 0.67 26.67 2.96
CA VAL A 562 0.19 25.85 1.86
C VAL A 562 1.18 25.90 0.71
N THR A 563 1.62 24.74 0.19
CA THR A 563 2.41 24.71 -1.05
C THR A 563 1.45 24.65 -2.24
N GLN A 564 1.59 25.64 -3.12
CA GLN A 564 0.83 25.76 -4.37
C GLN A 564 1.67 25.37 -5.59
N SER A 565 2.80 24.68 -5.37
CA SER A 565 3.80 24.30 -6.40
C SER A 565 3.22 23.55 -7.60
N ALA A 566 2.14 22.79 -7.42
CA ALA A 566 1.43 22.11 -8.51
C ALA A 566 0.61 23.05 -9.43
N LEU A 567 0.46 24.32 -9.05
CA LEU A 567 -0.30 25.37 -9.75
C LEU A 567 0.57 26.56 -10.16
N THR A 568 1.45 27.05 -9.26
CA THR A 568 2.34 28.20 -9.52
C THR A 568 3.72 27.79 -10.05
N GLY A 569 4.15 26.54 -9.79
CA GLY A 569 5.54 26.11 -9.99
C GLY A 569 6.50 26.52 -8.87
N GLU A 570 6.06 27.32 -7.89
CA GLU A 570 6.89 27.83 -6.80
C GLU A 570 6.86 26.89 -5.59
N ALA A 571 8.04 26.54 -5.07
CA ALA A 571 8.18 25.55 -4.00
C ALA A 571 7.90 26.11 -2.58
N MET A 572 8.00 27.43 -2.39
CA MET A 572 7.87 28.08 -1.08
C MET A 572 6.43 27.95 -0.54
N PRO A 573 6.22 27.55 0.73
CA PRO A 573 4.90 27.56 1.35
C PRO A 573 4.36 28.99 1.51
N VAL A 574 3.13 29.23 1.08
CA VAL A 574 2.43 30.51 1.18
C VAL A 574 1.57 30.53 2.45
N GLU A 575 1.66 31.59 3.25
CA GLU A 575 0.77 31.83 4.40
C GLU A 575 -0.67 32.09 3.91
N LYS A 576 -1.65 31.42 4.51
CA LYS A 576 -3.08 31.58 4.19
C LYS A 576 -3.87 31.93 5.46
N VAL A 577 -4.72 32.95 5.37
CA VAL A 577 -5.44 33.55 6.51
C VAL A 577 -6.90 33.87 6.15
N GLU A 578 -7.77 33.88 7.16
CA GLU A 578 -9.23 33.99 7.02
C GLU A 578 -9.79 35.36 6.56
N GLY A 579 -9.02 36.46 6.68
CA GLY A 579 -9.49 37.85 6.49
C GLY A 579 -8.93 38.61 5.26
N GLU A 580 -9.46 39.81 5.02
CA GLU A 580 -8.94 40.75 4.00
C GLU A 580 -7.59 41.37 4.43
N ARG A 581 -6.48 40.70 4.11
CA ARG A 581 -5.17 41.37 4.14
C ARG A 581 -5.03 42.20 2.86
N ARG A 582 -5.41 43.49 2.90
CA ARG A 582 -4.90 44.45 1.90
C ARG A 582 -3.36 44.37 1.93
N PRO A 583 -2.66 44.29 0.79
CA PRO A 583 -1.20 44.28 0.78
C PRO A 583 -0.67 45.47 1.57
N HIS A 584 0.29 45.23 2.47
CA HIS A 584 0.92 46.34 3.19
C HIS A 584 1.61 47.25 2.17
N SER A 585 1.39 48.56 2.33
CA SER A 585 2.03 49.59 1.54
C SER A 585 3.55 49.48 1.61
N VAL A 586 4.19 49.20 0.47
CA VAL A 586 5.52 49.73 0.20
C VAL A 586 5.41 51.26 0.26
N GLU A 587 6.44 51.92 0.79
CA GLU A 587 6.41 53.35 1.10
C GLU A 587 6.24 54.25 -0.15
N ALA A 588 5.80 55.48 0.08
CA ALA A 588 5.26 56.34 -0.97
C ALA A 588 6.32 56.80 -2.00
N GLY A 589 6.03 56.53 -3.28
CA GLY A 589 6.76 57.08 -4.43
C GLY A 589 5.83 57.40 -5.60
N THR A 590 5.53 58.69 -5.78
CA THR A 590 4.82 59.31 -6.94
C THR A 590 3.47 58.73 -7.39
N PRO A 591 2.35 59.49 -7.30
CA PRO A 591 1.05 59.07 -7.82
C PRO A 591 0.85 59.46 -9.30
N ASP A 592 1.10 58.54 -10.23
CA ASP A 592 0.82 58.78 -11.67
C ASP A 592 -0.64 58.48 -12.04
N THR A 593 -1.31 59.44 -12.68
CA THR A 593 -2.78 59.52 -12.75
C THR A 593 -3.38 58.94 -14.05
N THR A 594 -3.22 57.63 -14.29
CA THR A 594 -3.87 56.93 -15.42
C THR A 594 -4.64 55.67 -15.01
N ALA A 595 -5.72 55.83 -14.24
CA ALA A 595 -6.60 54.72 -13.85
C ALA A 595 -7.91 54.69 -14.66
N ALA A 596 -7.97 53.87 -15.74
CA ALA A 596 -9.22 53.36 -16.31
C ALA A 596 -8.99 52.20 -17.31
N LYS A 597 -9.85 51.16 -17.21
CA LYS A 597 -10.11 50.11 -18.25
C LYS A 597 -8.96 49.16 -18.62
N SER A 598 -8.65 48.21 -17.74
CA SER A 598 -8.26 46.83 -18.15
C SER A 598 -8.96 45.80 -17.26
N SER A 599 -9.87 45.02 -17.83
CA SER A 599 -10.77 44.10 -17.08
C SER A 599 -10.26 42.66 -17.05
N SER A 600 -8.95 42.48 -16.91
CA SER A 600 -8.27 41.19 -17.03
C SER A 600 -7.11 41.03 -16.03
N ALA A 601 -7.44 41.09 -14.74
CA ALA A 601 -6.55 40.60 -13.66
C ALA A 601 -6.07 39.17 -13.99
N SER A 602 -4.78 38.93 -13.78
CA SER A 602 -4.07 37.72 -14.18
C SER A 602 -4.49 36.49 -13.36
N PRO A 603 -4.18 35.26 -13.83
CA PRO A 603 -4.41 34.05 -13.04
C PRO A 603 -3.56 33.97 -11.76
N ALA A 604 -2.41 34.67 -11.71
CA ALA A 604 -1.52 34.70 -10.53
C ALA A 604 -2.19 35.41 -9.34
N GLU A 605 -2.76 36.59 -9.58
CA GLU A 605 -3.51 37.39 -8.58
C GLU A 605 -4.66 36.62 -7.90
N ILE A 606 -5.17 35.56 -8.54
CA ILE A 606 -6.21 34.68 -7.97
C ILE A 606 -5.59 33.60 -7.08
N LEU A 607 -4.46 33.00 -7.49
CA LEU A 607 -3.73 31.98 -6.72
C LEU A 607 -3.08 32.55 -5.45
N GLU A 608 -2.62 33.80 -5.51
CA GLU A 608 -2.03 34.54 -4.39
C GLU A 608 -3.02 34.83 -3.25
N GLN A 609 -4.33 34.88 -3.53
CA GLN A 609 -5.36 35.26 -2.54
C GLN A 609 -5.18 34.49 -1.21
N PRO A 610 -5.02 35.19 -0.07
CA PRO A 610 -4.63 34.56 1.18
C PRO A 610 -5.74 33.71 1.80
N ASN A 611 -6.99 33.92 1.38
CA ASN A 611 -8.18 33.33 1.97
C ASN A 611 -8.83 32.22 1.11
N LEU A 612 -8.21 31.85 -0.01
CA LEU A 612 -8.60 30.77 -0.91
C LEU A 612 -7.60 29.61 -0.86
N LEU A 613 -8.12 28.39 -1.03
CA LEU A 613 -7.34 27.17 -1.22
C LEU A 613 -7.78 26.53 -2.54
N PHE A 614 -6.83 26.03 -3.34
CA PHE A 614 -7.11 25.50 -4.67
C PHE A 614 -6.79 24.01 -4.78
N MET A 615 -7.62 23.27 -5.51
CA MET A 615 -7.48 21.81 -5.66
C MET A 615 -6.08 21.46 -6.19
N GLY A 616 -5.44 20.44 -5.59
CA GLY A 616 -4.09 20.03 -5.98
C GLY A 616 -2.95 20.76 -5.24
N SER A 617 -3.26 21.77 -4.42
CA SER A 617 -2.36 22.30 -3.38
C SER A 617 -2.31 21.34 -2.18
N SER A 618 -1.33 21.48 -1.29
CA SER A 618 -1.29 20.71 -0.03
C SER A 618 -0.85 21.55 1.18
N ILE A 619 -1.34 21.17 2.36
CA ILE A 619 -1.07 21.87 3.61
C ILE A 619 0.29 21.43 4.16
N VAL A 620 1.20 22.38 4.36
CA VAL A 620 2.56 22.16 4.87
C VAL A 620 2.59 22.23 6.39
N SER A 621 1.88 23.20 6.98
CA SER A 621 1.69 23.33 8.43
C SER A 621 0.37 24.00 8.77
N GLY A 622 -0.03 23.92 10.04
CA GLY A 622 -1.24 24.55 10.57
C GLY A 622 -2.49 23.67 10.47
N THR A 623 -3.65 24.27 10.77
CA THR A 623 -4.98 23.66 10.61
C THR A 623 -6.00 24.67 10.09
N ALA A 624 -7.06 24.19 9.45
CA ALA A 624 -8.10 25.01 8.86
C ALA A 624 -9.50 24.38 8.87
N LYS A 625 -10.53 25.22 8.80
CA LYS A 625 -11.85 24.88 8.28
C LYS A 625 -12.13 25.71 7.03
N ALA A 626 -12.67 25.08 5.99
CA ALA A 626 -12.97 25.77 4.74
C ALA A 626 -14.26 25.21 4.10
N VAL A 627 -15.01 26.07 3.40
CA VAL A 627 -16.19 25.65 2.63
C VAL A 627 -15.81 25.37 1.17
N VAL A 628 -16.30 24.26 0.62
CA VAL A 628 -16.06 23.85 -0.76
C VAL A 628 -16.84 24.76 -1.71
N LEU A 629 -16.12 25.45 -2.60
CA LEU A 629 -16.67 26.28 -3.68
C LEU A 629 -16.93 25.44 -4.94
N ALA A 630 -15.95 24.62 -5.33
CA ALA A 630 -15.97 23.86 -6.58
C ALA A 630 -15.37 22.46 -6.41
N THR A 631 -15.84 21.51 -7.23
CA THR A 631 -15.38 20.11 -7.24
C THR A 631 -15.12 19.63 -8.67
N GLY A 632 -14.25 18.62 -8.78
CA GLY A 632 -13.88 17.96 -10.04
C GLY A 632 -13.45 18.94 -11.13
N ASN A 633 -13.95 18.73 -12.35
CA ASN A 633 -13.68 19.56 -13.52
C ASN A 633 -14.06 21.06 -13.37
N ARG A 634 -14.84 21.46 -12.34
CA ARG A 634 -15.23 22.86 -12.12
C ARG A 634 -14.23 23.65 -11.28
N THR A 635 -13.24 22.99 -10.67
CA THR A 635 -12.13 23.65 -9.97
C THR A 635 -11.19 24.36 -10.95
N PHE A 636 -10.40 25.31 -10.47
CA PHE A 636 -9.33 25.98 -11.21
C PHE A 636 -8.34 24.95 -11.77
N PHE A 637 -7.88 24.01 -10.94
CA PHE A 637 -7.06 22.89 -11.39
C PHE A 637 -7.78 21.98 -12.39
N GLY A 638 -9.07 21.69 -12.17
CA GLY A 638 -9.89 20.88 -13.09
C GLY A 638 -10.08 21.53 -14.46
N ALA A 639 -10.29 22.84 -14.51
CA ALA A 639 -10.45 23.63 -15.73
C ALA A 639 -9.11 23.79 -16.49
N MET A 640 -7.99 23.92 -15.75
CA MET A 640 -6.64 23.80 -16.32
C MET A 640 -6.41 22.40 -16.88
N ALA A 641 -6.56 21.36 -16.06
CA ALA A 641 -6.31 19.97 -16.43
C ALA A 641 -7.15 19.51 -17.63
N ALA A 642 -8.42 19.93 -17.74
CA ALA A 642 -9.28 19.62 -18.88
C ALA A 642 -8.77 20.23 -20.21
N LYS A 643 -8.00 21.32 -20.17
CA LYS A 643 -7.31 21.90 -21.34
C LYS A 643 -5.85 21.42 -21.48
N LEU A 644 -5.24 20.98 -20.37
CA LEU A 644 -3.88 20.44 -20.27
C LEU A 644 -3.84 18.90 -20.26
N VAL A 645 -4.80 18.22 -20.90
CA VAL A 645 -4.69 16.77 -21.21
C VAL A 645 -3.73 16.55 -22.40
N GLY A 646 -2.55 17.17 -22.32
CA GLY A 646 -1.36 16.55 -22.87
C GLY A 646 -1.20 15.21 -22.14
N ARG A 647 -1.25 14.13 -22.88
CA ARG A 647 -1.09 12.79 -22.34
C ARG A 647 0.31 12.68 -21.71
N ARG A 648 0.41 12.07 -20.53
CA ARG A 648 1.71 11.78 -19.87
C ARG A 648 2.61 10.92 -20.81
N PRO A 649 3.95 10.97 -20.73
CA PRO A 649 4.86 10.29 -21.67
C PRO A 649 4.77 8.76 -21.67
N LEU A 650 5.09 8.11 -22.80
CA LEU A 650 4.97 6.66 -22.98
C LEU A 650 5.89 5.94 -22.00
N THR A 651 5.37 4.93 -21.30
CA THR A 651 6.25 4.08 -20.50
C THR A 651 7.27 3.33 -21.37
N ALA A 652 8.36 2.90 -20.74
CA ALA A 652 9.30 1.95 -21.34
C ALA A 652 8.60 0.68 -21.85
N PHE A 653 7.48 0.30 -21.24
CA PHE A 653 6.61 -0.79 -21.67
C PHE A 653 5.93 -0.50 -23.02
N ASP A 654 5.23 0.63 -23.15
CA ASP A 654 4.50 0.98 -24.39
C ASP A 654 5.48 1.25 -25.54
N LEU A 655 6.62 1.88 -25.26
CA LEU A 655 7.74 2.01 -26.19
C LEU A 655 8.33 0.65 -26.61
N GLY A 656 8.43 -0.30 -25.67
CA GLY A 656 8.89 -1.67 -25.91
C GLY A 656 7.95 -2.44 -26.83
N VAL A 657 6.65 -2.45 -26.54
CA VAL A 657 5.63 -3.10 -27.38
C VAL A 657 5.56 -2.46 -28.76
N ASN A 658 5.58 -1.13 -28.86
CA ASN A 658 5.55 -0.44 -30.16
C ASN A 658 6.76 -0.82 -31.04
N LYS A 659 7.97 -0.94 -30.46
CA LYS A 659 9.17 -1.43 -31.15
C LYS A 659 9.02 -2.88 -31.64
N VAL A 660 8.38 -3.76 -30.85
CA VAL A 660 8.11 -5.17 -31.24
C VAL A 660 7.04 -5.25 -32.33
N SER A 661 5.95 -4.50 -32.23
CA SER A 661 4.91 -4.42 -33.26
C SER A 661 5.49 -3.93 -34.59
N TRP A 662 6.32 -2.89 -34.58
CA TRP A 662 7.00 -2.42 -35.80
C TRP A 662 8.02 -3.42 -36.37
N LEU A 663 8.67 -4.24 -35.53
CA LEU A 663 9.54 -5.31 -36.00
C LEU A 663 8.76 -6.35 -36.80
N LEU A 664 7.61 -6.78 -36.28
CA LEU A 664 6.72 -7.75 -36.93
C LEU A 664 6.04 -7.17 -38.17
N ILE A 665 5.61 -5.91 -38.15
CA ILE A 665 5.07 -5.20 -39.32
C ILE A 665 6.11 -5.09 -40.44
N ARG A 666 7.36 -4.74 -40.13
CA ARG A 666 8.45 -4.70 -41.13
C ARG A 666 8.74 -6.08 -41.72
N PHE A 667 8.64 -7.15 -40.93
CA PHE A 667 8.78 -8.51 -41.41
C PHE A 667 7.62 -8.91 -42.35
N MET A 668 6.37 -8.60 -41.99
CA MET A 668 5.20 -8.82 -42.86
C MET A 668 5.32 -8.09 -44.20
N LEU A 669 5.72 -6.82 -44.18
CA LEU A 669 5.90 -5.99 -45.38
C LEU A 669 6.97 -6.51 -46.34
N VAL A 670 7.90 -7.37 -45.88
CA VAL A 670 8.89 -8.04 -46.74
C VAL A 670 8.38 -9.41 -47.19
N MET A 671 7.89 -10.26 -46.28
CA MET A 671 7.55 -11.65 -46.62
C MET A 671 6.25 -11.80 -47.40
N VAL A 672 5.24 -10.97 -47.14
CA VAL A 672 3.93 -11.07 -47.81
C VAL A 672 4.05 -10.81 -49.32
N PRO A 673 4.74 -9.75 -49.80
CA PRO A 673 5.00 -9.57 -51.23
C PRO A 673 5.83 -10.71 -51.85
N ILE A 674 6.83 -11.24 -51.14
CA ILE A 674 7.65 -12.37 -51.65
C ILE A 674 6.78 -13.60 -51.85
N VAL A 675 5.96 -13.98 -50.86
CA VAL A 675 5.04 -15.13 -50.97
C VAL A 675 3.97 -14.91 -52.05
N PHE A 676 3.47 -13.68 -52.23
CA PHE A 676 2.54 -13.32 -53.31
C PHE A 676 3.16 -13.53 -54.69
N PHE A 677 4.26 -12.84 -55.00
CA PHE A 677 4.89 -12.91 -56.32
C PHE A 677 5.43 -14.31 -56.62
N LEU A 678 5.97 -15.01 -55.63
CA LEU A 678 6.50 -16.36 -55.83
C LEU A 678 5.39 -17.38 -56.14
N ASN A 679 4.24 -17.33 -55.48
CA ASN A 679 3.10 -18.18 -55.88
C ASN A 679 2.50 -17.74 -57.22
N GLY A 680 2.30 -16.43 -57.45
CA GLY A 680 1.72 -15.90 -58.69
C GLY A 680 2.54 -16.24 -59.94
N LEU A 681 3.88 -16.13 -59.87
CA LEU A 681 4.78 -16.42 -60.98
C LEU A 681 4.99 -17.93 -61.21
N LEU A 682 5.00 -18.76 -60.15
CA LEU A 682 5.21 -20.21 -60.29
C LEU A 682 3.94 -20.99 -60.63
N LYS A 683 2.76 -20.50 -60.23
CA LYS A 683 1.48 -21.24 -60.31
C LYS A 683 0.46 -20.59 -61.25
N GLY A 684 0.68 -19.33 -61.66
CA GLY A 684 -0.20 -18.59 -62.57
C GLY A 684 -1.53 -18.10 -61.97
N GLU A 685 -2.01 -18.72 -60.88
CA GLU A 685 -3.26 -18.37 -60.22
C GLU A 685 -3.10 -17.16 -59.27
N TRP A 686 -2.99 -15.98 -59.87
CA TRP A 686 -2.79 -14.71 -59.15
C TRP A 686 -3.84 -14.42 -58.07
N MET A 687 -5.09 -14.87 -58.24
CA MET A 687 -6.14 -14.73 -57.22
C MET A 687 -5.87 -15.62 -56.01
N GLU A 688 -5.60 -16.91 -56.19
CA GLU A 688 -5.23 -17.83 -55.10
C GLU A 688 -3.97 -17.34 -54.37
N ALA A 689 -2.96 -16.88 -55.12
CA ALA A 689 -1.75 -16.28 -54.56
C ALA A 689 -2.04 -15.03 -53.71
N PHE A 690 -3.00 -14.18 -54.11
CA PHE A 690 -3.42 -12.99 -53.37
C PHE A 690 -4.15 -13.35 -52.07
N PHE A 691 -5.15 -14.24 -52.14
CA PHE A 691 -5.85 -14.75 -50.95
C PHE A 691 -4.89 -15.41 -49.96
N PHE A 692 -3.92 -16.20 -50.47
CA PHE A 692 -2.93 -16.88 -49.65
C PHE A 692 -1.93 -15.92 -48.99
N ALA A 693 -1.40 -14.94 -49.73
CA ALA A 693 -0.52 -13.91 -49.18
C ALA A 693 -1.20 -13.08 -48.09
N ILE A 694 -2.50 -12.78 -48.24
CA ILE A 694 -3.32 -12.16 -47.20
C ILE A 694 -3.44 -13.06 -45.97
N ALA A 695 -3.74 -14.35 -46.13
CA ALA A 695 -3.84 -15.28 -45.01
C ALA A 695 -2.52 -15.42 -44.22
N VAL A 696 -1.40 -15.38 -44.93
CA VAL A 696 -0.05 -15.29 -44.35
C VAL A 696 0.14 -13.98 -43.57
N ALA A 697 -0.33 -12.84 -44.08
CA ALA A 697 -0.28 -11.56 -43.36
C ALA A 697 -1.12 -11.58 -42.07
N VAL A 698 -2.33 -12.16 -42.11
CA VAL A 698 -3.17 -12.35 -40.92
C VAL A 698 -2.44 -13.23 -39.91
N GLY A 699 -1.93 -14.39 -40.33
CA GLY A 699 -1.24 -15.35 -39.47
C GLY A 699 0.06 -14.86 -38.84
N LEU A 700 0.71 -13.84 -39.43
CA LEU A 700 1.87 -13.19 -38.84
C LEU A 700 1.52 -12.12 -37.79
N THR A 701 0.27 -11.66 -37.72
CA THR A 701 -0.11 -10.52 -36.88
C THR A 701 -0.25 -10.92 -35.41
N PRO A 702 0.41 -10.21 -34.48
CA PRO A 702 0.36 -10.52 -33.04
C PRO A 702 -0.93 -9.98 -32.38
N GLU A 703 -2.12 -10.36 -32.88
CA GLU A 703 -3.40 -9.81 -32.39
C GLU A 703 -3.64 -10.03 -30.89
N MET A 704 -3.15 -11.15 -30.37
CA MET A 704 -3.26 -11.53 -28.96
C MET A 704 -2.30 -10.77 -28.02
N LEU A 705 -1.32 -10.04 -28.55
CA LEU A 705 -0.26 -9.39 -27.74
C LEU A 705 -0.82 -8.38 -26.71
N PRO A 706 -1.69 -7.41 -27.07
CA PRO A 706 -2.25 -6.47 -26.09
C PRO A 706 -3.06 -7.18 -24.99
N MET A 707 -3.82 -8.22 -25.34
CA MET A 707 -4.61 -8.98 -24.36
C MET A 707 -3.72 -9.79 -23.42
N ILE A 708 -2.75 -10.55 -23.94
CA ILE A 708 -1.87 -11.38 -23.12
C ILE A 708 -0.99 -10.52 -22.21
N VAL A 709 -0.59 -9.33 -22.64
CA VAL A 709 0.07 -8.38 -21.74
C VAL A 709 -0.88 -7.87 -20.66
N ASN A 710 -2.04 -7.33 -21.00
CA ASN A 710 -2.95 -6.77 -19.98
C ASN A 710 -3.40 -7.84 -18.97
N ALA A 711 -3.61 -9.08 -19.42
CA ALA A 711 -3.88 -10.23 -18.54
C ALA A 711 -2.70 -10.58 -17.63
N ASN A 712 -1.45 -10.52 -18.13
CA ASN A 712 -0.24 -10.65 -17.30
C ASN A 712 -0.17 -9.52 -16.26
N LEU A 713 -0.31 -8.26 -16.67
CA LEU A 713 -0.19 -7.10 -15.78
C LEU A 713 -1.29 -7.08 -14.69
N ALA A 714 -2.56 -7.32 -15.05
CA ALA A 714 -3.64 -7.41 -14.07
C ALA A 714 -3.42 -8.56 -13.07
N ARG A 715 -2.90 -9.71 -13.52
CA ARG A 715 -2.51 -10.82 -12.66
C ARG A 715 -1.28 -10.51 -11.79
N GLY A 716 -0.31 -9.77 -12.33
CA GLY A 716 0.85 -9.26 -11.60
C GLY A 716 0.43 -8.34 -10.45
N ALA A 717 -0.45 -7.38 -10.72
CA ALA A 717 -1.05 -6.51 -9.69
C ALA A 717 -1.78 -7.31 -8.60
N MET A 718 -2.52 -8.37 -8.95
CA MET A 718 -3.15 -9.26 -7.97
C MET A 718 -2.16 -10.09 -7.15
N ALA A 719 -1.01 -10.48 -7.73
CA ALA A 719 0.04 -11.21 -7.02
C ALA A 719 0.81 -10.29 -6.07
N MET A 720 1.27 -9.14 -6.56
CA MET A 720 1.88 -8.07 -5.76
C MET A 720 0.95 -7.66 -4.61
N SER A 721 -0.37 -7.55 -4.84
CA SER A 721 -1.35 -7.17 -3.80
C SER A 721 -1.39 -8.14 -2.62
N ARG A 722 -0.99 -9.40 -2.82
CA ARG A 722 -0.83 -10.40 -1.74
C ARG A 722 0.52 -10.23 -1.05
N GLU A 723 1.57 -10.01 -1.84
CA GLU A 723 2.89 -9.56 -1.36
C GLU A 723 2.92 -8.07 -0.99
N LYS A 724 1.85 -7.59 -0.33
CA LYS A 724 1.78 -6.29 0.33
C LYS A 724 2.10 -5.07 -0.56
N THR A 725 1.86 -5.18 -1.87
CA THR A 725 2.17 -4.14 -2.88
C THR A 725 1.04 -4.03 -3.91
N ILE A 726 0.16 -3.02 -3.88
CA ILE A 726 -0.88 -2.87 -4.94
C ILE A 726 -0.29 -2.10 -6.14
N VAL A 727 -1.07 -1.96 -7.21
CA VAL A 727 -0.80 -1.20 -8.44
C VAL A 727 -2.09 -0.43 -8.83
N LYS A 728 -2.09 0.92 -8.86
CA LYS A 728 -3.26 1.80 -9.18
C LYS A 728 -3.42 2.06 -10.68
N GLN A 729 -2.40 1.83 -11.50
CA GLN A 729 -2.44 1.77 -12.96
C GLN A 729 -1.29 0.86 -13.45
N LEU A 730 -1.48 0.05 -14.50
CA LEU A 730 -0.77 -1.23 -14.59
C LEU A 730 0.68 -1.24 -15.12
N ASN A 731 1.15 -0.20 -15.80
CA ASN A 731 2.40 -0.30 -16.59
C ASN A 731 3.67 -0.23 -15.70
N ALA A 732 3.60 0.41 -14.52
CA ALA A 732 4.72 0.49 -13.56
C ALA A 732 5.22 -0.88 -13.07
N ILE A 733 4.44 -1.96 -13.17
CA ILE A 733 4.87 -3.34 -12.87
C ILE A 733 6.17 -3.69 -13.59
N GLN A 734 6.32 -3.26 -14.85
CA GLN A 734 7.51 -3.54 -15.64
C GLN A 734 8.68 -2.64 -15.25
N ASN A 735 8.46 -1.36 -14.94
CA ASN A 735 9.53 -0.46 -14.48
C ASN A 735 10.04 -0.89 -13.11
N PHE A 736 9.15 -1.31 -12.21
CA PHE A 736 9.48 -1.85 -10.89
C PHE A 736 10.27 -3.16 -10.97
N GLY A 737 9.88 -4.08 -11.86
CA GLY A 737 10.67 -5.28 -12.13
C GLY A 737 12.03 -4.98 -12.77
N ALA A 738 12.08 -4.00 -13.68
CA ALA A 738 13.29 -3.58 -14.37
C ALA A 738 14.18 -2.62 -13.57
N MET A 739 13.77 -2.24 -12.34
CA MET A 739 14.50 -1.34 -11.46
C MET A 739 15.89 -1.89 -11.13
N ASP A 740 16.90 -1.05 -11.35
CA ASP A 740 18.31 -1.29 -11.04
C ASP A 740 18.89 -0.23 -10.08
N VAL A 741 18.22 0.92 -9.92
CA VAL A 741 18.57 1.94 -8.92
C VAL A 741 17.32 2.31 -8.10
N LEU A 742 17.44 2.23 -6.77
CA LEU A 742 16.44 2.71 -5.81
C LEU A 742 16.97 3.94 -5.08
N CYS A 743 16.42 5.11 -5.40
CA CYS A 743 16.56 6.31 -4.60
C CYS A 743 15.58 6.28 -3.41
N THR A 744 15.97 6.72 -2.21
CA THR A 744 15.05 6.82 -1.06
C THR A 744 15.48 7.87 -0.04
N ASP A 745 14.57 8.48 0.71
CA ASP A 745 14.96 9.17 1.97
C ASP A 745 15.32 8.15 3.06
N LYS A 746 16.16 8.59 4.00
CA LYS A 746 16.61 7.88 5.20
C LYS A 746 15.48 7.76 6.23
N THR A 747 14.82 8.88 6.52
CA THR A 747 13.88 9.01 7.66
C THR A 747 12.67 8.13 7.47
N GLY A 748 12.38 7.31 8.47
CA GLY A 748 11.23 6.41 8.46
C GLY A 748 11.30 5.26 7.47
N THR A 749 12.17 5.28 6.44
CA THR A 749 12.44 4.14 5.55
C THR A 749 13.50 3.24 6.16
N LEU A 750 14.72 3.75 6.35
CA LEU A 750 15.82 3.01 6.98
C LEU A 750 15.72 3.02 8.51
N THR A 751 15.20 4.12 9.05
CA THR A 751 15.01 4.35 10.49
C THR A 751 13.56 4.10 10.92
N LEU A 752 13.35 3.97 12.22
CA LEU A 752 12.04 3.68 12.82
C LEU A 752 11.07 4.87 12.87
N ASP A 753 11.50 6.08 12.47
CA ASP A 753 10.71 7.32 12.60
C ASP A 753 10.36 7.68 14.06
N LYS A 754 11.08 7.05 14.99
CA LYS A 754 10.88 7.16 16.44
C LYS A 754 12.12 7.78 17.05
N VAL A 755 12.11 9.10 17.17
CA VAL A 755 13.14 9.84 17.90
C VAL A 755 13.14 9.39 19.37
N VAL A 756 14.32 9.07 19.93
CA VAL A 756 14.52 8.67 21.33
C VAL A 756 15.62 9.53 21.94
N LEU A 757 15.45 10.02 23.17
CA LEU A 757 16.49 10.73 23.91
C LEU A 757 17.48 9.72 24.50
N ILE A 758 18.74 9.77 24.07
CA ILE A 758 19.78 8.79 24.46
C ILE A 758 20.72 9.34 25.54
N LYS A 759 21.10 10.62 25.47
CA LYS A 759 21.99 11.27 26.45
C LYS A 759 21.43 12.63 26.89
N HIS A 760 21.59 12.99 28.16
CA HIS A 760 21.31 14.34 28.68
C HIS A 760 22.54 14.83 29.43
N LEU A 761 23.37 15.64 28.79
CA LEU A 761 24.75 15.92 29.16
C LEU A 761 24.93 17.36 29.68
N ASP A 762 25.78 17.56 30.68
CA ASP A 762 26.27 18.87 31.09
C ASP A 762 27.22 19.50 30.05
N ALA A 763 27.77 20.68 30.37
CA ALA A 763 28.75 21.38 29.54
C ALA A 763 30.07 20.62 29.30
N HIS A 764 30.41 19.63 30.15
CA HIS A 764 31.62 18.82 30.04
C HIS A 764 31.38 17.48 29.32
N GLY A 765 30.13 17.12 29.06
CA GLY A 765 29.75 15.87 28.41
C GLY A 765 29.39 14.72 29.36
N HIS A 766 29.20 14.99 30.66
CA HIS A 766 28.76 14.00 31.65
C HIS A 766 27.25 13.97 31.79
N ASP A 767 26.69 12.79 32.08
CA ASP A 767 25.24 12.58 32.14
C ASP A 767 24.61 13.29 33.37
N SER A 768 23.83 14.33 33.10
CA SER A 768 23.30 15.27 34.09
C SER A 768 21.78 15.25 34.13
N LYS A 769 21.23 14.86 35.28
CA LYS A 769 19.78 14.92 35.53
C LYS A 769 19.24 16.35 35.40
N ARG A 770 20.01 17.38 35.77
CA ARG A 770 19.58 18.79 35.78
C ARG A 770 19.13 19.26 34.39
N VAL A 771 19.88 18.86 33.36
CA VAL A 771 19.60 19.14 31.95
C VAL A 771 18.30 18.46 31.52
N LEU A 772 18.05 17.23 31.97
CA LEU A 772 16.79 16.52 31.74
C LEU A 772 15.60 17.20 32.43
N GLU A 773 15.74 17.74 33.65
CA GLU A 773 14.64 18.45 34.33
C GLU A 773 14.19 19.67 33.53
N LEU A 774 15.14 20.49 33.09
CA LEU A 774 14.86 21.72 32.33
C LEU A 774 14.28 21.39 30.95
N ALA A 775 14.85 20.39 30.26
CA ALA A 775 14.29 19.90 29.00
C ALA A 775 12.85 19.36 29.16
N TYR A 776 12.59 18.62 30.25
CA TYR A 776 11.28 18.07 30.58
C TYR A 776 10.27 19.17 30.89
N LEU A 777 10.61 20.13 31.75
CA LEU A 777 9.76 21.27 32.09
C LEU A 777 9.36 22.07 30.85
N ASN A 778 10.31 22.39 29.95
CA ASN A 778 10.02 23.05 28.70
C ASN A 778 9.10 22.21 27.78
N SER A 779 9.39 20.91 27.63
CA SER A 779 8.63 20.00 26.76
C SER A 779 7.23 19.69 27.30
N LEU A 780 7.03 19.72 28.63
CA LEU A 780 5.76 19.47 29.31
C LEU A 780 4.81 20.66 29.23
N PHE A 781 5.31 21.88 29.49
CA PHE A 781 4.49 23.08 29.64
C PHE A 781 4.25 23.87 28.34
N GLN A 782 4.93 23.55 27.23
CA GLN A 782 4.63 24.17 25.93
C GLN A 782 3.17 23.94 25.48
N THR A 783 2.54 24.94 24.85
CA THR A 783 1.16 24.83 24.32
C THR A 783 1.09 24.60 22.81
N GLY A 784 2.23 24.65 22.10
CA GLY A 784 2.32 24.32 20.67
C GLY A 784 2.20 22.82 20.32
N LEU A 785 2.35 22.51 19.03
CA LEU A 785 2.33 21.14 18.48
C LEU A 785 3.44 20.28 19.11
N LYS A 786 3.04 19.24 19.87
CA LYS A 786 3.95 18.32 20.59
C LYS A 786 4.75 17.44 19.62
N ASN A 787 5.98 17.88 19.32
CA ASN A 787 6.94 17.28 18.40
C ASN A 787 7.43 15.91 18.92
N LEU A 788 7.98 15.07 18.03
CA LEU A 788 8.58 13.78 18.38
C LEU A 788 9.74 13.95 19.37
N LEU A 789 10.53 15.02 19.21
CA LEU A 789 11.61 15.40 20.13
C LEU A 789 11.09 15.61 21.56
N ASP A 790 9.98 16.35 21.72
CA ASP A 790 9.41 16.69 23.03
C ASP A 790 8.79 15.46 23.71
N ARG A 791 8.17 14.59 22.91
CA ARG A 791 7.68 13.28 23.38
C ARG A 791 8.83 12.42 23.87
N ALA A 792 9.95 12.36 23.13
CA ALA A 792 11.13 11.62 23.51
C ALA A 792 11.75 12.12 24.84
N VAL A 793 11.74 13.44 25.10
CA VAL A 793 12.13 13.99 26.41
C VAL A 793 11.14 13.58 27.50
N ILE A 794 9.84 13.70 27.27
CA ILE A 794 8.79 13.34 28.24
C ILE A 794 8.83 11.84 28.57
N ASP A 795 8.93 10.97 27.58
CA ASP A 795 8.98 9.53 27.76
C ASP A 795 10.24 9.15 28.59
N ARG A 796 11.41 9.68 28.22
CA ARG A 796 12.66 9.46 28.97
C ARG A 796 12.60 10.01 30.40
N ALA A 797 11.95 11.16 30.61
CA ALA A 797 11.73 11.71 31.95
C ALA A 797 10.78 10.85 32.81
N ASN A 798 9.79 10.20 32.19
CA ASN A 798 8.94 9.21 32.87
C ASN A 798 9.71 7.93 33.22
N GLU A 799 10.63 7.47 32.35
CA GLU A 799 11.51 6.30 32.62
C GLU A 799 12.46 6.53 33.80
N VAL A 800 13.08 7.71 33.88
CA VAL A 800 14.05 8.06 34.93
C VAL A 800 13.37 8.28 36.30
N GLY A 801 12.09 8.67 36.30
CA GLY A 801 11.28 8.84 37.50
C GLY A 801 11.55 10.13 38.30
N GLY A 802 10.73 10.39 39.31
CA GLY A 802 10.82 11.56 40.21
C GLY A 802 10.40 12.91 39.60
N LEU A 803 10.70 13.16 38.33
CA LEU A 803 10.50 14.46 37.65
C LEU A 803 9.04 14.96 37.62
N ARG A 804 8.05 14.05 37.67
CA ARG A 804 6.62 14.41 37.78
C ARG A 804 6.29 15.19 39.04
N GLU A 805 6.93 14.89 40.17
CA GLU A 805 6.68 15.59 41.43
C GLU A 805 7.25 17.00 41.40
N ILE A 806 8.46 17.16 40.85
CA ILE A 806 9.10 18.46 40.63
C ILE A 806 8.24 19.35 39.72
N ALA A 807 7.63 18.78 38.67
CA ALA A 807 6.74 19.53 37.78
C ALA A 807 5.47 20.07 38.47
N LYS A 808 5.00 19.48 39.57
CA LYS A 808 3.87 20.03 40.35
C LYS A 808 4.22 21.33 41.08
N SER A 809 5.52 21.59 41.30
CA SER A 809 6.00 22.83 41.92
C SER A 809 6.16 24.00 40.94
N PHE A 810 5.76 23.83 39.68
CA PHE A 810 5.84 24.86 38.63
C PHE A 810 4.48 25.13 37.99
N TRP A 811 4.21 26.41 37.77
CA TRP A 811 3.03 26.93 37.06
C TRP A 811 3.49 27.62 35.78
N LYS A 812 2.82 27.39 34.64
CA LYS A 812 3.12 28.15 33.42
C LYS A 812 2.61 29.59 33.56
N ILE A 813 3.48 30.56 33.29
CA ILE A 813 3.14 31.98 33.16
C ILE A 813 2.91 32.36 31.69
N ASP A 814 3.83 31.95 30.82
CA ASP A 814 3.97 32.50 29.47
C ASP A 814 4.75 31.53 28.55
N GLU A 815 4.76 31.78 27.24
CA GLU A 815 5.69 31.11 26.31
C GLU A 815 6.10 32.00 25.13
N ILE A 816 7.28 31.71 24.59
CA ILE A 816 7.75 32.22 23.30
C ILE A 816 7.75 31.02 22.33
N PRO A 817 6.78 30.91 21.41
CA PRO A 817 6.66 29.78 20.49
C PRO A 817 7.90 29.56 19.62
N PHE A 818 8.01 28.32 19.12
CA PHE A 818 9.05 27.94 18.17
C PHE A 818 8.93 28.69 16.86
N ASP A 819 10.08 29.07 16.31
CA ASP A 819 10.23 29.95 15.16
C ASP A 819 11.30 29.38 14.24
N PHE A 820 10.96 29.19 12.97
CA PHE A 820 11.82 28.52 11.99
C PHE A 820 13.08 29.33 11.62
N THR A 821 13.06 30.64 11.83
CA THR A 821 14.19 31.56 11.68
C THR A 821 15.09 31.59 12.92
N ARG A 822 14.51 31.60 14.13
CA ARG A 822 15.28 31.59 15.41
C ARG A 822 15.74 30.21 15.87
N ARG A 823 15.10 29.14 15.37
CA ARG A 823 15.33 27.70 15.67
C ARG A 823 15.36 27.33 17.16
N ARG A 824 14.63 28.07 17.99
CA ARG A 824 14.51 27.87 19.44
C ARG A 824 13.11 28.22 19.94
N MET A 825 12.82 27.84 21.18
CA MET A 825 11.59 28.22 21.89
C MET A 825 11.80 28.28 23.39
N SER A 826 10.97 29.08 24.07
CA SER A 826 11.09 29.32 25.51
C SER A 826 9.75 29.14 26.23
N VAL A 827 9.74 28.54 27.41
CA VAL A 827 8.61 28.61 28.34
C VAL A 827 8.99 29.44 29.56
N VAL A 828 8.02 30.12 30.15
CA VAL A 828 8.21 30.84 31.42
C VAL A 828 7.36 30.18 32.50
N LEU A 829 8.02 29.77 33.57
CA LEU A 829 7.43 29.05 34.70
C LEU A 829 7.64 29.83 35.99
N GLU A 830 6.62 29.87 36.84
CA GLU A 830 6.73 30.33 38.23
C GLU A 830 6.86 29.10 39.13
N GLN A 831 7.88 29.06 39.98
CA GLN A 831 8.00 28.05 41.01
C GLN A 831 7.12 28.40 42.23
N SER A 832 6.72 27.43 43.05
CA SER A 832 5.99 27.67 44.31
C SER A 832 6.65 28.69 45.27
N SER A 833 7.96 28.94 45.11
CA SER A 833 8.76 29.97 45.80
C SER A 833 8.59 31.40 45.25
N LYS A 834 7.72 31.61 44.25
CA LYS A 834 7.56 32.85 43.45
C LYS A 834 8.79 33.25 42.61
N VAL A 835 9.78 32.37 42.48
CA VAL A 835 10.88 32.56 41.53
C VAL A 835 10.40 32.22 40.13
N LYS A 836 10.59 33.13 39.17
CA LYS A 836 10.24 32.91 37.76
C LYS A 836 11.46 32.53 36.95
N ILE A 837 11.34 31.45 36.18
CA ILE A 837 12.40 30.90 35.33
C ILE A 837 11.91 30.84 33.88
N LEU A 838 12.67 31.45 32.97
CA LEU A 838 12.58 31.20 31.54
C LEU A 838 13.48 30.02 31.23
N VAL A 839 12.93 28.97 30.60
CA VAL A 839 13.68 27.79 30.15
C VAL A 839 13.59 27.73 28.63
N CYS A 840 14.73 27.80 27.96
CA CYS A 840 14.86 27.84 26.50
C CYS A 840 15.54 26.56 25.98
N LYS A 841 15.06 26.06 24.83
CA LYS A 841 15.70 24.96 24.08
C LYS A 841 15.79 25.33 22.60
N GLY A 842 16.86 24.91 21.93
CA GLY A 842 17.04 25.23 20.51
C GLY A 842 18.25 24.58 19.85
N ALA A 843 18.41 24.87 18.56
CA ALA A 843 19.60 24.49 17.81
C ALA A 843 20.86 25.11 18.43
N VAL A 844 21.97 24.36 18.43
CA VAL A 844 23.13 24.64 19.30
C VAL A 844 23.82 25.97 18.96
N GLU A 845 23.83 26.39 17.70
CA GLU A 845 24.52 27.62 17.29
C GLU A 845 23.71 28.84 17.73
N GLU A 846 22.43 28.86 17.40
CA GLU A 846 21.45 29.90 17.75
C GLU A 846 21.13 30.00 19.24
N MET A 847 21.55 29.01 20.03
CA MET A 847 21.50 28.99 21.51
C MET A 847 22.81 29.47 22.14
N LEU A 848 23.98 29.10 21.60
CA LEU A 848 25.27 29.57 22.11
C LEU A 848 25.43 31.09 21.89
N ASP A 849 24.94 31.62 20.77
CA ASP A 849 25.04 33.06 20.45
C ASP A 849 24.17 33.96 21.35
N ILE A 850 23.26 33.39 22.16
CA ILE A 850 22.42 34.11 23.15
C ILE A 850 22.75 33.78 24.61
N CYS A 851 23.68 32.85 24.85
CA CYS A 851 24.17 32.53 26.19
C CYS A 851 25.39 33.41 26.53
N THR A 852 25.37 34.05 27.70
CA THR A 852 26.52 34.82 28.22
C THR A 852 27.22 34.10 29.37
N GLN A 853 26.58 33.06 29.91
CA GLN A 853 27.02 32.30 31.08
C GLN A 853 26.80 30.80 30.85
N MET A 854 27.46 29.99 31.66
CA MET A 854 27.46 28.53 31.61
C MET A 854 27.36 27.96 33.03
N GLU A 855 26.58 26.90 33.22
CA GLU A 855 26.51 26.14 34.46
C GLU A 855 27.68 25.13 34.51
N ASP A 856 28.51 25.23 35.54
CA ASP A 856 29.68 24.38 35.80
C ASP A 856 29.52 23.74 37.19
N GLY A 857 28.94 22.54 37.21
CA GLY A 857 28.57 21.81 38.42
C GLY A 857 27.53 22.56 39.27
N ALA A 858 28.00 23.32 40.26
CA ALA A 858 27.18 24.14 41.16
C ALA A 858 27.53 25.64 41.10
N ARG A 859 28.27 26.07 40.07
CA ARG A 859 28.69 27.45 39.84
C ARG A 859 28.21 27.92 38.47
N VAL A 860 28.02 29.23 38.34
CA VAL A 860 27.75 29.86 37.04
C VAL A 860 28.98 30.68 36.64
N VAL A 861 29.55 30.38 35.47
CA VAL A 861 30.78 31.00 34.94
C VAL A 861 30.46 31.78 33.66
N PRO A 862 31.22 32.83 33.30
CA PRO A 862 31.04 33.52 32.03
C PRO A 862 31.41 32.59 30.85
N LEU A 863 30.60 32.57 29.80
CA LEU A 863 30.84 31.74 28.62
C LEU A 863 31.94 32.37 27.75
N THR A 864 33.19 31.93 27.92
CA THR A 864 34.34 32.43 27.16
C THR A 864 34.37 31.85 25.74
N PRO A 865 35.03 32.52 24.77
CA PRO A 865 35.20 31.98 23.42
C PRO A 865 35.85 30.59 23.37
N ASP A 866 36.67 30.24 24.38
CA ASP A 866 37.31 28.93 24.48
C ASP A 866 36.34 27.84 24.92
N LEU A 867 35.48 28.13 25.92
CA LEU A 867 34.38 27.25 26.30
C LEU A 867 33.39 27.08 25.13
N THR A 868 33.06 28.14 24.40
CA THR A 868 32.23 28.06 23.19
C THR A 868 32.85 27.19 22.11
N ARG A 869 34.19 27.17 21.96
CA ARG A 869 34.90 26.24 21.06
C ARG A 869 34.82 24.79 21.55
N GLN A 870 35.00 24.55 22.85
CA GLN A 870 34.87 23.21 23.44
C GLN A 870 33.45 22.64 23.29
N LEU A 871 32.42 23.43 23.58
CA LEU A 871 31.01 23.06 23.40
C LEU A 871 30.66 22.73 21.94
N LYS A 872 31.21 23.49 20.97
CA LYS A 872 31.05 23.19 19.53
C LYS A 872 31.79 21.89 19.14
N SER A 873 32.95 21.60 19.72
CA SER A 873 33.66 20.32 19.52
C SER A 873 32.91 19.12 20.11
N LEU A 874 32.33 19.24 21.30
CA LEU A 874 31.53 18.20 21.94
C LEU A 874 30.24 17.90 21.14
N ARG A 875 29.56 18.95 20.67
CA ARG A 875 28.45 18.84 19.71
C ARG A 875 28.85 18.04 18.47
N ASP A 876 30.03 18.28 17.92
CA ASP A 876 30.45 17.63 16.68
C ASP A 876 30.83 16.16 16.87
N GLN A 877 31.44 15.79 17.99
CA GLN A 877 31.61 14.38 18.39
C GLN A 877 30.27 13.65 18.52
N LEU A 878 29.27 14.29 19.15
CA LEU A 878 27.92 13.72 19.27
C LEU A 878 27.21 13.59 17.91
N ASN A 879 27.45 14.51 16.98
CA ASN A 879 26.99 14.39 15.59
C ASN A 879 27.68 13.23 14.83
N GLU A 880 28.95 12.92 15.14
CA GLU A 880 29.70 11.78 14.61
C GLU A 880 29.22 10.42 15.16
N ASP A 881 28.80 10.37 16.43
CA ASP A 881 28.03 9.26 17.02
C ASP A 881 26.67 9.03 16.29
N GLY A 882 26.23 9.98 15.46
CA GLY A 882 24.95 9.96 14.75
C GLY A 882 23.79 10.58 15.52
N LEU A 883 24.06 11.26 16.64
CA LEU A 883 23.05 11.86 17.50
C LEU A 883 22.69 13.28 17.03
N ARG A 884 21.41 13.61 17.09
CA ARG A 884 20.91 14.98 16.89
C ARG A 884 20.95 15.73 18.22
N VAL A 885 21.79 16.76 18.30
CA VAL A 885 22.00 17.55 19.53
C VAL A 885 21.09 18.79 19.57
N ILE A 886 20.51 19.07 20.73
CA ILE A 886 19.78 20.31 21.06
C ILE A 886 20.39 20.89 22.35
N ALA A 887 20.55 22.21 22.42
CA ALA A 887 21.04 22.90 23.61
C ALA A 887 19.87 23.31 24.53
N VAL A 888 20.13 23.29 25.85
CA VAL A 888 19.20 23.71 26.90
C VAL A 888 19.84 24.81 27.73
N ALA A 889 19.11 25.90 27.93
CA ALA A 889 19.56 27.06 28.69
C ALA A 889 18.41 27.62 29.55
N TYR A 890 18.73 28.38 30.59
CA TYR A 890 17.74 29.00 31.47
C TYR A 890 18.16 30.39 31.94
N LYS A 891 17.19 31.15 32.48
CA LYS A 891 17.40 32.48 33.05
C LYS A 891 16.31 32.80 34.08
N ALA A 892 16.68 33.39 35.22
CA ALA A 892 15.71 33.95 36.15
C ALA A 892 15.15 35.26 35.59
N ILE A 893 13.83 35.46 35.63
CA ILE A 893 13.17 36.67 35.14
C ILE A 893 12.33 37.34 36.23
N HIS A 894 12.09 38.65 36.09
CA HIS A 894 11.34 39.44 37.06
C HIS A 894 10.08 40.12 36.46
N LYS A 895 9.68 39.73 35.24
CA LYS A 895 8.54 40.33 34.52
C LYS A 895 7.17 39.79 34.96
N PRO A 896 6.08 40.58 34.77
CA PRO A 896 4.70 40.09 34.77
C PRO A 896 4.40 39.12 33.61
N ALA A 897 3.26 38.43 33.68
CA ALA A 897 2.71 37.67 32.56
C ALA A 897 2.31 38.61 31.40
N GLY A 898 2.45 38.18 30.15
CA GLY A 898 2.07 38.97 28.97
C GLY A 898 3.00 40.14 28.64
N GLN A 899 4.14 40.24 29.32
CA GLN A 899 5.21 41.22 29.03
C GLN A 899 6.53 40.55 28.60
N VAL A 900 6.52 39.22 28.45
CA VAL A 900 7.65 38.43 27.94
C VAL A 900 7.69 38.56 26.42
N SER A 901 8.89 38.68 25.87
CA SER A 901 9.13 38.99 24.46
C SER A 901 10.34 38.23 23.93
N VAL A 902 10.51 38.19 22.61
CA VAL A 902 11.71 37.59 21.97
C VAL A 902 13.02 38.23 22.46
N ALA A 903 13.00 39.50 22.88
CA ALA A 903 14.15 40.19 23.44
C ALA A 903 14.57 39.67 24.85
N ASP A 904 13.72 38.89 25.53
CA ASP A 904 14.06 38.25 26.80
C ASP A 904 14.91 36.97 26.61
N GLU A 905 14.97 36.42 25.40
CA GLU A 905 15.83 35.27 24.99
C GLU A 905 17.31 35.68 24.80
N ALA A 906 17.85 36.53 25.68
CA ALA A 906 19.21 37.06 25.59
C ALA A 906 19.89 37.07 26.96
N GLY A 907 21.18 36.74 27.00
CA GLY A 907 21.93 36.63 28.26
C GLY A 907 21.46 35.44 29.10
N LEU A 908 21.31 34.28 28.48
CA LEU A 908 20.94 33.03 29.15
C LEU A 908 22.16 32.35 29.81
N VAL A 909 21.88 31.45 30.76
CA VAL A 909 22.84 30.48 31.30
C VAL A 909 22.69 29.17 30.53
N PHE A 910 23.73 28.76 29.80
CA PHE A 910 23.82 27.45 29.16
C PHE A 910 23.92 26.36 30.23
N CYS A 911 23.03 25.36 30.20
CA CYS A 911 23.01 24.24 31.15
C CYS A 911 23.65 22.97 30.57
N GLY A 912 23.34 22.66 29.31
CA GLY A 912 23.85 21.44 28.69
C GLY A 912 23.19 21.06 27.36
N PHE A 913 23.42 19.81 26.97
CA PHE A 913 22.94 19.21 25.73
C PHE A 913 21.97 18.05 25.97
N ILE A 914 20.95 17.94 25.12
CA ILE A 914 20.14 16.73 25.00
C ILE A 914 20.36 16.13 23.61
N ALA A 915 20.68 14.84 23.55
CA ALA A 915 21.14 14.16 22.34
C ALA A 915 20.22 12.99 21.98
N PHE A 916 19.60 13.09 20.81
CA PHE A 916 18.57 12.17 20.33
C PHE A 916 19.09 11.24 19.23
N LEU A 917 18.53 10.03 19.14
CA LEU A 917 18.75 9.09 18.04
C LEU A 917 17.43 8.80 17.33
N ASP A 918 17.48 8.66 16.01
CA ASP A 918 16.43 8.06 15.17
C ASP A 918 16.95 6.67 14.72
N PRO A 919 16.62 5.59 15.44
CA PRO A 919 17.32 4.31 15.33
C PRO A 919 17.00 3.59 14.02
N PRO A 920 17.97 2.85 13.44
CA PRO A 920 17.73 2.01 12.26
C PRO A 920 16.73 0.89 12.56
N LYS A 921 15.99 0.44 11.54
CA LYS A 921 15.21 -0.79 11.63
C LYS A 921 16.12 -2.00 11.51
N GLU A 922 15.85 -3.02 12.33
CA GLU A 922 16.52 -4.32 12.32
C GLU A 922 16.46 -4.98 10.93
N THR A 923 15.32 -4.86 10.22
CA THR A 923 15.11 -5.42 8.88
C THR A 923 15.77 -4.62 7.74
N SER A 924 16.34 -3.44 8.00
CA SER A 924 16.97 -2.64 6.95
C SER A 924 18.20 -3.34 6.35
N ALA A 925 19.04 -3.98 7.17
CA ALA A 925 20.26 -4.63 6.70
C ALA A 925 19.97 -5.83 5.78
N GLU A 926 19.06 -6.72 6.20
CA GLU A 926 18.58 -7.86 5.39
C GLU A 926 18.02 -7.38 4.05
N ALA A 927 17.16 -6.36 4.07
CA ALA A 927 16.52 -5.86 2.85
C ALA A 927 17.51 -5.20 1.89
N LEU A 928 18.50 -4.46 2.39
CA LEU A 928 19.54 -3.86 1.56
C LEU A 928 20.46 -4.92 0.94
N GLN A 929 20.76 -6.01 1.67
CA GLN A 929 21.45 -7.17 1.11
C GLN A 929 20.63 -7.84 0.01
N LEU A 930 19.35 -8.16 0.26
CA LEU A 930 18.48 -8.82 -0.72
C LEU A 930 18.28 -7.98 -1.99
N LEU A 931 18.14 -6.65 -1.85
CA LEU A 931 18.09 -5.74 -2.99
C LEU A 931 19.39 -5.75 -3.80
N ARG A 932 20.55 -5.76 -3.14
CA ARG A 932 21.87 -5.87 -3.78
C ARG A 932 22.08 -7.22 -4.48
N GLU A 933 21.65 -8.33 -3.87
CA GLU A 933 21.66 -9.67 -4.48
C GLU A 933 20.75 -9.76 -5.72
N HIS A 934 19.65 -9.01 -5.71
CA HIS A 934 18.76 -8.83 -6.86
C HIS A 934 19.22 -7.70 -7.82
N GLY A 935 20.43 -7.17 -7.66
CA GLY A 935 21.01 -6.19 -8.58
C GLY A 935 20.35 -4.81 -8.56
N VAL A 936 19.79 -4.39 -7.42
CA VAL A 936 19.27 -3.04 -7.19
C VAL A 936 20.25 -2.25 -6.32
N LEU A 937 20.77 -1.15 -6.85
CA LEU A 937 21.66 -0.23 -6.15
C LEU A 937 20.86 0.80 -5.36
N VAL A 938 21.02 0.84 -4.04
CA VAL A 938 20.30 1.79 -3.17
C VAL A 938 21.11 3.08 -2.99
N LYS A 939 20.45 4.23 -3.19
CA LYS A 939 21.00 5.57 -3.03
C LYS A 939 20.12 6.38 -2.07
N ILE A 940 20.73 7.05 -1.10
CA ILE A 940 20.02 7.79 -0.05
C ILE A 940 20.00 9.28 -0.37
N LEU A 941 18.83 9.92 -0.36
CA LEU A 941 18.64 11.34 -0.65
C LEU A 941 17.87 11.99 0.51
N THR A 942 18.60 12.68 1.40
CA THR A 942 18.06 13.14 2.69
C THR A 942 18.43 14.58 3.02
N GLY A 943 17.60 15.23 3.84
CA GLY A 943 17.86 16.56 4.39
C GLY A 943 18.88 16.56 5.53
N ASP A 944 19.19 15.40 6.11
CA ASP A 944 20.13 15.26 7.23
C ASP A 944 21.58 15.63 6.85
N ASN A 945 22.40 15.88 7.88
CA ASN A 945 23.83 16.16 7.73
C ASN A 945 24.60 14.92 7.20
N ALA A 946 25.61 15.16 6.36
CA ALA A 946 26.42 14.13 5.72
C ALA A 946 27.03 13.11 6.70
N VAL A 947 27.43 13.58 7.90
CA VAL A 947 27.99 12.76 8.97
C VAL A 947 26.97 11.75 9.49
N VAL A 948 25.81 12.23 9.97
CA VAL A 948 24.72 11.41 10.51
C VAL A 948 24.18 10.43 9.46
N ALA A 949 23.96 10.91 8.24
CA ALA A 949 23.51 10.06 7.13
C ALA A 949 24.52 8.94 6.84
N ARG A 950 25.83 9.23 6.84
CA ARG A 950 26.90 8.24 6.62
C ARG A 950 27.01 7.22 7.77
N LYS A 951 26.81 7.65 9.02
CA LYS A 951 26.78 6.78 10.21
C LYS A 951 25.62 5.79 10.12
N ILE A 952 24.39 6.28 9.92
CA ILE A 952 23.19 5.43 9.80
C ILE A 952 23.30 4.46 8.62
N CYS A 953 23.87 4.87 7.49
CA CYS A 953 24.12 3.97 6.36
C CYS A 953 25.06 2.81 6.73
N ARG A 954 26.16 3.07 7.45
CA ARG A 954 27.06 1.99 7.92
C ARG A 954 26.35 1.04 8.89
N ASP A 955 25.53 1.57 9.78
CA ASP A 955 24.83 0.78 10.81
C ASP A 955 23.75 -0.15 10.22
N VAL A 956 23.23 0.15 9.02
CA VAL A 956 22.38 -0.77 8.21
C VAL A 956 23.16 -1.57 7.16
N GLY A 957 24.49 -1.59 7.21
CA GLY A 957 25.34 -2.36 6.28
C GLY A 957 25.48 -1.79 4.86
N LEU A 958 25.09 -0.53 4.61
CA LEU A 958 25.22 0.10 3.30
C LEU A 958 26.62 0.69 3.08
N GLU A 959 27.33 0.20 2.07
CA GLU A 959 28.67 0.69 1.71
C GLU A 959 28.63 2.11 1.10
N VAL A 960 28.99 3.11 1.90
CA VAL A 960 29.03 4.52 1.49
C VAL A 960 30.34 4.87 0.77
N ALA A 961 30.38 4.58 -0.54
CA ALA A 961 31.50 4.89 -1.42
C ALA A 961 31.78 6.40 -1.49
N ARG A 962 30.75 7.22 -1.76
CA ARG A 962 30.83 8.69 -1.74
C ARG A 962 29.58 9.31 -1.14
N VAL A 963 29.79 10.42 -0.43
CA VAL A 963 28.75 11.37 0.02
C VAL A 963 28.91 12.66 -0.78
N VAL A 964 27.81 13.32 -1.13
CA VAL A 964 27.77 14.64 -1.79
C VAL A 964 26.71 15.49 -1.09
N THR A 965 26.98 16.77 -0.88
CA THR A 965 26.04 17.71 -0.25
C THR A 965 25.20 18.48 -1.28
N GLY A 966 24.02 18.96 -0.88
CA GLY A 966 23.18 19.81 -1.74
C GLY A 966 23.85 21.09 -2.24
N ALA A 967 24.88 21.60 -1.55
CA ALA A 967 25.70 22.71 -2.01
C ALA A 967 26.61 22.32 -3.18
N GLU A 968 27.21 21.12 -3.17
CA GLU A 968 28.01 20.59 -4.28
C GLU A 968 27.17 20.30 -5.53
N LEU A 969 25.86 20.04 -5.38
CA LEU A 969 24.94 19.85 -6.51
C LEU A 969 24.56 21.17 -7.21
N GLN A 970 24.80 22.31 -6.56
CA GLN A 970 24.41 23.62 -7.04
C GLN A 970 25.44 24.16 -8.05
N GLY A 971 25.00 24.56 -9.24
CA GLY A 971 25.87 25.07 -10.31
C GLY A 971 26.53 23.99 -11.20
N LEU A 972 26.53 22.71 -10.83
CA LEU A 972 26.92 21.63 -11.75
C LEU A 972 25.98 21.56 -12.97
N PRO A 973 26.46 21.20 -14.18
CA PRO A 973 25.61 20.85 -15.32
C PRO A 973 25.06 19.41 -15.21
N ASP A 974 23.94 19.13 -15.87
CA ASP A 974 23.22 17.85 -15.72
C ASP A 974 24.00 16.61 -16.20
N GLU A 975 24.85 16.73 -17.22
CA GLU A 975 25.69 15.61 -17.69
C GLU A 975 26.71 15.18 -16.64
N ALA A 976 27.40 16.13 -16.02
CA ALA A 976 28.37 15.89 -14.94
C ALA A 976 27.69 15.45 -13.64
N LEU A 977 26.46 15.92 -13.40
CA LEU A 977 25.61 15.40 -12.33
C LEU A 977 25.30 13.90 -12.55
N GLY A 978 25.17 13.44 -13.80
CA GLY A 978 25.04 12.01 -14.14
C GLY A 978 26.23 11.17 -13.65
N ASP A 979 27.46 11.53 -14.07
CA ASP A 979 28.70 10.83 -13.63
C ASP A 979 28.89 10.86 -12.11
N LEU A 980 28.56 11.99 -11.48
CA LEU A 980 28.63 12.14 -10.03
C LEU A 980 27.56 11.28 -9.34
N ALA A 981 26.35 11.21 -9.89
CA ALA A 981 25.24 10.49 -9.29
C ALA A 981 25.40 8.97 -9.39
N GLU A 982 25.91 8.44 -10.50
CA GLU A 982 26.28 7.02 -10.65
C GLU A 982 27.19 6.57 -9.48
N ARG A 983 28.24 7.36 -9.19
CA ARG A 983 29.30 7.05 -8.22
C ARG A 983 28.97 7.42 -6.76
N THR A 984 27.85 8.09 -6.50
CA THR A 984 27.47 8.57 -5.16
C THR A 984 26.46 7.64 -4.50
N THR A 985 26.66 7.32 -3.21
CA THR A 985 25.73 6.50 -2.41
C THR A 985 24.76 7.38 -1.61
N VAL A 986 25.22 8.51 -1.08
CA VAL A 986 24.46 9.37 -0.17
C VAL A 986 24.50 10.82 -0.64
N PHE A 987 23.33 11.43 -0.78
CA PHE A 987 23.14 12.85 -1.02
C PHE A 987 22.54 13.47 0.25
N ALA A 988 23.26 14.42 0.85
CA ALA A 988 22.95 14.98 2.17
C ALA A 988 22.62 16.48 2.08
N LYS A 989 21.78 16.99 2.98
CA LYS A 989 21.24 18.37 2.94
C LYS A 989 20.66 18.75 1.56
N VAL A 990 20.00 17.81 0.86
CA VAL A 990 19.40 18.08 -0.47
C VAL A 990 17.99 18.63 -0.39
N SER A 991 17.65 19.60 -1.25
CA SER A 991 16.30 20.14 -1.38
C SER A 991 15.37 19.20 -2.19
N PRO A 992 14.02 19.35 -2.11
CA PRO A 992 13.06 18.60 -2.91
C PRO A 992 13.38 18.60 -4.42
N ASP A 993 13.72 19.76 -4.97
CA ASP A 993 14.05 19.91 -6.40
C ASP A 993 15.38 19.24 -6.76
N GLN A 994 16.35 19.27 -5.84
CA GLN A 994 17.61 18.53 -6.00
C GLN A 994 17.38 17.02 -5.96
N LYS A 995 16.45 16.50 -5.15
CA LYS A 995 16.06 15.08 -5.21
C LYS A 995 15.53 14.72 -6.59
N ALA A 996 14.58 15.49 -7.11
CA ALA A 996 13.99 15.26 -8.43
C ALA A 996 15.03 15.40 -9.57
N ARG A 997 16.01 16.30 -9.42
CA ARG A 997 17.11 16.49 -10.38
C ARG A 997 18.10 15.33 -10.41
N VAL A 998 18.49 14.79 -9.25
CA VAL A 998 19.35 13.58 -9.16
C VAL A 998 18.66 12.38 -9.81
N VAL A 999 17.36 12.18 -9.58
CA VAL A 999 16.57 11.14 -10.24
C VAL A 999 16.60 11.31 -11.76
N LYS A 1000 16.35 12.51 -12.30
CA LYS A 1000 16.42 12.79 -13.75
C LYS A 1000 17.81 12.51 -14.34
N ALA A 1001 18.88 12.88 -13.65
CA ALA A 1001 20.25 12.64 -14.12
C ALA A 1001 20.60 11.14 -14.21
N LEU A 1002 20.16 10.34 -13.23
CA LEU A 1002 20.32 8.88 -13.27
C LEU A 1002 19.51 8.23 -14.40
N ARG A 1003 18.27 8.68 -14.63
CA ARG A 1003 17.43 8.21 -15.75
C ARG A 1003 18.03 8.56 -17.12
N ALA A 1004 18.62 9.75 -17.25
CA ALA A 1004 19.31 10.17 -18.48
C ALA A 1004 20.53 9.29 -18.82
N ARG A 1005 21.11 8.57 -17.83
CA ARG A 1005 22.18 7.57 -18.03
C ARG A 1005 21.66 6.17 -18.36
N GLY A 1006 20.34 5.96 -18.44
CA GLY A 1006 19.73 4.69 -18.85
C GLY A 1006 19.37 3.73 -17.70
N HIS A 1007 19.58 4.14 -16.45
CA HIS A 1007 19.08 3.43 -15.27
C HIS A 1007 17.55 3.48 -15.20
N THR A 1008 16.94 2.40 -14.74
CA THR A 1008 15.52 2.34 -14.38
C THR A 1008 15.39 2.77 -12.93
N VAL A 1009 15.10 4.06 -12.69
CA VAL A 1009 15.18 4.65 -11.34
C VAL A 1009 13.83 4.58 -10.64
N GLY A 1010 13.77 3.84 -9.54
CA GLY A 1010 12.68 3.97 -8.57
C GLY A 1010 13.01 5.01 -7.50
N PHE A 1011 11.98 5.66 -6.95
CA PHE A 1011 12.14 6.59 -5.81
C PHE A 1011 11.16 6.22 -4.68
N LEU A 1012 11.65 5.90 -3.49
CA LEU A 1012 10.83 5.66 -2.29
C LEU A 1012 10.79 6.88 -1.37
N GLY A 1013 9.60 7.45 -1.16
CA GLY A 1013 9.37 8.58 -0.25
C GLY A 1013 7.92 8.75 0.18
N ASP A 1014 7.74 9.40 1.33
CA ASP A 1014 6.47 9.45 2.07
C ASP A 1014 6.08 10.87 2.51
N GLY A 1015 6.98 11.84 2.40
CA GLY A 1015 6.75 13.23 2.75
C GLY A 1015 6.29 14.11 1.57
N ILE A 1016 5.78 15.30 1.89
CA ILE A 1016 5.45 16.34 0.89
C ILE A 1016 6.67 16.67 0.01
N ASN A 1017 7.86 16.68 0.63
CA ASN A 1017 9.17 16.95 0.03
C ASN A 1017 9.58 15.96 -1.08
N ASP A 1018 8.92 14.80 -1.18
CA ASP A 1018 9.26 13.75 -2.14
C ASP A 1018 8.37 13.74 -3.39
N ALA A 1019 7.25 14.47 -3.38
CA ALA A 1019 6.24 14.43 -4.45
C ALA A 1019 6.78 14.80 -5.84
N SER A 1020 7.79 15.68 -5.91
CA SER A 1020 8.48 16.03 -7.16
C SER A 1020 9.42 14.92 -7.66
N ALA A 1021 10.10 14.23 -6.74
CA ALA A 1021 11.01 13.12 -7.05
C ALA A 1021 10.25 11.84 -7.43
N LEU A 1022 9.14 11.56 -6.73
CA LEU A 1022 8.20 10.48 -7.05
C LEU A 1022 7.70 10.59 -8.51
N ARG A 1023 7.24 11.77 -8.92
CA ARG A 1023 6.80 12.04 -10.31
C ARG A 1023 7.95 12.07 -11.34
N ALA A 1024 9.20 12.17 -10.90
CA ALA A 1024 10.38 12.22 -11.78
C ALA A 1024 11.02 10.85 -12.02
N ALA A 1025 10.65 9.83 -11.26
CA ALA A 1025 11.15 8.45 -11.36
C ALA A 1025 10.60 7.70 -12.60
N ASP A 1026 11.13 6.51 -12.87
CA ASP A 1026 10.45 5.50 -13.70
C ASP A 1026 9.37 4.75 -12.91
N VAL A 1027 9.52 4.73 -11.57
CA VAL A 1027 8.51 4.23 -10.62
C VAL A 1027 8.65 5.01 -9.31
N GLY A 1028 7.76 5.96 -9.04
CA GLY A 1028 7.61 6.50 -7.69
C GLY A 1028 7.08 5.42 -6.75
N ILE A 1029 7.50 5.40 -5.48
CA ILE A 1029 7.09 4.42 -4.48
C ILE A 1029 6.80 5.19 -3.18
N SER A 1030 5.67 4.96 -2.55
CA SER A 1030 5.28 5.62 -1.30
C SER A 1030 4.70 4.62 -0.30
N VAL A 1031 4.08 5.07 0.80
CA VAL A 1031 3.50 4.18 1.82
C VAL A 1031 2.08 4.60 2.20
N ASP A 1032 1.24 3.69 2.69
CA ASP A 1032 -0.19 4.00 2.98
C ASP A 1032 -0.33 5.07 4.07
N THR A 1033 0.60 5.04 5.01
CA THR A 1033 0.80 6.00 6.10
C THR A 1033 1.48 7.30 5.66
N ALA A 1034 1.84 7.44 4.39
CA ALA A 1034 2.38 8.68 3.82
C ALA A 1034 1.31 9.76 3.69
N VAL A 1035 1.75 11.00 3.47
CA VAL A 1035 0.83 12.10 3.14
C VAL A 1035 0.12 11.85 1.81
N ASP A 1036 -1.11 12.36 1.67
CA ASP A 1036 -1.92 12.16 0.46
C ASP A 1036 -1.24 12.71 -0.81
N VAL A 1037 -0.36 13.72 -0.65
CA VAL A 1037 0.49 14.26 -1.73
C VAL A 1037 1.40 13.18 -2.34
N ALA A 1038 2.04 12.37 -1.49
CA ALA A 1038 3.00 11.35 -1.90
C ALA A 1038 2.27 10.13 -2.49
N LYS A 1039 1.15 9.73 -1.89
CA LYS A 1039 0.27 8.65 -2.39
C LYS A 1039 -0.36 9.00 -3.74
N GLU A 1040 -0.70 10.26 -3.98
CA GLU A 1040 -1.18 10.65 -5.31
C GLU A 1040 -0.04 10.77 -6.34
N ALA A 1041 1.16 11.19 -5.91
CA ALA A 1041 2.34 11.34 -6.76
C ALA A 1041 3.04 10.04 -7.19
N ALA A 1042 2.96 8.96 -6.39
CA ALA A 1042 3.72 7.73 -6.62
C ALA A 1042 3.22 6.86 -7.79
N ASP A 1043 4.02 5.83 -8.12
CA ASP A 1043 3.70 4.73 -9.04
C ASP A 1043 3.57 3.34 -8.34
N ILE A 1044 3.88 3.21 -7.05
CA ILE A 1044 3.62 2.06 -6.15
C ILE A 1044 3.42 2.61 -4.71
N ILE A 1045 2.66 1.91 -3.85
CA ILE A 1045 2.55 2.24 -2.42
C ILE A 1045 2.48 0.93 -1.58
N LEU A 1046 3.07 0.96 -0.37
CA LEU A 1046 3.20 -0.16 0.59
C LEU A 1046 2.59 0.23 1.97
N LEU A 1047 1.78 -0.57 2.68
CA LEU A 1047 1.30 -0.17 4.04
C LEU A 1047 2.43 -0.35 5.06
N GLU A 1048 3.10 -1.50 4.97
CA GLU A 1048 4.37 -1.67 5.68
C GLU A 1048 5.44 -0.79 5.05
N LYS A 1049 5.93 0.16 5.84
CA LYS A 1049 7.10 1.00 5.54
C LYS A 1049 8.37 0.12 5.57
N SER A 1050 8.50 -0.79 4.61
CA SER A 1050 9.42 -1.94 4.66
C SER A 1050 10.05 -2.27 3.30
N LEU A 1051 11.38 -2.26 3.25
CA LEU A 1051 12.14 -2.63 2.05
C LEU A 1051 12.01 -4.13 1.70
N LEU A 1052 11.69 -5.01 2.67
CA LEU A 1052 11.37 -6.44 2.45
C LEU A 1052 10.02 -6.65 1.73
N VAL A 1053 9.18 -5.62 1.65
CA VAL A 1053 7.95 -5.65 0.85
C VAL A 1053 8.23 -5.16 -0.57
N LEU A 1054 9.01 -4.08 -0.68
CA LEU A 1054 9.51 -3.55 -1.94
C LEU A 1054 10.25 -4.63 -2.75
N GLU A 1055 11.16 -5.38 -2.13
CA GLU A 1055 11.94 -6.45 -2.79
C GLU A 1055 11.06 -7.56 -3.39
N ARG A 1056 10.08 -8.08 -2.63
CA ARG A 1056 9.14 -9.10 -3.13
C ARG A 1056 8.24 -8.56 -4.24
N GLY A 1057 7.85 -7.29 -4.13
CA GLY A 1057 7.20 -6.56 -5.21
C GLY A 1057 8.02 -6.54 -6.50
N VAL A 1058 9.32 -6.19 -6.42
CA VAL A 1058 10.25 -6.22 -7.57
C VAL A 1058 10.33 -7.62 -8.19
N ILE A 1059 10.37 -8.68 -7.38
CA ILE A 1059 10.38 -10.08 -7.85
C ILE A 1059 9.09 -10.44 -8.61
N GLU A 1060 7.91 -10.08 -8.11
CA GLU A 1060 6.65 -10.30 -8.84
C GLU A 1060 6.58 -9.44 -10.12
N GLY A 1061 7.19 -8.25 -10.14
CA GLY A 1061 7.38 -7.43 -11.34
C GLY A 1061 8.22 -8.16 -12.39
N ARG A 1062 9.39 -8.67 -11.99
CA ARG A 1062 10.29 -9.47 -12.85
C ARG A 1062 9.62 -10.75 -13.34
N ARG A 1063 8.80 -11.41 -12.51
CA ARG A 1063 8.03 -12.59 -12.91
C ARG A 1063 6.99 -12.27 -13.97
N THR A 1064 6.23 -11.18 -13.78
CA THR A 1064 5.21 -10.72 -14.72
C THR A 1064 5.83 -10.33 -16.06
N PHE A 1065 6.95 -9.59 -16.02
CA PHE A 1065 7.71 -9.20 -17.21
C PHE A 1065 8.32 -10.40 -17.95
N GLY A 1066 8.89 -11.36 -17.23
CA GLY A 1066 9.43 -12.60 -17.82
C GLY A 1066 8.37 -13.43 -18.55
N ASN A 1067 7.15 -13.53 -18.02
CA ASN A 1067 6.04 -14.22 -18.69
C ASN A 1067 5.54 -13.47 -19.95
N ILE A 1068 5.65 -12.14 -20.00
CA ILE A 1068 5.41 -11.35 -21.21
C ILE A 1068 6.50 -11.61 -22.27
N ILE A 1069 7.77 -11.61 -21.88
CA ILE A 1069 8.91 -11.91 -22.78
C ILE A 1069 8.80 -13.31 -23.38
N LYS A 1070 8.45 -14.33 -22.58
CA LYS A 1070 8.20 -15.70 -23.06
C LYS A 1070 7.22 -15.73 -24.23
N TYR A 1071 6.03 -15.16 -24.02
CA TYR A 1071 4.98 -15.10 -25.03
C TYR A 1071 5.51 -14.47 -26.33
N ILE A 1072 6.15 -13.30 -26.24
CA ILE A 1072 6.66 -12.58 -27.41
C ILE A 1072 7.72 -13.40 -28.17
N LYS A 1073 8.67 -14.01 -27.47
CA LYS A 1073 9.72 -14.85 -28.11
C LYS A 1073 9.15 -16.13 -28.71
N MET A 1074 8.13 -16.74 -28.09
CA MET A 1074 7.42 -17.90 -28.64
C MET A 1074 6.67 -17.53 -29.92
N THR A 1075 5.78 -16.54 -29.87
CA THR A 1075 4.92 -16.15 -31.01
C THR A 1075 5.75 -15.61 -32.17
N ALA A 1076 6.73 -14.74 -31.94
CA ALA A 1076 7.59 -14.23 -33.00
C ALA A 1076 8.38 -15.35 -33.70
N SER A 1077 8.97 -16.28 -32.92
CA SER A 1077 9.72 -17.42 -33.47
C SER A 1077 8.81 -18.42 -34.21
N SER A 1078 7.62 -18.71 -33.67
CA SER A 1078 6.62 -19.61 -34.26
C SER A 1078 6.09 -19.09 -35.58
N ASN A 1079 5.68 -17.82 -35.62
CA ASN A 1079 5.07 -17.19 -36.78
C ASN A 1079 6.12 -17.00 -37.90
N PHE A 1080 7.37 -16.66 -37.55
CA PHE A 1080 8.49 -16.66 -38.50
C PHE A 1080 8.74 -18.05 -39.09
N GLY A 1081 8.82 -19.09 -38.24
CA GLY A 1081 9.06 -20.47 -38.67
C GLY A 1081 8.00 -20.97 -39.64
N ASN A 1082 6.71 -20.80 -39.31
CA ASN A 1082 5.59 -21.17 -40.17
C ASN A 1082 5.70 -20.48 -41.56
N VAL A 1083 5.96 -19.18 -41.61
CA VAL A 1083 6.03 -18.46 -42.90
C VAL A 1083 7.31 -18.78 -43.70
N PHE A 1084 8.42 -19.13 -43.04
CA PHE A 1084 9.57 -19.69 -43.75
C PHE A 1084 9.24 -21.06 -44.38
N SER A 1085 8.48 -21.90 -43.68
CA SER A 1085 7.97 -23.18 -44.19
C SER A 1085 7.00 -22.97 -45.36
N VAL A 1086 6.07 -22.01 -45.26
CA VAL A 1086 5.21 -21.56 -46.36
C VAL A 1086 6.03 -21.15 -47.58
N LEU A 1087 7.07 -20.35 -47.39
CA LEU A 1087 7.89 -19.81 -48.49
C LEU A 1087 8.61 -20.94 -49.23
N VAL A 1088 9.24 -21.87 -48.51
CA VAL A 1088 9.91 -23.03 -49.11
C VAL A 1088 8.89 -23.94 -49.82
N ALA A 1089 7.78 -24.28 -49.17
CA ALA A 1089 6.75 -25.11 -49.78
C ALA A 1089 6.12 -24.47 -51.02
N SER A 1090 5.95 -23.14 -51.03
CA SER A 1090 5.44 -22.39 -52.17
C SER A 1090 6.35 -22.47 -53.40
N ALA A 1091 7.66 -22.67 -53.20
CA ALA A 1091 8.65 -22.75 -54.27
C ALA A 1091 8.78 -24.15 -54.91
N PHE A 1092 8.38 -25.21 -54.19
CA PHE A 1092 8.55 -26.60 -54.63
C PHE A 1092 7.25 -27.36 -54.90
N LEU A 1093 6.11 -26.97 -54.30
CA LEU A 1093 4.83 -27.66 -54.48
C LEU A 1093 4.00 -27.05 -55.62
N PRO A 1094 3.35 -27.87 -56.47
CA PRO A 1094 2.49 -27.38 -57.56
C PRO A 1094 1.15 -26.82 -57.08
N PHE A 1095 0.73 -27.12 -55.84
CA PHE A 1095 -0.50 -26.65 -55.21
C PHE A 1095 -0.20 -25.70 -54.02
N LEU A 1096 -1.24 -25.13 -53.38
CA LEU A 1096 -1.05 -24.34 -52.16
C LEU A 1096 -0.63 -25.25 -50.98
N PRO A 1097 0.48 -24.96 -50.27
CA PRO A 1097 0.99 -25.81 -49.20
C PRO A 1097 -0.02 -26.08 -48.07
N MET A 1098 -0.82 -25.05 -47.75
CA MET A 1098 -1.92 -25.06 -46.80
C MET A 1098 -2.92 -23.98 -47.25
N LEU A 1099 -4.21 -24.19 -47.01
CA LEU A 1099 -5.26 -23.23 -47.35
C LEU A 1099 -5.36 -22.11 -46.31
N ALA A 1100 -5.84 -20.94 -46.73
CA ALA A 1100 -6.08 -19.79 -45.86
C ALA A 1100 -6.92 -20.12 -44.60
N ILE A 1101 -7.95 -20.97 -44.76
CA ILE A 1101 -8.81 -21.45 -43.66
C ILE A 1101 -8.05 -22.36 -42.68
N GLN A 1102 -7.20 -23.26 -43.19
CA GLN A 1102 -6.40 -24.19 -42.37
C GLN A 1102 -5.37 -23.41 -41.55
N LEU A 1103 -4.68 -22.43 -42.16
CA LEU A 1103 -3.76 -21.52 -41.47
C LEU A 1103 -4.44 -20.75 -40.33
N LEU A 1104 -5.62 -20.16 -40.56
CA LEU A 1104 -6.28 -19.40 -39.48
C LEU A 1104 -6.78 -20.30 -38.34
N VAL A 1105 -7.28 -21.50 -38.65
CA VAL A 1105 -7.67 -22.49 -37.61
C VAL A 1105 -6.45 -22.93 -36.80
N GLN A 1106 -5.31 -23.18 -37.43
CA GLN A 1106 -4.06 -23.53 -36.75
C GLN A 1106 -3.58 -22.39 -35.82
N ASN A 1107 -3.57 -21.15 -36.32
CA ASN A 1107 -3.18 -19.98 -35.52
C ASN A 1107 -4.14 -19.73 -34.35
N LEU A 1108 -5.46 -19.86 -34.55
CA LEU A 1108 -6.47 -19.73 -33.49
C LEU A 1108 -6.29 -20.79 -32.38
N LEU A 1109 -5.98 -22.04 -32.75
CA LEU A 1109 -5.69 -23.12 -31.81
C LEU A 1109 -4.38 -22.88 -31.05
N TYR A 1110 -3.35 -22.38 -31.74
CA TYR A 1110 -2.08 -21.99 -31.13
C TYR A 1110 -2.26 -20.85 -30.12
N ASP A 1111 -2.90 -19.74 -30.51
CA ASP A 1111 -3.22 -18.60 -29.64
C ASP A 1111 -4.03 -19.01 -28.41
N LEU A 1112 -5.03 -19.90 -28.59
CA LEU A 1112 -5.83 -20.44 -27.49
C LEU A 1112 -4.99 -21.23 -26.47
N SER A 1113 -3.93 -21.92 -26.92
CA SER A 1113 -2.96 -22.56 -26.01
C SER A 1113 -2.16 -21.51 -25.20
N GLN A 1114 -1.83 -20.39 -25.82
CA GLN A 1114 -0.99 -19.33 -25.24
C GLN A 1114 -1.71 -18.48 -24.19
N ILE A 1115 -3.05 -18.50 -24.13
CA ILE A 1115 -3.84 -17.87 -23.05
C ILE A 1115 -3.43 -18.38 -21.65
N SER A 1116 -2.83 -19.57 -21.57
CA SER A 1116 -2.31 -20.15 -20.32
C SER A 1116 -1.00 -19.52 -19.80
N ILE A 1117 -0.21 -18.84 -20.64
CA ILE A 1117 1.14 -18.34 -20.30
C ILE A 1117 1.19 -17.38 -19.09
N PRO A 1118 0.20 -16.50 -18.82
CA PRO A 1118 0.17 -15.70 -17.59
C PRO A 1118 0.14 -16.53 -16.29
N TRP A 1119 -0.23 -17.82 -16.34
CA TRP A 1119 -0.21 -18.72 -15.19
C TRP A 1119 1.15 -19.40 -14.94
N ASP A 1120 2.15 -19.08 -15.75
CA ASP A 1120 3.40 -19.83 -15.79
C ASP A 1120 4.46 -19.40 -14.75
N ARG A 1121 5.37 -20.33 -14.44
CA ARG A 1121 6.49 -20.17 -13.50
C ARG A 1121 7.73 -19.62 -14.19
N MET A 1122 8.44 -18.70 -13.55
CA MET A 1122 9.77 -18.21 -13.99
C MET A 1122 10.90 -18.92 -13.24
N ASP A 1123 12.02 -19.16 -13.93
CA ASP A 1123 13.24 -19.71 -13.32
C ASP A 1123 13.90 -18.68 -12.38
N LYS A 1124 14.46 -19.14 -11.24
CA LYS A 1124 15.03 -18.26 -10.21
C LYS A 1124 16.19 -17.39 -10.74
N GLU A 1125 16.97 -17.93 -11.67
CA GLU A 1125 18.12 -17.27 -12.29
C GLU A 1125 17.72 -16.03 -13.12
N PHE A 1126 16.51 -16.03 -13.70
CA PHE A 1126 15.98 -14.85 -14.40
C PHE A 1126 15.67 -13.70 -13.42
N LEU A 1127 15.05 -14.04 -12.28
CA LEU A 1127 14.57 -13.07 -11.29
C LEU A 1127 15.71 -12.33 -10.56
N LYS A 1128 16.91 -12.91 -10.52
CA LYS A 1128 18.10 -12.31 -9.86
C LYS A 1128 18.61 -11.02 -10.48
N LYS A 1129 18.26 -10.66 -11.72
CA LYS A 1129 18.76 -9.44 -12.37
C LYS A 1129 17.62 -8.63 -12.99
N PRO A 1130 17.70 -7.28 -12.99
CA PRO A 1130 16.82 -6.46 -13.81
C PRO A 1130 17.06 -6.78 -15.29
N ARG A 1131 16.00 -6.69 -16.10
CA ARG A 1131 16.07 -6.79 -17.57
C ARG A 1131 15.19 -5.70 -18.19
N GLN A 1132 15.58 -5.22 -19.37
CA GLN A 1132 14.87 -4.17 -20.13
C GLN A 1132 14.41 -4.70 -21.51
N TRP A 1133 13.67 -3.89 -22.27
CA TRP A 1133 13.14 -4.25 -23.59
C TRP A 1133 14.18 -4.19 -24.72
N GLU A 1134 14.76 -5.33 -25.09
CA GLU A 1134 15.64 -5.45 -26.26
C GLU A 1134 14.94 -6.02 -27.50
N ALA A 1135 14.41 -5.14 -28.36
CA ALA A 1135 13.87 -5.55 -29.67
C ALA A 1135 14.92 -6.27 -30.56
N ARG A 1136 16.22 -5.94 -30.40
CA ARG A 1136 17.34 -6.63 -31.08
C ARG A 1136 17.52 -8.08 -30.61
N SER A 1137 17.33 -8.34 -29.31
CA SER A 1137 17.34 -9.70 -28.74
C SER A 1137 16.21 -10.53 -29.32
N ILE A 1138 15.00 -9.96 -29.44
CA ILE A 1138 13.84 -10.63 -30.05
C ILE A 1138 14.07 -10.93 -31.54
N PHE A 1139 14.62 -9.99 -32.31
CA PHE A 1139 14.97 -10.20 -33.73
C PHE A 1139 16.01 -11.30 -33.93
N THR A 1140 17.09 -11.28 -33.15
CA THR A 1140 18.17 -12.30 -33.21
C THR A 1140 17.64 -13.67 -32.83
N PHE A 1141 16.81 -13.74 -31.79
CA PHE A 1141 16.14 -14.95 -31.34
C PHE A 1141 15.24 -15.53 -32.44
N MET A 1142 14.39 -14.68 -33.05
CA MET A 1142 13.47 -15.07 -34.13
C MET A 1142 14.20 -15.69 -35.33
N ILE A 1143 15.32 -15.09 -35.77
CA ILE A 1143 16.10 -15.61 -36.91
C ILE A 1143 16.88 -16.89 -36.56
N CYS A 1144 17.39 -17.03 -35.33
CA CYS A 1144 18.15 -18.23 -34.95
C CYS A 1144 17.29 -19.44 -34.53
N ILE A 1145 16.09 -19.20 -34.01
CA ILE A 1145 15.21 -20.25 -33.43
C ILE A 1145 13.99 -20.53 -34.33
N GLY A 1146 13.52 -19.55 -35.09
CA GLY A 1146 12.37 -19.70 -36.00
C GLY A 1146 12.53 -20.80 -37.07
N PRO A 1147 13.66 -20.88 -37.80
CA PRO A 1147 13.88 -21.93 -38.81
C PRO A 1147 13.88 -23.37 -38.27
N ILE A 1148 13.92 -23.58 -36.95
CA ILE A 1148 13.99 -24.92 -36.37
C ILE A 1148 12.71 -25.73 -36.63
N SER A 1149 11.51 -25.12 -36.56
CA SER A 1149 10.28 -25.83 -36.95
C SER A 1149 10.29 -26.17 -38.44
N SER A 1150 10.77 -25.24 -39.28
CA SER A 1150 10.80 -25.39 -40.72
C SER A 1150 11.63 -26.57 -41.21
N ILE A 1151 12.67 -26.99 -40.48
CA ILE A 1151 13.40 -28.23 -40.77
C ILE A 1151 12.46 -29.45 -40.72
N PHE A 1152 11.53 -29.49 -39.76
CA PHE A 1152 10.59 -30.60 -39.58
C PHE A 1152 9.32 -30.44 -40.43
N ASP A 1153 8.90 -29.21 -40.75
CA ASP A 1153 7.91 -28.96 -41.80
C ASP A 1153 8.44 -29.49 -43.15
N ILE A 1154 9.67 -29.13 -43.54
CA ILE A 1154 10.32 -29.61 -44.78
C ILE A 1154 10.55 -31.13 -44.76
N THR A 1155 10.90 -31.70 -43.62
CA THR A 1155 10.99 -33.17 -43.46
C THR A 1155 9.61 -33.82 -43.67
N THR A 1156 8.55 -33.20 -43.15
CA THR A 1156 7.16 -33.64 -43.39
C THR A 1156 6.77 -33.50 -44.86
N PHE A 1157 7.13 -32.41 -45.54
CA PHE A 1157 6.89 -32.26 -46.98
C PHE A 1157 7.56 -33.38 -47.78
N PHE A 1158 8.83 -33.70 -47.48
CA PHE A 1158 9.56 -34.78 -48.12
C PHE A 1158 8.90 -36.15 -47.88
N VAL A 1159 8.44 -36.42 -46.65
CA VAL A 1159 7.76 -37.68 -46.30
C VAL A 1159 6.39 -37.79 -46.98
N MET A 1160 5.58 -36.73 -46.97
CA MET A 1160 4.28 -36.72 -47.66
C MET A 1160 4.45 -36.91 -49.17
N TRP A 1161 5.45 -36.26 -49.77
CA TRP A 1161 5.75 -36.34 -51.21
C TRP A 1161 6.26 -37.70 -51.66
N ASN A 1162 7.23 -38.29 -50.94
CA ASN A 1162 7.96 -39.49 -51.38
C ASN A 1162 7.46 -40.80 -50.76
N ILE A 1163 6.93 -40.78 -49.53
CA ILE A 1163 6.50 -42.01 -48.82
C ILE A 1163 4.98 -42.19 -48.93
N PHE A 1164 4.20 -41.12 -48.81
CA PHE A 1164 2.74 -41.15 -48.93
C PHE A 1164 2.22 -40.80 -50.33
N GLY A 1165 3.10 -40.47 -51.28
CA GLY A 1165 2.72 -40.20 -52.68
C GLY A 1165 1.88 -38.94 -52.89
N ALA A 1166 1.81 -38.03 -51.91
CA ALA A 1166 0.98 -36.82 -51.95
C ALA A 1166 1.66 -35.71 -52.77
N ASN A 1167 2.00 -36.02 -54.03
CA ASN A 1167 2.72 -35.17 -54.97
C ASN A 1167 1.84 -34.64 -56.12
N THR A 1168 0.59 -35.10 -56.23
CA THR A 1168 -0.38 -34.64 -57.22
C THR A 1168 -1.39 -33.66 -56.62
N VAL A 1169 -2.05 -32.87 -57.46
CA VAL A 1169 -3.12 -31.93 -57.05
C VAL A 1169 -4.35 -32.66 -56.47
N ALA A 1170 -4.55 -33.94 -56.80
CA ALA A 1170 -5.61 -34.77 -56.24
C ALA A 1170 -5.37 -35.10 -54.75
N GLU A 1171 -4.13 -35.38 -54.37
CA GLU A 1171 -3.74 -35.71 -52.98
C GLU A 1171 -3.32 -34.47 -52.16
N GLN A 1172 -3.63 -33.25 -52.63
CA GLN A 1172 -3.28 -32.02 -51.90
C GLN A 1172 -3.91 -31.98 -50.50
N SER A 1173 -5.12 -32.52 -50.32
CA SER A 1173 -5.81 -32.57 -49.03
C SER A 1173 -5.12 -33.51 -48.04
N LEU A 1174 -4.52 -34.60 -48.52
CA LEU A 1174 -3.70 -35.50 -47.72
C LEU A 1174 -2.42 -34.79 -47.25
N PHE A 1175 -1.72 -34.12 -48.18
CA PHE A 1175 -0.52 -33.32 -47.88
C PHE A 1175 -0.80 -32.24 -46.83
N GLN A 1176 -1.83 -31.42 -47.07
CA GLN A 1176 -2.27 -30.33 -46.19
C GLN A 1176 -2.64 -30.85 -44.80
N SER A 1177 -3.28 -32.02 -44.70
CA SER A 1177 -3.65 -32.63 -43.42
C SER A 1177 -2.44 -33.12 -42.62
N GLY A 1178 -1.46 -33.71 -43.29
CA GLY A 1178 -0.20 -34.12 -42.65
C GLY A 1178 0.53 -32.93 -42.06
N TRP A 1179 0.69 -31.86 -42.85
CA TRP A 1179 1.36 -30.66 -42.38
C TRP A 1179 0.57 -29.90 -41.31
N PHE A 1180 -0.76 -29.79 -41.40
CA PHE A 1180 -1.60 -29.17 -40.38
C PHE A 1180 -1.39 -29.80 -38.99
N VAL A 1181 -1.31 -31.13 -38.91
CA VAL A 1181 -1.03 -31.83 -37.65
C VAL A 1181 0.39 -31.56 -37.15
N VAL A 1182 1.43 -31.69 -38.00
CA VAL A 1182 2.83 -31.44 -37.57
C VAL A 1182 3.07 -29.97 -37.20
N GLY A 1183 2.56 -29.03 -37.98
CA GLY A 1183 2.67 -27.60 -37.72
C GLY A 1183 2.05 -27.24 -36.37
N LEU A 1184 0.79 -27.61 -36.13
CA LEU A 1184 0.13 -27.33 -34.85
C LEU A 1184 0.81 -28.00 -33.65
N LEU A 1185 1.28 -29.24 -33.80
CA LEU A 1185 1.95 -29.97 -32.71
C LEU A 1185 3.37 -29.45 -32.44
N THR A 1186 4.15 -29.07 -33.45
CA THR A 1186 5.46 -28.43 -33.24
C THR A 1186 5.30 -27.03 -32.65
N GLN A 1187 4.38 -26.21 -33.16
CA GLN A 1187 4.08 -24.88 -32.61
C GLN A 1187 3.62 -24.96 -31.15
N THR A 1188 2.72 -25.88 -30.78
CA THR A 1188 2.31 -26.03 -29.36
C THR A 1188 3.42 -26.59 -28.47
N LEU A 1189 4.30 -27.45 -29.00
CA LEU A 1189 5.42 -28.03 -28.25
C LEU A 1189 6.59 -27.04 -28.06
N ILE A 1190 6.79 -26.07 -28.96
CA ILE A 1190 7.83 -25.02 -28.82
C ILE A 1190 7.63 -24.15 -27.58
N VAL A 1191 6.38 -23.98 -27.12
CA VAL A 1191 6.02 -23.28 -25.87
C VAL A 1191 6.73 -23.94 -24.68
N HIS A 1192 6.85 -25.27 -24.67
CA HIS A 1192 7.57 -26.01 -23.63
C HIS A 1192 9.08 -26.04 -23.85
N MET A 1193 9.56 -25.92 -25.09
CA MET A 1193 11.00 -25.86 -25.35
C MET A 1193 11.63 -24.49 -25.06
N ILE A 1194 10.92 -23.39 -25.33
CA ILE A 1194 11.43 -22.02 -25.24
C ILE A 1194 11.24 -21.38 -23.85
N ARG A 1195 10.23 -21.78 -23.09
CA ARG A 1195 9.87 -21.24 -21.74
C ARG A 1195 11.02 -21.10 -20.72
N THR A 1196 12.12 -21.82 -20.88
CA THR A 1196 13.17 -21.98 -19.86
C THR A 1196 14.53 -22.18 -20.52
N GLU A 1197 15.59 -21.73 -19.87
CA GLU A 1197 16.98 -22.04 -20.26
C GLU A 1197 17.32 -23.54 -20.06
N LYS A 1198 16.60 -24.18 -19.14
CA LYS A 1198 16.82 -25.55 -18.64
C LYS A 1198 16.29 -26.64 -19.57
N ILE A 1199 16.47 -27.91 -19.21
CA ILE A 1199 15.83 -29.05 -19.88
C ILE A 1199 14.35 -29.08 -19.49
N PRO A 1200 13.41 -28.88 -20.44
CA PRO A 1200 11.99 -28.86 -20.10
C PRO A 1200 11.50 -30.25 -19.69
N PHE A 1201 10.41 -30.27 -18.92
CA PHE A 1201 9.80 -31.46 -18.31
C PHE A 1201 10.67 -32.19 -17.26
N ILE A 1202 12.00 -32.07 -17.31
CA ILE A 1202 12.95 -32.70 -16.38
C ILE A 1202 13.45 -31.70 -15.32
N GLU A 1203 14.10 -30.61 -15.74
CA GLU A 1203 14.70 -29.61 -14.84
C GLU A 1203 13.75 -28.44 -14.55
N SER A 1204 12.83 -28.12 -15.48
CA SER A 1204 11.82 -27.06 -15.32
C SER A 1204 10.52 -27.47 -16.01
N THR A 1205 9.46 -27.67 -15.22
CA THR A 1205 8.11 -28.06 -15.68
C THR A 1205 7.22 -26.84 -15.88
N ALA A 1206 6.35 -26.91 -16.90
CA ALA A 1206 5.29 -25.92 -17.10
C ALA A 1206 4.25 -25.94 -15.97
N ALA A 1207 3.62 -24.81 -15.70
CA ALA A 1207 2.49 -24.77 -14.78
C ALA A 1207 1.37 -25.73 -15.27
N PRO A 1208 0.64 -26.44 -14.38
CA PRO A 1208 -0.34 -27.46 -14.77
C PRO A 1208 -1.41 -26.98 -15.76
N VAL A 1209 -1.80 -25.70 -15.68
CA VAL A 1209 -2.73 -25.06 -16.63
C VAL A 1209 -2.16 -25.02 -18.04
N VAL A 1210 -0.86 -24.72 -18.20
CA VAL A 1210 -0.18 -24.67 -19.50
C VAL A 1210 -0.05 -26.07 -20.09
N LEU A 1211 0.34 -27.07 -19.27
CA LEU A 1211 0.38 -28.47 -19.68
C LEU A 1211 -1.01 -28.95 -20.16
N LEU A 1212 -2.06 -28.68 -19.39
CA LEU A 1212 -3.43 -29.06 -19.72
C LEU A 1212 -3.92 -28.38 -21.01
N CYS A 1213 -3.73 -27.06 -21.15
CA CYS A 1213 -4.13 -26.32 -22.35
C CYS A 1213 -3.42 -26.83 -23.60
N THR A 1214 -2.09 -27.00 -23.55
CA THR A 1214 -1.33 -27.53 -24.71
C THR A 1214 -1.74 -28.98 -25.05
N GLY A 1215 -1.91 -29.86 -24.06
CA GLY A 1215 -2.35 -31.24 -24.29
C GLY A 1215 -3.75 -31.32 -24.93
N ILE A 1216 -4.69 -30.47 -24.48
CA ILE A 1216 -6.03 -30.37 -25.10
C ILE A 1216 -5.92 -29.90 -26.56
N ILE A 1217 -5.12 -28.87 -26.85
CA ILE A 1217 -4.97 -28.36 -28.22
C ILE A 1217 -4.27 -29.39 -29.14
N MET A 1218 -3.26 -30.11 -28.66
CA MET A 1218 -2.62 -31.18 -29.43
C MET A 1218 -3.61 -32.32 -29.73
N ALA A 1219 -4.44 -32.71 -28.76
CA ALA A 1219 -5.48 -33.73 -28.97
C ALA A 1219 -6.56 -33.26 -29.97
N VAL A 1220 -7.01 -32.01 -29.89
CA VAL A 1220 -7.93 -31.40 -30.86
C VAL A 1220 -7.31 -31.33 -32.26
N GLY A 1221 -6.02 -30.96 -32.35
CA GLY A 1221 -5.27 -30.93 -33.61
C GLY A 1221 -5.18 -32.28 -34.31
N ILE A 1222 -4.88 -33.34 -33.55
CA ILE A 1222 -4.90 -34.73 -34.06
C ILE A 1222 -6.32 -35.15 -34.48
N TRP A 1223 -7.35 -34.75 -33.74
CA TRP A 1223 -8.73 -35.17 -33.98
C TRP A 1223 -9.37 -34.49 -35.21
N ILE A 1224 -9.02 -33.23 -35.51
CA ILE A 1224 -9.67 -32.44 -36.57
C ILE A 1224 -9.72 -33.15 -37.95
N PRO A 1225 -8.64 -33.74 -38.49
CA PRO A 1225 -8.68 -34.45 -39.78
C PRO A 1225 -9.57 -35.71 -39.81
N PHE A 1226 -9.96 -36.24 -38.65
CA PHE A 1226 -10.85 -37.41 -38.50
C PHE A 1226 -12.26 -37.01 -38.06
N SER A 1227 -12.48 -35.73 -37.77
CA SER A 1227 -13.77 -35.20 -37.33
C SER A 1227 -14.71 -34.93 -38.51
N PRO A 1228 -16.04 -34.80 -38.26
CA PRO A 1228 -17.00 -34.35 -39.28
C PRO A 1228 -16.70 -32.96 -39.88
N LEU A 1229 -15.73 -32.22 -39.33
CA LEU A 1229 -15.31 -30.89 -39.78
C LEU A 1229 -14.23 -30.94 -40.85
N ALA A 1230 -13.56 -32.08 -41.04
CA ALA A 1230 -12.48 -32.23 -42.01
C ALA A 1230 -12.88 -31.80 -43.44
N PRO A 1231 -14.05 -32.19 -44.00
CA PRO A 1231 -14.45 -31.75 -45.34
C PRO A 1231 -14.65 -30.24 -45.48
N ALA A 1232 -15.13 -29.56 -44.42
CA ALA A 1232 -15.32 -28.11 -44.40
C ALA A 1232 -13.98 -27.34 -44.38
N LEU A 1233 -12.92 -27.97 -43.87
CA LEU A 1233 -11.55 -27.46 -43.86
C LEU A 1233 -10.72 -27.96 -45.06
N LYS A 1234 -11.32 -28.72 -45.99
CA LYS A 1234 -10.67 -29.52 -47.06
C LYS A 1234 -9.53 -30.44 -46.53
N LEU A 1235 -9.68 -30.96 -45.32
CA LEU A 1235 -8.80 -31.93 -44.68
C LEU A 1235 -9.30 -33.37 -44.89
N GLN A 1236 -8.40 -34.33 -44.72
CA GLN A 1236 -8.55 -35.75 -45.04
C GLN A 1236 -7.95 -36.62 -43.90
N PRO A 1237 -8.59 -37.74 -43.52
CA PRO A 1237 -8.06 -38.65 -42.50
C PRO A 1237 -6.66 -39.17 -42.87
N LEU A 1238 -5.72 -39.10 -41.92
CA LEU A 1238 -4.34 -39.53 -42.13
C LEU A 1238 -4.17 -41.06 -41.99
N PRO A 1239 -3.35 -41.72 -42.83
CA PRO A 1239 -3.09 -43.15 -42.71
C PRO A 1239 -2.50 -43.54 -41.33
N PRO A 1240 -2.83 -44.72 -40.77
CA PRO A 1240 -2.29 -45.16 -39.48
C PRO A 1240 -0.75 -45.16 -39.40
N ALA A 1241 -0.06 -45.45 -40.52
CA ALA A 1241 1.40 -45.39 -40.60
C ALA A 1241 1.99 -43.99 -40.30
N TYR A 1242 1.23 -42.92 -40.53
CA TYR A 1242 1.66 -41.55 -40.21
C TYR A 1242 1.92 -41.36 -38.71
N PHE A 1243 1.17 -42.04 -37.86
CA PHE A 1243 1.30 -41.99 -36.40
C PHE A 1243 2.50 -42.77 -35.85
N ILE A 1244 3.22 -43.52 -36.69
CA ILE A 1244 4.52 -44.11 -36.36
C ILE A 1244 5.62 -43.05 -36.57
N PHE A 1245 5.52 -42.27 -37.64
CA PHE A 1245 6.47 -41.19 -37.96
C PHE A 1245 6.32 -39.97 -37.04
N LEU A 1246 5.09 -39.55 -36.74
CA LEU A 1246 4.78 -38.32 -36.00
C LEU A 1246 5.47 -38.23 -34.62
N PRO A 1247 5.45 -39.25 -33.73
CA PRO A 1247 6.16 -39.18 -32.44
C PRO A 1247 7.68 -39.11 -32.60
N THR A 1248 8.24 -39.81 -33.59
CA THR A 1248 9.68 -39.78 -33.89
C THR A 1248 10.11 -38.39 -34.33
N LEU A 1249 9.37 -37.76 -35.25
CA LEU A 1249 9.62 -36.38 -35.69
C LEU A 1249 9.54 -35.38 -34.54
N LEU A 1250 8.51 -35.49 -33.68
CA LEU A 1250 8.34 -34.59 -32.53
C LEU A 1250 9.44 -34.77 -31.46
N LEU A 1251 9.93 -36.00 -31.24
CA LEU A 1251 11.07 -36.26 -30.36
C LEU A 1251 12.36 -35.67 -30.94
N SER A 1252 12.63 -35.88 -32.25
CA SER A 1252 13.77 -35.27 -32.94
C SER A 1252 13.71 -33.74 -32.91
N TYR A 1253 12.53 -33.13 -33.02
CA TYR A 1253 12.31 -31.69 -32.87
C TYR A 1253 12.67 -31.18 -31.47
N CYS A 1254 12.21 -31.86 -30.41
CA CYS A 1254 12.60 -31.53 -29.03
C CYS A 1254 14.12 -31.62 -28.83
N LEU A 1255 14.76 -32.67 -29.34
CA LEU A 1255 16.21 -32.88 -29.21
C LEU A 1255 17.01 -31.81 -29.96
N LEU A 1256 16.68 -31.52 -31.23
CA LEU A 1256 17.37 -30.48 -32.02
C LEU A 1256 17.15 -29.09 -31.42
N THR A 1257 15.93 -28.79 -30.98
CA THR A 1257 15.62 -27.52 -30.30
C THR A 1257 16.40 -27.37 -29.00
N GLN A 1258 16.53 -28.42 -28.18
CA GLN A 1258 17.30 -28.37 -26.94
C GLN A 1258 18.81 -28.20 -27.20
N PHE A 1259 19.34 -28.81 -28.26
CA PHE A 1259 20.72 -28.63 -28.70
C PHE A 1259 20.98 -27.19 -29.17
N LEU A 1260 20.15 -26.67 -30.09
CA LEU A 1260 20.29 -25.31 -30.62
C LEU A 1260 20.03 -24.23 -29.56
N LYS A 1261 19.15 -24.47 -28.59
CA LYS A 1261 19.02 -23.63 -27.37
C LYS A 1261 20.34 -23.55 -26.60
N LYS A 1262 20.96 -24.70 -26.29
CA LYS A 1262 22.27 -24.74 -25.61
C LYS A 1262 23.38 -24.04 -26.41
N PHE A 1263 23.35 -24.12 -27.73
CA PHE A 1263 24.27 -23.37 -28.60
C PHE A 1263 24.02 -21.86 -28.56
N TYR A 1264 22.77 -21.41 -28.73
CA TYR A 1264 22.38 -20.00 -28.67
C TYR A 1264 22.78 -19.35 -27.33
N ILE A 1265 22.47 -20.01 -26.21
CA ILE A 1265 22.83 -19.54 -24.86
C ILE A 1265 24.35 -19.36 -24.73
N ARG A 1266 25.17 -20.31 -25.22
CA ARG A 1266 26.64 -20.17 -25.25
C ARG A 1266 27.11 -19.02 -26.14
N ARG A 1267 26.47 -18.82 -27.30
CA ARG A 1267 26.89 -17.84 -28.32
C ARG A 1267 26.49 -16.39 -28.00
N PHE A 1268 25.37 -16.18 -27.31
CA PHE A 1268 24.79 -14.87 -27.02
C PHE A 1268 24.72 -14.53 -25.51
N LYS A 1269 25.07 -15.47 -24.62
CA LYS A 1269 25.10 -15.30 -23.15
C LYS A 1269 23.75 -14.91 -22.51
N GLY A 1270 22.63 -15.21 -23.16
CA GLY A 1270 21.28 -15.00 -22.65
C GLY A 1270 20.22 -15.73 -23.48
N TRP A 1271 19.00 -15.84 -22.95
CA TRP A 1271 17.89 -16.57 -23.57
C TRP A 1271 16.59 -15.77 -23.60
N LEU A 1272 15.96 -15.55 -22.44
CA LEU A 1272 14.75 -14.73 -22.25
C LEU A 1272 15.12 -13.25 -22.08
#